data_AF-A0A429AKY4-F1
#
_entry.id   AF-A0A429AKY4-F1
#
_cell.length_a   1.000
_cell.length_b   1.000
_cell.length_c   1.000
_cell.angle_alpha   90.00
_cell.angle_beta   90.00
_cell.angle_gamma   90.00
#
_symmetry.space_group_name_H-M   'P 1'
#
loop_
_entity.id
_entity.type
_entity.pdbx_description
1 polymer ?
#
loop_
_entity_poly.entity_id
_entity_poly.type
_entity_poly.pdbx_seq_one_letter_code
_entity_poly.pdbx_strand_id
1 'polypeptide(L)'
;MLRRLRHALLSVLLITTGLAIVAPPAAQALPGSFQKQVVFSGLTNPTNIEFASDGRVFVAEKSGLIKVFDSLTDTTPAVYADLRTQVHNFWDRGLLGMALHPNFPADPRIYVLYSYDAVPGGSAPRWGTAGATADPCPTPPGATGDGCLITGRLSALAPSGGSVVETPLITDWCQQHPSHSVGDLKFGPDGMLYASGGDGASFNFADYGQDNLTSSDVTPDNPCGDPPSPVGTALSPPAAEGGALRSQDLRTSGDPAGLNGSIIRIDPDTGAAAPGNPNAGSADPNAARIIAYGQRNPFRITVRPGTNEIWAGEVGWNTYEEINRIASPTGPVSNFGWPCYEGPARQGGYDNLNLTLCENLYAAGPTAVAQPYFAWNHSSKPAPNDPCPSGGSSSSGVAFHTGGSYPAAYDGALFFSDFSRSCVWVMTKGANGLPDPATVTTFDSGMPAVEVQSGPGGDLFAVDYTNGQVVRYIYANHPPSAVIGASATTGVPPLTVNFTAADSSDADGDPLTFQWDLDGDGELDDSTAITPSFTYTQPGSYAVRLRAGDGHGGQGDATVTINVGNTSPQATINTPSTAFTWAVGDTIAYSGTATDAQDGTIPGSRMVWKLSLLHCPLTCHEHEITSATGTSGSFVAPDHEYPSYLKLSLTATDAQGLTDIKSVVLQPKTVNIGFETSPPGLQIGFNSEQSVTPFVRTVIAGSHNSISAPSPQSADGFTHTFASWSDGGAISHNITASANATYTATFERAQAPDGLVAAYGMDEGAGTAVADSSGKGNAGTAASTTWSTTGKFGKALSFNGTSSWVTVADSGSLHLTDGMTLEAWVRPTSVTGWRTVLMKEFGADLAYALMGSGSSGPAAFVYTSGGTANAPAATNLPLNTWSHVAATYDGASLRLYVNGVVADSNTMSGNLRTGTSPLRIGGNSGSGEYFSGLIDEVRVYNRALTPAQIATDMNTPVGPQGPPDTQPPTAPGPLTATGGPGSTQLVWTPATDNVGVTGYTVHRSATAGFTPSGANQVGSATGPSFIDSGVAPGTYYYRVVAFDGASNTGPPSNEVSAVVTQPPTVSGLVAAYGMNASTGAAVADTSGNGNNGTATAATWTAGKYGQALSFNGTSSWVTVADSGSLHLTDAMTLEAWVRPAGMSGWRTVLMKEFGADLAYAIMSSGSSGVPAAFIYTSSGVNAQAANNLPLNAWSHVAATYDGATLRFYVNGVLVATNPTGGNLRTGTSPLRIGGNSGSGDYFSGLIDEVRVYNKVLTPAQIATDMNTPVS
;
A
#
# COMPACT_ATOMS: atom_id res chain seq x y z
N MET A 1 25.53 55.61 -9.77
CA MET A 1 25.58 56.39 -8.52
C MET A 1 24.58 55.81 -7.52
N LEU A 2 25.10 55.26 -6.43
CA LEU A 2 24.50 55.12 -5.08
C LEU A 2 23.00 54.74 -4.93
N ARG A 3 22.75 53.44 -4.67
CA ARG A 3 22.28 52.85 -3.38
C ARG A 3 21.37 51.63 -3.61
N ARG A 4 21.92 50.42 -3.42
CA ARG A 4 21.33 49.25 -2.73
C ARG A 4 22.17 47.99 -3.02
N LEU A 5 23.23 47.76 -2.23
CA LEU A 5 23.94 46.47 -2.13
C LEU A 5 24.85 46.48 -0.88
N ARG A 6 24.40 45.87 0.22
CA ARG A 6 25.14 45.42 1.42
C ARG A 6 24.22 44.36 2.05
N HIS A 7 24.51 43.06 2.11
CA HIS A 7 25.61 42.41 2.82
C HIS A 7 25.85 41.01 2.21
N ALA A 8 27.02 40.78 1.63
CA ALA A 8 27.56 39.44 1.33
C ALA A 8 29.07 39.59 1.09
N LEU A 9 29.87 39.69 2.17
CA LEU A 9 31.34 39.60 2.13
C LEU A 9 31.89 39.59 3.56
N LEU A 10 31.96 38.41 4.16
CA LEU A 10 32.94 38.07 5.21
C LEU A 10 32.95 36.54 5.35
N SER A 11 33.95 35.88 4.74
CA SER A 11 34.57 34.58 5.12
C SER A 11 35.26 33.94 3.90
N VAL A 12 36.45 34.44 3.56
CA VAL A 12 37.45 33.71 2.76
C VAL A 12 38.72 33.71 3.61
N LEU A 13 38.86 32.72 4.51
CA LEU A 13 40.13 32.16 4.98
C LEU A 13 39.86 30.94 5.88
N LEU A 14 40.63 29.86 5.66
CA LEU A 14 40.61 28.54 6.31
C LEU A 14 39.45 27.62 5.92
N ILE A 15 39.75 26.68 5.01
CA ILE A 15 39.60 25.22 5.18
C ILE A 15 40.41 24.56 4.04
N THR A 16 41.68 24.26 4.32
CA THR A 16 42.38 23.12 3.72
C THR A 16 42.11 21.94 4.67
N THR A 17 40.96 21.28 4.53
CA THR A 17 40.73 19.96 5.13
C THR A 17 40.92 18.93 4.03
N GLY A 18 41.82 17.98 4.27
CA GLY A 18 42.09 16.88 3.36
C GLY A 18 40.80 16.19 2.96
N LEU A 19 40.65 15.92 1.66
CA LEU A 19 39.75 14.87 1.21
C LEU A 19 40.27 13.57 1.82
N ALA A 20 39.67 13.14 2.93
CA ALA A 20 39.68 11.75 3.29
C ALA A 20 38.96 11.03 2.15
N ILE A 21 39.69 10.16 1.46
CA ILE A 21 39.09 9.14 0.59
C ILE A 21 38.18 8.35 1.53
N VAL A 22 36.87 8.58 1.42
CA VAL A 22 35.88 7.74 2.11
C VAL A 22 35.93 6.41 1.38
N ALA A 23 36.55 5.41 2.00
CA ALA A 23 36.50 4.04 1.52
C ALA A 23 35.03 3.63 1.34
N PRO A 24 34.68 2.83 0.32
CA PRO A 24 33.33 2.29 0.21
C PRO A 24 32.96 1.58 1.53
N PRO A 25 31.68 1.62 1.94
CA PRO A 25 31.24 0.89 3.14
C PRO A 25 31.65 -0.58 2.98
N ALA A 26 32.36 -1.11 3.98
CA ALA A 26 32.78 -2.50 3.98
C ALA A 26 31.54 -3.41 3.93
N ALA A 27 31.58 -4.46 3.10
CA ALA A 27 30.56 -5.51 3.10
C ALA A 27 30.43 -6.08 4.51
N GLN A 28 29.20 -6.32 4.97
CA GLN A 28 28.97 -6.95 6.27
C GLN A 28 29.48 -8.39 6.24
N ALA A 29 30.14 -8.82 7.33
CA ALA A 29 30.50 -10.23 7.53
C ALA A 29 29.23 -11.09 7.60
N LEU A 30 29.27 -12.28 6.96
CA LEU A 30 28.17 -13.24 7.00
C LEU A 30 27.78 -13.55 8.46
N PRO A 31 26.51 -13.89 8.74
CA PRO A 31 26.06 -14.15 10.10
C PRO A 31 26.79 -15.33 10.75
N GLY A 32 27.36 -15.15 11.94
CA GLY A 32 27.99 -16.25 12.70
C GLY A 32 29.03 -17.01 11.88
N SER A 33 28.99 -18.35 11.93
CA SER A 33 29.97 -19.23 11.28
C SER A 33 29.70 -19.52 9.78
N PHE A 34 29.02 -18.63 9.06
CA PHE A 34 28.78 -18.77 7.62
C PHE A 34 29.96 -18.31 6.76
N GLN A 35 30.35 -19.13 5.77
CA GLN A 35 31.44 -18.91 4.82
C GLN A 35 30.96 -18.92 3.37
N LYS A 36 31.60 -18.14 2.50
CA LYS A 36 31.49 -18.29 1.03
C LYS A 36 32.62 -19.16 0.50
N GLN A 37 32.26 -20.19 -0.24
CA GLN A 37 33.17 -20.99 -1.06
C GLN A 37 32.83 -20.79 -2.53
N VAL A 38 33.75 -20.23 -3.32
CA VAL A 38 33.63 -20.26 -4.78
C VAL A 38 33.82 -21.70 -5.23
N VAL A 39 32.76 -22.32 -5.76
CA VAL A 39 32.81 -23.71 -6.25
C VAL A 39 33.14 -23.77 -7.73
N PHE A 40 32.62 -22.83 -8.53
CA PHE A 40 32.95 -22.71 -9.95
C PHE A 40 33.30 -21.26 -10.29
N SER A 41 34.26 -21.07 -11.19
CA SER A 41 34.71 -19.76 -11.67
C SER A 41 35.02 -19.81 -13.17
N GLY A 42 35.25 -18.65 -13.78
CA GLY A 42 35.53 -18.57 -15.22
C GLY A 42 34.29 -18.80 -16.10
N LEU A 43 33.10 -18.62 -15.53
CA LEU A 43 31.84 -18.65 -16.26
C LEU A 43 31.58 -17.27 -16.89
N THR A 44 30.85 -17.25 -18.00
CA THR A 44 30.48 -16.01 -18.70
C THR A 44 28.99 -15.77 -18.54
N ASN A 45 28.63 -14.73 -17.77
CA ASN A 45 27.23 -14.37 -17.48
C ASN A 45 26.37 -15.59 -17.09
N PRO A 46 26.75 -16.36 -16.05
CA PRO A 46 25.98 -17.52 -15.62
C PRO A 46 24.61 -17.07 -15.09
N THR A 47 23.55 -17.82 -15.41
CA THR A 47 22.17 -17.47 -15.08
C THR A 47 21.48 -18.51 -14.20
N ASN A 48 21.80 -19.79 -14.31
CA ASN A 48 21.10 -20.86 -13.59
C ASN A 48 22.07 -21.96 -13.17
N ILE A 49 21.79 -22.65 -12.08
CA ILE A 49 22.50 -23.85 -11.63
C ILE A 49 21.50 -24.97 -11.30
N GLU A 50 21.79 -26.21 -11.67
CA GLU A 50 20.98 -27.36 -11.27
C GLU A 50 21.85 -28.57 -10.88
N PHE A 51 21.36 -29.35 -9.92
CA PHE A 51 22.11 -30.47 -9.33
C PHE A 51 21.46 -31.81 -9.66
N ALA A 52 22.25 -32.72 -10.24
CA ALA A 52 21.80 -34.08 -10.51
C ALA A 52 22.01 -34.99 -9.28
N SER A 53 21.13 -35.99 -9.15
CA SER A 53 21.22 -36.99 -8.06
C SER A 53 22.48 -37.86 -8.13
N ASP A 54 23.15 -37.93 -9.29
CA ASP A 54 24.41 -38.65 -9.50
C ASP A 54 25.67 -37.81 -9.22
N GLY A 55 25.50 -36.57 -8.73
CA GLY A 55 26.59 -35.69 -8.30
C GLY A 55 27.04 -34.67 -9.36
N ARG A 56 26.56 -34.78 -10.60
CA ARG A 56 26.86 -33.80 -11.65
C ARG A 56 26.16 -32.46 -11.39
N VAL A 57 26.78 -31.38 -11.86
CA VAL A 57 26.23 -30.03 -11.72
C VAL A 57 26.15 -29.36 -13.09
N PHE A 58 25.01 -28.76 -13.40
CA PHE A 58 24.75 -28.07 -14.65
C PHE A 58 24.69 -26.56 -14.40
N VAL A 59 25.35 -25.77 -15.23
CA VAL A 59 25.33 -24.31 -15.16
C VAL A 59 24.95 -23.75 -16.52
N ALA A 60 23.90 -22.95 -16.57
CA ALA A 60 23.49 -22.22 -17.77
C ALA A 60 24.23 -20.88 -17.85
N GLU A 61 24.68 -20.54 -19.04
CA GLU A 61 25.18 -19.20 -19.37
C GLU A 61 24.18 -18.49 -20.27
N LYS A 62 24.03 -17.18 -20.05
CA LYS A 62 23.03 -16.34 -20.70
C LYS A 62 23.00 -16.46 -22.23
N SER A 63 24.16 -16.71 -22.87
CA SER A 63 24.27 -16.91 -24.32
C SER A 63 23.62 -18.19 -24.85
N GLY A 64 23.18 -19.11 -24.00
CA GLY A 64 22.63 -20.40 -24.42
C GLY A 64 23.60 -21.57 -24.31
N LEU A 65 24.73 -21.41 -23.62
CA LEU A 65 25.60 -22.53 -23.30
C LEU A 65 25.13 -23.20 -22.01
N ILE A 66 25.13 -24.53 -21.99
CA ILE A 66 24.95 -25.32 -20.77
C ILE A 66 26.25 -26.05 -20.51
N LYS A 67 26.86 -25.73 -19.38
CA LYS A 67 28.07 -26.38 -18.88
C LYS A 67 27.70 -27.50 -17.92
N VAL A 68 28.45 -28.59 -17.93
CA VAL A 68 28.32 -29.70 -16.98
C VAL A 68 29.67 -29.96 -16.30
N PHE A 69 29.61 -30.10 -14.98
CA PHE A 69 30.70 -30.47 -14.11
C PHE A 69 30.44 -31.86 -13.55
N ASP A 70 31.51 -32.67 -13.42
CA ASP A 70 31.38 -34.04 -12.90
C ASP A 70 31.08 -34.07 -11.39
N SER A 71 31.46 -33.01 -10.66
CA SER A 71 31.21 -32.85 -9.23
C SER A 71 31.39 -31.41 -8.77
N LEU A 72 31.04 -31.11 -7.51
CA LEU A 72 31.36 -29.83 -6.85
C LEU A 72 32.86 -29.52 -6.71
N THR A 73 33.73 -30.52 -6.89
CA THR A 73 35.19 -30.37 -6.81
C THR A 73 35.84 -30.25 -8.19
N ASP A 74 35.06 -30.36 -9.25
CA ASP A 74 35.56 -30.25 -10.62
C ASP A 74 35.85 -28.78 -10.96
N THR A 75 37.01 -28.53 -11.53
CA THR A 75 37.45 -27.18 -11.91
C THR A 75 37.26 -26.89 -13.40
N THR A 76 36.87 -27.88 -14.22
CA THR A 76 36.80 -27.73 -15.68
C THR A 76 35.50 -28.32 -16.23
N PRO A 77 34.56 -27.48 -16.71
CA PRO A 77 33.32 -27.98 -17.27
C PRO A 77 33.48 -28.51 -18.70
N ALA A 78 32.64 -29.48 -19.07
CA ALA A 78 32.32 -29.77 -20.47
C ALA A 78 31.10 -28.95 -20.93
N VAL A 79 30.96 -28.74 -22.24
CA VAL A 79 29.72 -28.19 -22.83
C VAL A 79 28.73 -29.32 -23.03
N TYR A 80 27.61 -29.27 -22.33
CA TYR A 80 26.50 -30.21 -22.48
C TYR A 80 25.64 -29.88 -23.70
N ALA A 81 25.25 -28.61 -23.85
CA ALA A 81 24.45 -28.11 -24.97
C ALA A 81 24.89 -26.71 -25.39
N ASP A 82 24.74 -26.40 -26.68
CA ASP A 82 25.04 -25.10 -27.26
C ASP A 82 23.83 -24.59 -28.06
N LEU A 83 23.11 -23.65 -27.46
CA LEU A 83 21.92 -23.01 -28.02
C LEU A 83 22.19 -21.58 -28.50
N ARG A 84 23.47 -21.19 -28.66
CA ARG A 84 23.85 -19.82 -29.08
C ARG A 84 23.31 -19.39 -30.45
N THR A 85 22.85 -20.32 -31.27
CA THR A 85 22.20 -19.98 -32.55
C THR A 85 20.70 -19.71 -32.38
N GLN A 86 20.11 -20.25 -31.31
CA GLN A 86 18.69 -20.17 -31.00
C GLN A 86 18.38 -19.03 -30.04
N VAL A 87 19.31 -18.71 -29.14
CA VAL A 87 19.14 -17.71 -28.08
C VAL A 87 19.48 -16.31 -28.59
N HIS A 88 18.65 -15.33 -28.24
CA HIS A 88 19.00 -13.91 -28.33
C HIS A 88 19.29 -13.39 -26.92
N ASN A 89 20.51 -12.95 -26.61
CA ASN A 89 20.94 -12.68 -25.24
C ASN A 89 21.14 -11.20 -24.85
N PHE A 90 20.51 -10.29 -25.60
CA PHE A 90 20.59 -8.85 -25.33
C PHE A 90 19.83 -8.44 -24.06
N TRP A 91 20.48 -7.69 -23.18
CA TRP A 91 19.88 -7.13 -21.94
C TRP A 91 19.22 -8.19 -21.05
N ASP A 92 17.92 -8.18 -20.79
CA ASP A 92 17.30 -9.18 -19.90
C ASP A 92 17.11 -10.53 -20.59
N ARG A 93 17.27 -10.60 -21.91
CA ARG A 93 17.05 -11.82 -22.69
C ARG A 93 18.19 -12.81 -22.56
N GLY A 94 17.92 -14.09 -22.80
CA GLY A 94 18.93 -15.13 -22.85
C GLY A 94 18.37 -16.50 -22.51
N LEU A 95 19.26 -17.43 -22.19
CA LEU A 95 18.91 -18.67 -21.49
C LEU A 95 18.83 -18.36 -19.98
N LEU A 96 17.61 -18.34 -19.45
CA LEU A 96 17.35 -17.82 -18.08
C LEU A 96 16.90 -18.93 -17.13
N GLY A 97 15.98 -19.79 -17.56
CA GLY A 97 15.46 -20.89 -16.75
C GLY A 97 15.99 -22.25 -17.20
N MET A 98 16.34 -23.11 -16.25
CA MET A 98 16.74 -24.49 -16.51
C MET A 98 16.27 -25.40 -15.37
N ALA A 99 15.71 -26.56 -15.69
CA ALA A 99 15.32 -27.57 -14.70
C ALA A 99 15.67 -28.98 -15.17
N LEU A 100 16.19 -29.83 -14.28
CA LEU A 100 16.39 -31.24 -14.57
C LEU A 100 15.08 -32.01 -14.35
N HIS A 101 14.85 -33.05 -15.15
CA HIS A 101 13.74 -33.96 -14.88
C HIS A 101 13.88 -34.57 -13.46
N PRO A 102 12.79 -34.73 -12.66
CA PRO A 102 12.89 -35.22 -11.28
C PRO A 102 13.54 -36.61 -11.11
N ASN A 103 13.49 -37.43 -12.16
CA ASN A 103 14.12 -38.76 -12.22
C ASN A 103 15.51 -38.78 -12.90
N PHE A 104 16.18 -37.63 -13.07
CA PHE A 104 17.52 -37.59 -13.63
C PHE A 104 18.52 -38.36 -12.73
N PRO A 105 19.40 -39.22 -13.28
CA PRO A 105 19.73 -39.40 -14.71
C PRO A 105 18.94 -40.50 -15.44
N ALA A 106 18.00 -41.18 -14.78
CA ALA A 106 17.21 -42.25 -15.41
C ALA A 106 16.33 -41.73 -16.55
N ASP A 107 15.80 -40.51 -16.37
CA ASP A 107 15.29 -39.69 -17.46
C ASP A 107 16.27 -38.54 -17.69
N PRO A 108 17.06 -38.56 -18.78
CA PRO A 108 18.15 -37.62 -18.98
C PRO A 108 17.68 -36.28 -19.57
N ARG A 109 16.38 -35.97 -19.52
CA ARG A 109 15.83 -34.72 -20.03
C ARG A 109 16.21 -33.52 -19.14
N ILE A 110 16.61 -32.43 -19.80
CA ILE A 110 16.81 -31.10 -19.20
C ILE A 110 15.83 -30.14 -19.87
N TYR A 111 15.07 -29.38 -19.09
CA TYR A 111 14.14 -28.39 -19.59
C TYR A 111 14.80 -27.01 -19.56
N VAL A 112 14.59 -26.23 -20.60
CA VAL A 112 15.16 -24.89 -20.76
C VAL A 112 14.09 -23.89 -21.16
N LEU A 113 14.22 -22.68 -20.63
CA LEU A 113 13.38 -21.53 -20.95
C LEU A 113 14.27 -20.35 -21.35
N TYR A 114 14.09 -19.88 -22.57
CA TYR A 114 14.99 -18.88 -23.15
C TYR A 114 14.29 -17.96 -24.16
N SER A 115 14.89 -16.82 -24.42
CA SER A 115 14.49 -15.87 -25.47
C SER A 115 14.96 -16.39 -26.84
N TYR A 116 14.06 -16.97 -27.61
CA TYR A 116 14.34 -17.55 -28.91
C TYR A 116 14.43 -16.45 -29.97
N ASP A 117 15.56 -16.37 -30.69
CA ASP A 117 15.87 -15.34 -31.68
C ASP A 117 15.05 -15.49 -32.97
N ALA A 118 13.73 -15.48 -32.87
CA ALA A 118 12.81 -15.48 -33.98
C ALA A 118 11.48 -14.84 -33.59
N VAL A 119 10.82 -14.26 -34.59
CA VAL A 119 9.41 -13.86 -34.48
C VAL A 119 8.50 -15.09 -34.36
N PRO A 120 7.24 -14.94 -33.91
CA PRO A 120 6.28 -16.03 -33.90
C PRO A 120 6.24 -16.78 -35.23
N GLY A 121 6.50 -18.10 -35.19
CA GLY A 121 6.55 -18.99 -36.37
C GLY A 121 7.84 -18.91 -37.22
N GLY A 122 8.82 -18.08 -36.85
CA GLY A 122 10.08 -17.91 -37.59
C GLY A 122 11.20 -18.89 -37.21
N SER A 123 12.35 -18.74 -37.85
CA SER A 123 13.59 -19.50 -37.58
C SER A 123 14.70 -18.62 -37.02
N ALA A 124 15.43 -19.10 -36.02
CA ALA A 124 16.59 -18.42 -35.47
C ALA A 124 17.90 -18.70 -36.25
N PRO A 125 18.88 -17.79 -36.24
CA PRO A 125 18.82 -16.45 -35.63
C PRO A 125 18.17 -15.44 -36.59
N ARG A 126 17.37 -14.51 -36.03
CA ARG A 126 16.79 -13.37 -36.75
C ARG A 126 17.65 -12.13 -36.60
N TRP A 127 18.04 -11.80 -35.38
CA TRP A 127 18.77 -10.57 -35.05
C TRP A 127 20.23 -10.85 -34.71
N GLY A 128 20.49 -11.96 -34.03
CA GLY A 128 21.81 -12.36 -33.55
C GLY A 128 22.72 -12.95 -34.63
N THR A 129 23.90 -13.36 -34.21
CA THR A 129 24.87 -14.05 -35.07
C THR A 129 25.01 -15.50 -34.65
N ALA A 130 24.88 -16.44 -35.59
CA ALA A 130 24.94 -17.87 -35.30
C ALA A 130 26.21 -18.25 -34.51
N GLY A 131 26.02 -18.79 -33.31
CA GLY A 131 27.10 -19.23 -32.41
C GLY A 131 27.84 -18.11 -31.67
N ALA A 132 27.40 -16.86 -31.78
CA ALA A 132 27.96 -15.74 -31.04
C ALA A 132 27.58 -15.80 -29.55
N THR A 133 28.34 -15.10 -28.72
CA THR A 133 28.08 -14.98 -27.27
C THR A 133 27.43 -13.63 -26.91
N ALA A 134 27.16 -12.78 -27.89
CA ALA A 134 26.50 -11.49 -27.71
C ALA A 134 25.71 -11.14 -28.97
N ASP A 135 24.42 -10.85 -28.80
CA ASP A 135 23.49 -10.56 -29.89
C ASP A 135 22.87 -9.16 -29.70
N PRO A 136 23.54 -8.08 -30.14
CA PRO A 136 23.01 -6.73 -30.00
C PRO A 136 21.75 -6.53 -30.84
N CYS A 137 20.77 -5.81 -30.29
CA CYS A 137 19.61 -5.37 -31.07
C CYS A 137 20.04 -4.28 -32.08
N PRO A 138 19.98 -4.51 -33.40
CA PRO A 138 20.40 -3.52 -34.39
C PRO A 138 19.55 -2.25 -34.29
N THR A 139 20.13 -1.11 -34.66
CA THR A 139 19.41 0.18 -34.72
C THR A 139 19.40 0.68 -36.16
N PRO A 140 18.22 0.76 -36.83
CA PRO A 140 16.90 0.33 -36.35
C PRO A 140 16.71 -1.21 -36.30
N PRO A 141 15.72 -1.76 -35.56
CA PRO A 141 14.66 -1.05 -34.81
C PRO A 141 15.13 -0.36 -33.51
N GLY A 142 16.27 -0.79 -32.97
CA GLY A 142 16.79 -0.32 -31.68
C GLY A 142 16.09 -0.99 -30.49
N ALA A 143 16.81 -1.07 -29.38
CA ALA A 143 16.35 -1.79 -28.19
C ALA A 143 15.16 -1.14 -27.49
N THR A 144 15.10 0.20 -27.49
CA THR A 144 14.12 1.01 -26.77
C THR A 144 13.19 1.82 -27.68
N GLY A 145 13.40 1.75 -29.01
CA GLY A 145 12.41 2.15 -30.03
C GLY A 145 11.50 0.95 -30.33
N ASP A 146 11.37 0.56 -31.59
CA ASP A 146 10.43 -0.51 -32.03
C ASP A 146 10.70 -1.91 -31.42
N GLY A 147 11.88 -2.10 -30.82
CA GLY A 147 12.28 -3.35 -30.20
C GLY A 147 12.63 -4.44 -31.21
N CYS A 148 13.49 -5.36 -30.79
CA CYS A 148 13.81 -6.55 -31.58
C CYS A 148 12.81 -7.66 -31.26
N LEU A 149 11.70 -7.76 -32.01
CA LEU A 149 10.66 -8.76 -31.78
C LEU A 149 11.21 -10.19 -31.79
N ILE A 150 10.94 -10.94 -30.71
CA ILE A 150 11.32 -12.36 -30.52
C ILE A 150 10.20 -13.14 -29.81
N THR A 151 10.40 -14.44 -29.55
CA THR A 151 9.51 -15.23 -28.68
C THR A 151 10.24 -15.88 -27.52
N GLY A 152 9.54 -16.10 -26.41
CA GLY A 152 9.95 -17.03 -25.38
C GLY A 152 9.77 -18.47 -25.86
N ARG A 153 10.70 -19.35 -25.49
CA ARG A 153 10.68 -20.76 -25.86
C ARG A 153 10.99 -21.65 -24.67
N LEU A 154 10.07 -22.57 -24.41
CA LEU A 154 10.24 -23.65 -23.46
C LEU A 154 10.48 -24.94 -24.23
N SER A 155 11.58 -25.63 -23.93
CA SER A 155 11.97 -26.85 -24.63
C SER A 155 12.49 -27.92 -23.68
N ALA A 156 12.31 -29.20 -24.07
CA ALA A 156 13.02 -30.32 -23.48
C ALA A 156 14.26 -30.66 -24.32
N LEU A 157 15.40 -30.85 -23.66
CA LEU A 157 16.67 -31.29 -24.23
C LEU A 157 16.92 -32.72 -23.82
N ALA A 158 17.28 -33.59 -24.76
CA ALA A 158 17.63 -34.97 -24.46
C ALA A 158 18.87 -35.42 -25.25
N PRO A 159 19.77 -36.23 -24.64
CA PRO A 159 20.89 -36.80 -25.36
C PRO A 159 20.38 -37.84 -26.38
N SER A 160 20.87 -37.75 -27.61
CA SER A 160 20.58 -38.69 -28.70
C SER A 160 21.82 -38.87 -29.57
N GLY A 161 22.35 -40.10 -29.63
CA GLY A 161 23.47 -40.44 -30.52
C GLY A 161 24.77 -39.65 -30.31
N GLY A 162 25.02 -39.13 -29.09
CA GLY A 162 26.20 -38.31 -28.78
C GLY A 162 26.03 -36.81 -29.03
N SER A 163 24.82 -36.35 -29.37
CA SER A 163 24.43 -34.93 -29.43
C SER A 163 23.23 -34.67 -28.53
N VAL A 164 22.90 -33.41 -28.27
CA VAL A 164 21.68 -33.01 -27.55
C VAL A 164 20.62 -32.57 -28.57
N VAL A 165 19.42 -33.13 -28.47
CA VAL A 165 18.28 -32.80 -29.33
C VAL A 165 17.28 -31.97 -28.54
N GLU A 166 16.85 -30.86 -29.13
CA GLU A 166 15.82 -29.98 -28.58
C GLU A 166 14.43 -30.38 -29.10
N THR A 167 13.46 -30.47 -28.19
CA THR A 167 12.03 -30.63 -28.47
C THR A 167 11.27 -29.44 -27.89
N PRO A 168 10.80 -28.48 -28.72
CA PRO A 168 10.00 -27.35 -28.24
C PRO A 168 8.64 -27.78 -27.72
N LEU A 169 8.22 -27.19 -26.59
CA LEU A 169 6.95 -27.42 -25.91
C LEU A 169 6.04 -26.18 -25.94
N ILE A 170 6.62 -24.97 -25.79
CA ILE A 170 5.91 -23.68 -25.89
C ILE A 170 6.70 -22.77 -26.84
N THR A 171 6.02 -22.11 -27.78
CA THR A 171 6.67 -21.36 -28.88
C THR A 171 6.00 -20.03 -29.23
N ASP A 172 4.87 -19.71 -28.61
CA ASP A 172 3.94 -18.63 -28.94
C ASP A 172 3.99 -17.44 -27.95
N TRP A 173 5.05 -17.36 -27.13
CA TRP A 173 5.19 -16.33 -26.09
C TRP A 173 5.85 -15.05 -26.65
N CYS A 174 5.08 -14.15 -27.24
CA CYS A 174 5.61 -12.97 -27.94
C CYS A 174 6.35 -11.98 -27.01
N GLN A 175 7.45 -11.38 -27.47
CA GLN A 175 8.19 -10.34 -26.76
C GLN A 175 8.72 -9.26 -27.71
N GLN A 176 8.28 -8.02 -27.51
CA GLN A 176 8.69 -6.89 -28.36
C GLN A 176 10.01 -6.28 -27.88
N HIS A 177 10.11 -5.97 -26.59
CA HIS A 177 11.26 -5.28 -26.01
C HIS A 177 12.25 -6.27 -25.36
N PRO A 178 13.52 -5.88 -25.19
CA PRO A 178 14.55 -6.72 -24.57
C PRO A 178 14.52 -6.74 -23.04
N SER A 179 13.57 -6.05 -22.43
CA SER A 179 13.26 -6.08 -21.00
C SER A 179 12.23 -7.16 -20.66
N HIS A 180 12.28 -7.65 -19.42
CA HIS A 180 11.28 -8.55 -18.81
C HIS A 180 10.91 -9.73 -19.72
N SER A 181 11.94 -10.47 -20.11
CA SER A 181 11.82 -11.59 -21.03
C SER A 181 11.14 -12.79 -20.35
N VAL A 182 11.61 -14.00 -20.62
CA VAL A 182 11.18 -15.19 -19.87
C VAL A 182 11.79 -15.18 -18.45
N GLY A 183 11.38 -16.11 -17.59
CA GLY A 183 11.91 -16.24 -16.23
C GLY A 183 12.53 -17.62 -16.00
N ASP A 184 11.89 -18.39 -15.13
CA ASP A 184 12.48 -19.58 -14.50
C ASP A 184 11.63 -20.85 -14.71
N LEU A 185 12.24 -22.01 -14.46
CA LEU A 185 11.63 -23.33 -14.56
C LEU A 185 11.81 -24.10 -13.25
N LYS A 186 10.73 -24.65 -12.69
CA LYS A 186 10.83 -25.57 -11.54
C LYS A 186 9.81 -26.70 -11.65
N PHE A 187 10.19 -27.89 -11.18
CA PHE A 187 9.26 -29.00 -11.00
C PHE A 187 8.58 -28.91 -9.63
N GLY A 188 7.26 -29.08 -9.61
CA GLY A 188 6.52 -29.29 -8.37
C GLY A 188 6.63 -30.73 -7.87
N PRO A 189 6.25 -31.01 -6.61
CA PRO A 189 6.25 -32.38 -6.08
C PRO A 189 5.15 -33.26 -6.70
N ASP A 190 4.25 -32.66 -7.48
CA ASP A 190 3.26 -33.33 -8.33
C ASP A 190 3.85 -33.83 -9.67
N GLY A 191 5.13 -33.55 -9.94
CA GLY A 191 5.83 -33.94 -11.16
C GLY A 191 5.50 -33.07 -12.38
N MET A 192 4.74 -31.98 -12.20
CA MET A 192 4.43 -31.04 -13.28
C MET A 192 5.47 -29.93 -13.35
N LEU A 193 5.63 -29.37 -14.55
CA LEU A 193 6.60 -28.31 -14.80
C LEU A 193 5.94 -26.94 -14.71
N TYR A 194 6.55 -26.04 -13.96
CA TYR A 194 6.13 -24.66 -13.80
C TYR A 194 7.09 -23.76 -14.54
N ALA A 195 6.56 -22.75 -15.23
CA ALA A 195 7.36 -21.76 -15.93
C ALA A 195 6.83 -20.36 -15.66
N SER A 196 7.73 -19.39 -15.53
CA SER A 196 7.40 -17.98 -15.35
C SER A 196 7.90 -17.16 -16.53
N GLY A 197 7.25 -16.03 -16.81
CA GLY A 197 7.80 -15.06 -17.74
C GLY A 197 7.15 -13.70 -17.61
N GLY A 198 7.97 -12.70 -17.91
CA GLY A 198 7.61 -11.30 -17.81
C GLY A 198 6.70 -10.83 -18.94
N ASP A 199 6.39 -9.55 -18.88
CA ASP A 199 5.46 -8.90 -19.80
C ASP A 199 6.06 -8.64 -21.20
N GLY A 200 7.39 -8.69 -21.35
CA GLY A 200 8.10 -8.41 -22.59
C GLY A 200 7.88 -6.99 -23.13
N ALA A 201 7.50 -6.07 -22.23
CA ALA A 201 7.09 -4.70 -22.52
C ALA A 201 8.23 -3.70 -22.27
N SER A 202 8.08 -2.47 -22.78
CA SER A 202 9.04 -1.39 -22.51
C SER A 202 9.03 -1.00 -21.04
N PHE A 203 10.22 -0.76 -20.46
CA PHE A 203 10.36 -0.19 -19.12
C PHE A 203 10.44 1.34 -19.13
N ASN A 204 10.63 1.97 -20.30
CA ASN A 204 10.86 3.42 -20.42
C ASN A 204 9.58 4.25 -20.32
N PHE A 205 8.45 3.67 -20.71
CA PHE A 205 7.16 4.35 -20.75
C PHE A 205 6.05 3.33 -20.47
N ALA A 206 4.84 3.82 -20.19
CA ALA A 206 3.68 2.96 -20.03
C ALA A 206 3.32 2.34 -21.39
N ASP A 207 3.80 1.13 -21.65
CA ASP A 207 3.62 0.38 -22.89
C ASP A 207 2.26 -0.33 -22.89
N TYR A 208 1.43 0.07 -23.83
CA TYR A 208 0.12 -0.51 -24.14
C TYR A 208 0.02 -0.97 -25.60
N GLY A 209 1.16 -1.19 -26.27
CA GLY A 209 1.25 -1.58 -27.69
C GLY A 209 1.12 -0.40 -28.67
N GLN A 210 1.50 0.81 -28.22
CA GLN A 210 1.30 2.06 -28.94
C GLN A 210 2.39 2.45 -29.92
N ASP A 211 3.46 1.67 -29.98
CA ASP A 211 4.66 2.08 -30.70
C ASP A 211 4.32 2.39 -32.17
N ASN A 212 4.80 3.55 -32.63
CA ASN A 212 4.44 4.20 -33.91
C ASN A 212 5.57 5.13 -34.37
N LEU A 213 6.83 4.69 -34.25
CA LEU A 213 7.97 5.48 -34.71
C LEU A 213 8.08 5.41 -36.24
N THR A 214 7.35 6.31 -36.88
CA THR A 214 7.20 6.49 -38.35
C THR A 214 8.47 6.57 -39.20
N SER A 215 9.68 6.54 -38.63
CA SER A 215 10.94 6.74 -39.36
C SER A 215 11.80 5.49 -39.61
N SER A 216 11.43 4.29 -39.14
CA SER A 216 12.29 3.10 -39.34
C SER A 216 11.65 1.74 -39.60
N ASP A 217 10.34 1.59 -39.47
CA ASP A 217 9.61 0.32 -39.31
C ASP A 217 10.24 -0.95 -39.95
N VAL A 218 11.12 -1.62 -39.19
CA VAL A 218 11.64 -2.98 -39.44
C VAL A 218 10.80 -4.02 -38.67
N THR A 219 10.01 -3.57 -37.70
CA THR A 219 9.12 -4.37 -36.84
C THR A 219 7.74 -3.69 -36.85
N PRO A 220 6.69 -4.35 -37.38
CA PRO A 220 5.37 -3.73 -37.52
C PRO A 220 4.81 -3.27 -36.17
N ASP A 221 4.10 -2.15 -36.14
CA ASP A 221 3.32 -1.70 -34.97
C ASP A 221 2.43 -2.82 -34.42
N ASN A 222 2.21 -2.87 -33.10
CA ASN A 222 1.48 -3.95 -32.44
C ASN A 222 1.93 -5.36 -32.94
N PRO A 223 3.23 -5.70 -32.82
CA PRO A 223 3.79 -6.88 -33.48
C PRO A 223 3.29 -8.21 -32.93
N CYS A 224 2.74 -8.22 -31.72
CA CYS A 224 2.15 -9.39 -31.09
C CYS A 224 0.67 -9.59 -31.45
N GLY A 225 0.04 -8.61 -32.11
CA GLY A 225 -1.34 -8.71 -32.58
C GLY A 225 -2.39 -8.54 -31.48
N ASP A 226 -2.09 -7.69 -30.49
CA ASP A 226 -2.94 -7.49 -29.32
C ASP A 226 -4.21 -6.67 -29.67
N PRO A 227 -5.37 -6.91 -29.02
CA PRO A 227 -6.62 -6.22 -29.30
C PRO A 227 -6.56 -4.70 -29.08
N PRO A 228 -7.48 -3.94 -29.73
CA PRO A 228 -8.53 -4.41 -30.65
C PRO A 228 -8.11 -4.43 -32.12
N SER A 229 -6.86 -4.09 -32.43
CA SER A 229 -6.38 -3.87 -33.80
C SER A 229 -5.45 -4.99 -34.26
N PRO A 230 -5.39 -5.30 -35.56
CA PRO A 230 -4.45 -6.30 -36.07
C PRO A 230 -2.99 -5.80 -36.02
N VAL A 231 -2.05 -6.73 -36.22
CA VAL A 231 -0.62 -6.44 -36.44
C VAL A 231 -0.44 -5.38 -37.54
N GLY A 232 0.47 -4.45 -37.31
CA GLY A 232 0.78 -3.30 -38.17
C GLY A 232 -0.08 -2.08 -37.89
N THR A 233 -0.80 -2.03 -36.77
CA THR A 233 -1.61 -0.89 -36.35
C THR A 233 -1.35 -0.54 -34.89
N ALA A 234 -0.84 0.67 -34.62
CA ALA A 234 -0.63 1.16 -33.27
C ALA A 234 -1.92 1.17 -32.43
N LEU A 235 -1.82 0.74 -31.16
CA LEU A 235 -2.93 0.72 -30.22
C LEU A 235 -3.13 2.07 -29.55
N SER A 236 -4.37 2.34 -29.11
CA SER A 236 -4.73 3.60 -28.44
C SER A 236 -5.66 3.37 -27.24
N PRO A 237 -5.51 4.13 -26.14
CA PRO A 237 -6.44 4.09 -25.03
C PRO A 237 -7.83 4.61 -25.44
N PRO A 238 -8.92 4.19 -24.77
CA PRO A 238 -8.91 3.37 -23.55
C PRO A 238 -8.97 1.86 -23.84
N ALA A 239 -8.99 1.42 -25.10
CA ALA A 239 -9.30 0.03 -25.46
C ALA A 239 -8.05 -0.83 -25.74
N ALA A 240 -6.85 -0.28 -25.68
CA ALA A 240 -5.61 -1.02 -25.92
C ALA A 240 -5.40 -2.14 -24.90
N GLU A 241 -4.89 -3.28 -25.37
CA GLU A 241 -4.59 -4.47 -24.55
C GLU A 241 -3.14 -4.98 -24.74
N GLY A 242 -2.31 -4.27 -25.51
CA GLY A 242 -0.92 -4.66 -25.80
C GLY A 242 0.11 -4.24 -24.76
N GLY A 243 1.40 -4.44 -25.08
CA GLY A 243 2.50 -4.05 -24.20
C GLY A 243 2.46 -4.78 -22.86
N ALA A 244 2.53 -4.03 -21.75
CA ALA A 244 2.44 -4.61 -20.40
C ALA A 244 1.02 -5.08 -20.03
N LEU A 245 -0.01 -4.64 -20.76
CA LEU A 245 -1.40 -5.06 -20.50
C LEU A 245 -1.64 -6.53 -20.84
N ARG A 246 -0.74 -7.17 -21.59
CA ARG A 246 -0.75 -8.63 -21.79
C ARG A 246 -0.67 -9.39 -20.47
N SER A 247 -0.12 -8.79 -19.42
CA SER A 247 -0.17 -9.36 -18.06
C SER A 247 -1.59 -9.52 -17.52
N GLN A 248 -2.60 -8.86 -18.10
CA GLN A 248 -4.01 -8.92 -17.72
C GLN A 248 -4.91 -9.61 -18.74
N ASP A 249 -4.33 -10.18 -19.78
CA ASP A 249 -5.03 -10.69 -20.97
C ASP A 249 -6.09 -11.75 -20.65
N LEU A 250 -5.89 -12.55 -19.59
CA LEU A 250 -6.88 -13.54 -19.12
C LEU A 250 -8.25 -12.92 -18.72
N ARG A 251 -8.34 -11.60 -18.58
CA ARG A 251 -9.59 -10.88 -18.25
C ARG A 251 -10.40 -10.49 -19.46
N THR A 252 -9.83 -10.57 -20.66
CA THR A 252 -10.50 -10.31 -21.92
C THR A 252 -10.59 -11.62 -22.71
N SER A 253 -11.41 -11.63 -23.75
CA SER A 253 -11.68 -12.84 -24.54
C SER A 253 -11.78 -12.51 -26.04
N GLY A 254 -11.16 -11.39 -26.44
CA GLY A 254 -11.19 -10.88 -27.81
C GLY A 254 -10.29 -11.66 -28.76
N ASP A 255 -9.31 -12.37 -28.20
CA ASP A 255 -8.19 -13.03 -28.87
C ASP A 255 -7.63 -14.19 -28.00
N PRO A 256 -6.67 -14.98 -28.51
CA PRO A 256 -6.02 -16.02 -27.73
C PRO A 256 -5.17 -15.45 -26.60
N ALA A 257 -5.26 -16.03 -25.42
CA ALA A 257 -4.52 -15.59 -24.25
C ALA A 257 -3.00 -15.68 -24.48
N GLY A 258 -2.29 -14.60 -24.20
CA GLY A 258 -0.85 -14.53 -24.07
C GLY A 258 -0.36 -15.15 -22.76
N LEU A 259 0.95 -15.43 -22.71
CA LEU A 259 1.62 -15.94 -21.51
C LEU A 259 2.42 -14.86 -20.77
N ASN A 260 2.47 -13.65 -21.32
CA ASN A 260 3.18 -12.50 -20.76
C ASN A 260 2.68 -12.18 -19.35
N GLY A 261 3.61 -11.92 -18.44
CA GLY A 261 3.28 -11.57 -17.05
C GLY A 261 2.56 -12.67 -16.27
N SER A 262 2.85 -13.93 -16.58
CA SER A 262 2.13 -15.09 -16.02
C SER A 262 3.07 -16.17 -15.47
N ILE A 263 2.50 -17.03 -14.64
CA ILE A 263 3.09 -18.31 -14.25
C ILE A 263 2.16 -19.41 -14.77
N ILE A 264 2.74 -20.34 -15.52
CA ILE A 264 2.05 -21.49 -16.12
C ILE A 264 2.45 -22.79 -15.44
N ARG A 265 1.53 -23.77 -15.51
CA ARG A 265 1.76 -25.15 -15.06
C ARG A 265 1.40 -26.12 -16.18
N ILE A 266 2.37 -26.90 -16.64
CA ILE A 266 2.25 -27.75 -17.83
C ILE A 266 2.63 -29.20 -17.54
N ASP A 267 2.07 -30.08 -18.38
CA ASP A 267 2.54 -31.46 -18.50
C ASP A 267 3.91 -31.47 -19.22
N PRO A 268 4.97 -32.03 -18.61
CA PRO A 268 6.34 -31.95 -19.12
C PRO A 268 6.61 -32.84 -20.34
N ASP A 269 5.69 -33.75 -20.70
CA ASP A 269 5.82 -34.61 -21.87
C ASP A 269 5.17 -33.99 -23.11
N THR A 270 4.13 -33.18 -22.91
CA THR A 270 3.28 -32.67 -24.00
C THR A 270 3.26 -31.16 -24.15
N GLY A 271 3.60 -30.40 -23.11
CA GLY A 271 3.42 -28.94 -23.07
C GLY A 271 1.97 -28.48 -22.94
N ALA A 272 1.01 -29.40 -22.75
CA ALA A 272 -0.39 -29.06 -22.50
C ALA A 272 -0.60 -28.55 -21.06
N ALA A 273 -1.75 -27.94 -20.79
CA ALA A 273 -2.17 -27.60 -19.43
C ALA A 273 -2.15 -28.85 -18.54
N ALA A 274 -1.49 -28.75 -17.38
CA ALA A 274 -1.39 -29.87 -16.47
C ALA A 274 -2.76 -30.23 -15.86
N PRO A 275 -3.01 -31.51 -15.52
CA PRO A 275 -4.24 -31.93 -14.86
C PRO A 275 -4.50 -31.15 -13.56
N GLY A 276 -5.73 -30.69 -13.38
CA GLY A 276 -6.15 -29.92 -12.20
C GLY A 276 -5.88 -28.42 -12.28
N ASN A 277 -5.33 -27.91 -13.40
CA ASN A 277 -5.24 -26.47 -13.59
C ASN A 277 -6.63 -25.81 -13.50
N PRO A 278 -6.71 -24.56 -13.01
CA PRO A 278 -7.99 -23.92 -12.66
C PRO A 278 -8.90 -23.73 -13.88
N ASN A 279 -8.28 -23.47 -15.02
CA ASN A 279 -8.92 -23.25 -16.31
C ASN A 279 -8.68 -24.39 -17.31
N ALA A 280 -8.37 -25.62 -16.84
CA ALA A 280 -8.01 -26.74 -17.71
C ALA A 280 -9.07 -27.09 -18.79
N GLY A 281 -10.33 -26.67 -18.59
CA GLY A 281 -11.42 -26.84 -19.55
C GLY A 281 -11.53 -25.74 -20.61
N SER A 282 -10.66 -24.71 -20.59
CA SER A 282 -10.66 -23.65 -21.59
C SER A 282 -10.34 -24.22 -22.98
N ALA A 283 -11.01 -23.68 -24.01
CA ALA A 283 -10.68 -23.98 -25.40
C ALA A 283 -9.36 -23.31 -25.84
N ASP A 284 -8.96 -22.26 -25.11
CA ASP A 284 -7.69 -21.59 -25.28
C ASP A 284 -6.59 -22.35 -24.48
N PRO A 285 -5.54 -22.88 -25.15
CA PRO A 285 -4.48 -23.61 -24.50
C PRO A 285 -3.68 -22.80 -23.47
N ASN A 286 -3.45 -21.51 -23.70
CA ASN A 286 -2.69 -20.66 -22.80
C ASN A 286 -3.51 -20.29 -21.58
N ALA A 287 -4.77 -19.91 -21.76
CA ALA A 287 -5.68 -19.70 -20.64
C ALA A 287 -5.80 -20.95 -19.74
N ALA A 288 -5.74 -22.15 -20.33
CA ALA A 288 -5.75 -23.41 -19.59
C ALA A 288 -4.45 -23.69 -18.81
N ARG A 289 -3.32 -23.15 -19.26
CA ARG A 289 -1.99 -23.32 -18.63
C ARG A 289 -1.76 -22.36 -17.47
N ILE A 290 -2.35 -21.16 -17.51
CA ILE A 290 -2.12 -20.09 -16.53
C ILE A 290 -2.68 -20.46 -15.16
N ILE A 291 -1.84 -20.33 -14.14
CA ILE A 291 -2.20 -20.49 -12.71
C ILE A 291 -2.08 -19.18 -11.93
N ALA A 292 -1.34 -18.21 -12.46
CA ALA A 292 -1.31 -16.83 -11.98
C ALA A 292 -0.96 -15.87 -13.12
N TYR A 293 -1.50 -14.66 -13.08
CA TYR A 293 -1.26 -13.58 -14.04
C TYR A 293 -1.20 -12.23 -13.33
N GLY A 294 -1.02 -11.15 -14.07
CA GLY A 294 -0.90 -9.81 -13.51
C GLY A 294 0.44 -9.56 -12.85
N GLN A 295 1.51 -10.18 -13.36
CA GLN A 295 2.88 -9.92 -12.93
C GLN A 295 3.63 -9.15 -14.02
N ARG A 296 4.65 -8.39 -13.62
CA ARG A 296 5.55 -7.67 -14.53
C ARG A 296 6.68 -8.55 -15.01
N ASN A 297 7.49 -9.06 -14.08
CA ASN A 297 8.61 -9.94 -14.39
C ASN A 297 8.89 -10.90 -13.23
N PRO A 298 8.16 -12.03 -13.13
CA PRO A 298 8.42 -13.09 -12.16
C PRO A 298 9.72 -13.83 -12.50
N PHE A 299 10.86 -13.18 -12.27
CA PHE A 299 12.16 -13.59 -12.78
C PHE A 299 12.62 -14.94 -12.23
N ARG A 300 12.38 -15.21 -10.94
CA ARG A 300 12.63 -16.51 -10.29
C ARG A 300 11.42 -17.04 -9.59
N ILE A 301 11.24 -18.36 -9.65
CA ILE A 301 10.20 -19.06 -8.91
C ILE A 301 10.79 -20.20 -8.07
N THR A 302 10.12 -20.53 -6.97
CA THR A 302 10.50 -21.68 -6.15
C THR A 302 9.26 -22.37 -5.61
N VAL A 303 9.42 -23.63 -5.23
CA VAL A 303 8.37 -24.44 -4.62
C VAL A 303 8.69 -24.61 -3.15
N ARG A 304 7.72 -24.31 -2.28
CA ARG A 304 7.94 -24.48 -0.85
C ARG A 304 8.00 -25.98 -0.50
N PRO A 305 9.10 -26.48 0.11
CA PRO A 305 9.29 -27.90 0.37
C PRO A 305 8.11 -28.55 1.10
N GLY A 306 7.70 -29.73 0.62
CA GLY A 306 6.57 -30.49 1.18
C GLY A 306 5.17 -29.95 0.84
N THR A 307 5.07 -28.94 -0.03
CA THR A 307 3.80 -28.34 -0.46
C THR A 307 3.76 -28.14 -1.98
N ASN A 308 2.59 -27.78 -2.53
CA ASN A 308 2.46 -27.34 -3.92
C ASN A 308 2.50 -25.81 -4.06
N GLU A 309 2.89 -25.07 -3.01
CA GLU A 309 2.90 -23.60 -3.07
C GLU A 309 4.02 -23.09 -3.96
N ILE A 310 3.69 -22.19 -4.89
CA ILE A 310 4.65 -21.51 -5.75
C ILE A 310 4.91 -20.12 -5.18
N TRP A 311 6.17 -19.75 -5.14
CA TRP A 311 6.65 -18.45 -4.68
C TRP A 311 7.47 -17.81 -5.78
N ALA A 312 7.24 -16.54 -6.07
CA ALA A 312 7.89 -15.83 -7.16
C ALA A 312 8.57 -14.57 -6.63
N GLY A 313 9.83 -14.36 -7.01
CA GLY A 313 10.47 -13.05 -6.92
C GLY A 313 10.11 -12.26 -8.17
N GLU A 314 9.35 -11.19 -8.02
CA GLU A 314 8.84 -10.36 -9.11
C GLU A 314 9.54 -9.00 -9.13
N VAL A 315 10.03 -8.64 -10.32
CA VAL A 315 10.63 -7.34 -10.58
C VAL A 315 9.56 -6.31 -10.95
N GLY A 316 9.36 -5.31 -10.09
CA GLY A 316 8.40 -4.22 -10.32
C GLY A 316 9.01 -3.09 -11.16
N TRP A 317 8.37 -1.91 -11.19
CA TRP A 317 8.76 -0.83 -12.10
C TRP A 317 9.55 0.28 -11.43
N ASN A 318 8.89 1.15 -10.66
CA ASN A 318 9.49 2.37 -10.12
C ASN A 318 9.44 2.46 -8.60
N THR A 319 8.64 1.60 -7.96
CA THR A 319 8.30 1.77 -6.55
C THR A 319 8.59 0.54 -5.72
N TYR A 320 8.24 -0.65 -6.22
CA TYR A 320 8.28 -1.86 -5.43
C TYR A 320 8.94 -3.00 -6.19
N GLU A 321 9.57 -3.89 -5.42
CA GLU A 321 9.84 -5.27 -5.80
C GLU A 321 9.01 -6.18 -4.90
N GLU A 322 8.72 -7.40 -5.36
CA GLU A 322 7.72 -8.25 -4.71
C GLU A 322 8.18 -9.71 -4.56
N ILE A 323 7.76 -10.33 -3.46
CA ILE A 323 7.64 -11.79 -3.33
C ILE A 323 6.16 -12.12 -3.41
N ASN A 324 5.75 -12.84 -4.45
CA ASN A 324 4.38 -13.28 -4.68
C ASN A 324 4.20 -14.74 -4.27
N ARG A 325 3.05 -15.06 -3.66
CA ARG A 325 2.71 -16.42 -3.21
C ARG A 325 1.44 -16.92 -3.88
N ILE A 326 1.56 -18.04 -4.58
CA ILE A 326 0.43 -18.81 -5.13
C ILE A 326 0.19 -19.99 -4.19
N ALA A 327 -0.78 -19.82 -3.29
CA ALA A 327 -1.04 -20.78 -2.21
C ALA A 327 -1.55 -22.15 -2.73
N SER A 328 -2.19 -22.18 -3.89
CA SER A 328 -2.63 -23.43 -4.53
C SER A 328 -2.64 -23.27 -6.05
N PRO A 329 -1.76 -23.96 -6.80
CA PRO A 329 -1.70 -23.86 -8.26
C PRO A 329 -2.90 -24.50 -8.97
N THR A 330 -3.73 -25.25 -8.24
CA THR A 330 -5.00 -25.84 -8.72
C THR A 330 -6.23 -25.11 -8.16
N GLY A 331 -6.03 -24.06 -7.36
CA GLY A 331 -7.10 -23.19 -6.85
C GLY A 331 -7.45 -22.07 -7.84
N PRO A 332 -8.30 -21.10 -7.48
CA PRO A 332 -8.59 -19.97 -8.37
C PRO A 332 -7.32 -19.25 -8.85
N VAL A 333 -7.30 -18.86 -10.13
CA VAL A 333 -6.16 -18.15 -10.73
C VAL A 333 -5.96 -16.82 -10.00
N SER A 334 -4.74 -16.56 -9.52
CA SER A 334 -4.40 -15.32 -8.83
C SER A 334 -4.01 -14.22 -9.83
N ASN A 335 -4.55 -13.02 -9.66
CA ASN A 335 -4.18 -11.83 -10.43
C ASN A 335 -3.36 -10.89 -9.54
N PHE A 336 -2.07 -10.68 -9.80
CA PHE A 336 -1.21 -9.79 -9.00
C PHE A 336 -1.31 -8.30 -9.39
N GLY A 337 -2.12 -7.99 -10.41
CA GLY A 337 -2.58 -6.63 -10.69
C GLY A 337 -1.74 -5.79 -11.65
N TRP A 338 -0.51 -6.16 -11.96
CA TRP A 338 0.31 -5.49 -12.96
C TRP A 338 -0.36 -5.52 -14.35
N PRO A 339 -0.36 -4.43 -15.14
CA PRO A 339 0.32 -3.16 -14.90
C PRO A 339 -0.52 -2.11 -14.16
N CYS A 340 -1.77 -2.44 -13.82
CA CYS A 340 -2.68 -1.51 -13.18
C CYS A 340 -2.29 -1.25 -11.71
N TYR A 341 -1.67 -2.23 -11.05
CA TYR A 341 -1.12 -2.13 -9.70
C TYR A 341 0.38 -2.45 -9.70
N GLU A 342 1.11 -1.79 -8.80
CA GLU A 342 2.49 -2.09 -8.46
C GLU A 342 2.58 -2.11 -6.93
N GLY A 343 2.95 -3.25 -6.36
CA GLY A 343 2.79 -3.55 -4.95
C GLY A 343 1.32 -3.38 -4.52
N PRO A 344 1.06 -2.73 -3.38
CA PRO A 344 -0.30 -2.52 -2.90
C PRO A 344 -1.02 -1.33 -3.56
N ALA A 345 -0.35 -0.58 -4.44
CA ALA A 345 -0.83 0.72 -4.94
C ALA A 345 -1.20 0.66 -6.43
N ARG A 346 -2.11 1.54 -6.86
CA ARG A 346 -2.35 1.76 -8.29
C ARG A 346 -1.09 2.33 -8.93
N GLN A 347 -0.76 1.82 -10.10
CA GLN A 347 0.40 2.27 -10.86
C GLN A 347 0.04 3.55 -11.61
N GLY A 348 0.60 4.69 -11.18
CA GLY A 348 0.21 6.02 -11.68
C GLY A 348 0.38 6.20 -13.20
N GLY A 349 1.40 5.60 -13.81
CA GLY A 349 1.62 5.64 -15.25
C GLY A 349 0.51 4.98 -16.06
N TYR A 350 -0.06 3.86 -15.58
CA TYR A 350 -1.18 3.17 -16.25
C TYR A 350 -2.56 3.71 -15.84
N ASP A 351 -2.72 4.16 -14.59
CA ASP A 351 -3.93 4.85 -14.11
C ASP A 351 -4.19 6.13 -14.94
N ASN A 352 -3.11 6.87 -15.25
CA ASN A 352 -3.15 8.05 -16.12
C ASN A 352 -3.69 7.79 -17.53
N LEU A 353 -3.60 6.56 -18.05
CA LEU A 353 -4.04 6.22 -19.40
C LEU A 353 -5.54 5.96 -19.49
N ASN A 354 -6.23 5.82 -18.35
CA ASN A 354 -7.67 5.52 -18.27
C ASN A 354 -8.06 4.31 -19.15
N LEU A 355 -7.22 3.28 -19.13
CA LEU A 355 -7.41 2.05 -19.91
C LEU A 355 -8.57 1.25 -19.32
N THR A 356 -9.52 0.87 -20.16
CA THR A 356 -10.74 0.11 -19.79
C THR A 356 -10.40 -1.10 -18.94
N LEU A 357 -9.34 -1.82 -19.31
CA LEU A 357 -8.88 -3.01 -18.61
C LEU A 357 -8.44 -2.69 -17.17
N CYS A 358 -7.73 -1.57 -16.94
CA CYS A 358 -7.34 -1.11 -15.61
C CYS A 358 -8.50 -0.49 -14.84
N GLU A 359 -9.32 0.36 -15.47
CA GLU A 359 -10.50 0.97 -14.83
C GLU A 359 -11.47 -0.08 -14.30
N ASN A 360 -11.71 -1.16 -15.05
CA ASN A 360 -12.54 -2.26 -14.59
C ASN A 360 -11.93 -2.97 -13.38
N LEU A 361 -10.59 -3.07 -13.30
CA LEU A 361 -9.90 -3.68 -12.16
C LEU A 361 -9.95 -2.76 -10.93
N TYR A 362 -9.80 -1.45 -11.15
CA TYR A 362 -9.94 -0.43 -10.14
C TYR A 362 -11.35 -0.36 -9.55
N ALA A 363 -12.37 -0.45 -10.40
CA ALA A 363 -13.77 -0.47 -10.01
C ALA A 363 -14.15 -1.73 -9.20
N ALA A 364 -13.48 -2.86 -9.47
CA ALA A 364 -13.63 -4.08 -8.68
C ALA A 364 -12.99 -3.98 -7.27
N GLY A 365 -12.22 -2.92 -7.03
CA GLY A 365 -11.57 -2.63 -5.74
C GLY A 365 -10.24 -3.35 -5.56
N PRO A 366 -9.43 -2.95 -4.54
CA PRO A 366 -8.08 -3.50 -4.33
C PRO A 366 -8.06 -4.99 -3.94
N THR A 367 -9.20 -5.56 -3.54
CA THR A 367 -9.32 -7.00 -3.28
C THR A 367 -9.50 -7.84 -4.56
N ALA A 368 -9.67 -7.20 -5.72
CA ALA A 368 -9.73 -7.89 -7.01
C ALA A 368 -8.35 -8.40 -7.47
N VAL A 369 -7.27 -7.92 -6.85
CA VAL A 369 -5.90 -8.36 -7.08
C VAL A 369 -5.35 -9.03 -5.81
N ALA A 370 -4.57 -10.09 -5.99
CA ALA A 370 -3.78 -10.72 -4.96
C ALA A 370 -2.67 -9.75 -4.54
N GLN A 371 -2.53 -9.57 -3.22
CA GLN A 371 -1.46 -8.74 -2.68
C GLN A 371 -0.14 -9.54 -2.64
N PRO A 372 1.01 -8.88 -2.82
CA PRO A 372 2.30 -9.51 -2.62
C PRO A 372 2.42 -10.05 -1.19
N TYR A 373 3.11 -11.18 -1.05
CA TYR A 373 3.41 -11.74 0.27
C TYR A 373 4.38 -10.85 1.04
N PHE A 374 5.34 -10.28 0.32
CA PHE A 374 6.25 -9.26 0.81
C PHE A 374 6.55 -8.31 -0.32
N ALA A 375 6.54 -7.00 -0.06
CA ALA A 375 6.99 -6.01 -1.03
C ALA A 375 7.97 -5.07 -0.33
N TRP A 376 9.06 -4.72 -1.01
CA TRP A 376 10.02 -3.76 -0.50
C TRP A 376 10.10 -2.55 -1.42
N ASN A 377 10.00 -1.37 -0.83
CA ASN A 377 10.03 -0.13 -1.59
C ASN A 377 11.47 0.18 -2.01
N HIS A 378 11.65 0.65 -3.25
CA HIS A 378 12.94 1.06 -3.81
C HIS A 378 13.67 2.07 -2.90
N SER A 379 12.93 3.01 -2.29
CA SER A 379 13.48 4.03 -1.38
C SER A 379 13.78 3.56 0.05
N SER A 380 13.46 2.30 0.38
CA SER A 380 13.55 1.75 1.74
C SER A 380 14.49 0.54 1.84
N LYS A 381 14.92 0.23 3.06
CA LYS A 381 15.68 -0.99 3.37
C LYS A 381 14.74 -2.13 3.78
N PRO A 382 14.86 -3.34 3.21
CA PRO A 382 14.05 -4.50 3.59
C PRO A 382 14.28 -4.97 5.04
N ALA A 383 15.50 -4.79 5.57
CA ALA A 383 15.88 -5.25 6.91
C ALA A 383 16.28 -4.10 7.86
N PRO A 384 16.15 -4.29 9.19
CA PRO A 384 16.78 -3.40 10.18
C PRO A 384 18.32 -3.47 10.09
N ASN A 385 18.99 -2.32 10.17
CA ASN A 385 20.45 -2.18 10.06
C ASN A 385 21.04 -2.74 8.75
N ASP A 386 20.23 -2.79 7.69
CA ASP A 386 20.62 -3.35 6.40
C ASP A 386 21.78 -2.56 5.75
N PRO A 387 22.96 -3.17 5.55
CA PRO A 387 24.09 -2.52 4.89
C PRO A 387 23.89 -2.39 3.37
N CYS A 388 22.92 -3.10 2.80
CA CYS A 388 22.65 -3.11 1.37
C CYS A 388 22.29 -1.72 0.87
N PRO A 389 22.68 -1.31 -0.35
CA PRO A 389 22.20 -0.10 -1.02
C PRO A 389 20.66 -0.02 -1.08
N SER A 390 20.16 1.21 -1.17
CA SER A 390 18.76 1.51 -1.46
C SER A 390 18.69 2.08 -2.87
N GLY A 391 17.52 2.01 -3.48
CA GLY A 391 17.34 2.12 -4.92
C GLY A 391 17.48 0.76 -5.60
N GLY A 392 17.13 0.71 -6.88
CA GLY A 392 17.22 -0.48 -7.70
C GLY A 392 15.95 -1.33 -7.75
N SER A 393 15.80 -2.06 -8.85
CA SER A 393 14.60 -2.77 -9.29
C SER A 393 14.96 -4.14 -9.89
N SER A 394 15.43 -5.08 -9.08
CA SER A 394 15.89 -6.37 -9.62
C SER A 394 15.81 -7.53 -8.62
N SER A 395 14.62 -7.87 -8.14
CA SER A 395 14.39 -9.19 -7.51
C SER A 395 14.93 -10.31 -8.40
N SER A 396 15.96 -11.01 -7.94
CA SER A 396 16.83 -11.82 -8.80
C SER A 396 17.02 -13.27 -8.35
N GLY A 397 16.50 -13.64 -7.18
CA GLY A 397 16.69 -14.97 -6.60
C GLY A 397 15.65 -15.26 -5.54
N VAL A 398 15.16 -16.50 -5.48
CA VAL A 398 14.22 -16.95 -4.44
C VAL A 398 14.39 -18.46 -4.19
N ALA A 399 14.66 -18.86 -2.95
CA ALA A 399 14.78 -20.27 -2.58
C ALA A 399 14.45 -20.55 -1.12
N PHE A 400 13.83 -21.70 -0.86
CA PHE A 400 13.69 -22.23 0.49
C PHE A 400 14.91 -23.07 0.87
N HIS A 401 15.41 -22.88 2.09
CA HIS A 401 16.39 -23.79 2.67
C HIS A 401 15.72 -25.09 3.13
N THR A 402 16.35 -26.22 2.81
CA THR A 402 15.77 -27.57 2.95
C THR A 402 16.30 -28.36 4.16
N GLY A 403 16.95 -27.67 5.11
CA GLY A 403 17.60 -28.27 6.28
C GLY A 403 19.03 -28.73 5.96
N GLY A 404 19.86 -29.02 6.96
CA GLY A 404 21.26 -29.43 6.71
C GLY A 404 22.20 -29.04 7.85
N SER A 405 23.40 -28.56 7.49
CA SER A 405 24.43 -28.11 8.42
C SER A 405 24.13 -26.76 9.09
N TYR A 406 23.16 -26.02 8.55
CA TYR A 406 22.82 -24.67 8.99
C TYR A 406 22.12 -24.69 10.35
N PRO A 407 22.20 -23.59 11.14
CA PRO A 407 21.44 -23.47 12.38
C PRO A 407 19.94 -23.68 12.17
N ALA A 408 19.26 -24.24 13.18
CA ALA A 408 17.84 -24.60 13.10
C ALA A 408 16.90 -23.43 12.71
N ALA A 409 17.30 -22.18 12.96
CA ALA A 409 16.52 -20.99 12.57
C ALA A 409 16.36 -20.84 11.03
N TYR A 410 17.25 -21.44 10.25
CA TYR A 410 17.21 -21.42 8.78
C TYR A 410 16.38 -22.56 8.19
N ASP A 411 15.92 -23.53 8.98
CA ASP A 411 15.11 -24.64 8.48
C ASP A 411 13.76 -24.16 7.92
N GLY A 412 13.55 -24.31 6.61
CA GLY A 412 12.38 -23.79 5.90
C GLY A 412 12.34 -22.26 5.76
N ALA A 413 13.46 -21.56 5.98
CA ALA A 413 13.57 -20.13 5.72
C ALA A 413 13.59 -19.83 4.21
N LEU A 414 13.07 -18.67 3.83
CA LEU A 414 13.07 -18.18 2.44
C LEU A 414 14.24 -17.21 2.24
N PHE A 415 15.17 -17.57 1.38
CA PHE A 415 16.22 -16.70 0.89
C PHE A 415 15.75 -16.01 -0.39
N PHE A 416 16.09 -14.74 -0.54
CA PHE A 416 15.79 -13.98 -1.73
C PHE A 416 16.87 -12.93 -1.97
N SER A 417 17.09 -12.55 -3.23
CA SER A 417 18.15 -11.62 -3.61
C SER A 417 17.65 -10.49 -4.49
N ASP A 418 18.38 -9.39 -4.47
CA ASP A 418 18.23 -8.29 -5.42
C ASP A 418 19.59 -8.00 -6.06
N PHE A 419 19.65 -8.18 -7.37
CA PHE A 419 20.88 -8.04 -8.15
C PHE A 419 21.40 -6.60 -8.10
N SER A 420 20.51 -5.61 -8.26
CA SER A 420 20.86 -4.19 -8.30
C SER A 420 21.38 -3.68 -6.96
N ARG A 421 20.90 -4.27 -5.87
CA ARG A 421 21.39 -4.00 -4.51
C ARG A 421 22.57 -4.89 -4.12
N SER A 422 22.92 -5.89 -4.94
CA SER A 422 23.95 -6.88 -4.66
C SER A 422 23.78 -7.50 -3.28
N CYS A 423 22.57 -7.98 -2.98
CA CYS A 423 22.25 -8.48 -1.65
C CYS A 423 21.42 -9.75 -1.65
N VAL A 424 21.63 -10.55 -0.61
CA VAL A 424 20.83 -11.73 -0.27
C VAL A 424 20.25 -11.51 1.12
N TRP A 425 18.94 -11.61 1.24
CA TRP A 425 18.23 -11.58 2.51
C TRP A 425 17.63 -12.95 2.82
N VAL A 426 17.23 -13.10 4.07
CA VAL A 426 16.55 -14.28 4.57
C VAL A 426 15.32 -13.88 5.39
N MET A 427 14.21 -14.57 5.16
CA MET A 427 13.00 -14.56 5.99
C MET A 427 12.90 -15.88 6.73
N THR A 428 13.02 -15.84 8.05
CA THR A 428 12.86 -17.05 8.88
C THR A 428 11.40 -17.47 8.97
N LYS A 429 11.17 -18.74 9.32
CA LYS A 429 9.84 -19.31 9.45
C LYS A 429 9.12 -18.75 10.68
N GLY A 430 7.95 -18.16 10.47
CA GLY A 430 7.05 -17.69 11.52
C GLY A 430 6.24 -18.81 12.18
N ALA A 431 5.44 -18.44 13.18
CA ALA A 431 4.64 -19.39 13.96
C ALA A 431 3.59 -20.16 13.13
N ASN A 432 3.12 -19.59 12.02
CA ASN A 432 2.20 -20.24 11.07
C ASN A 432 2.91 -21.20 10.09
N GLY A 433 4.23 -21.29 10.20
CA GLY A 433 5.09 -22.12 9.37
C GLY A 433 5.46 -21.52 8.00
N LEU A 434 4.96 -20.35 7.64
CA LEU A 434 5.36 -19.60 6.45
C LEU A 434 6.56 -18.69 6.77
N PRO A 435 7.34 -18.23 5.78
CA PRO A 435 8.31 -17.16 5.96
C PRO A 435 7.65 -15.93 6.60
N ASP A 436 8.22 -15.34 7.64
CA ASP A 436 7.66 -14.17 8.30
C ASP A 436 8.34 -12.90 7.79
N PRO A 437 7.63 -12.01 7.06
CA PRO A 437 8.18 -10.74 6.59
C PRO A 437 8.74 -9.84 7.70
N ALA A 438 8.30 -9.98 8.94
CA ALA A 438 8.83 -9.22 10.07
C ALA A 438 10.24 -9.68 10.49
N THR A 439 10.71 -10.81 9.97
CA THR A 439 12.02 -11.42 10.31
C THR A 439 13.06 -11.24 9.22
N VAL A 440 12.77 -10.43 8.19
CA VAL A 440 13.71 -10.14 7.11
C VAL A 440 15.01 -9.58 7.71
N THR A 441 16.11 -10.26 7.43
CA THR A 441 17.46 -9.85 7.82
C THR A 441 18.41 -10.02 6.64
N THR A 442 19.43 -9.16 6.57
CA THR A 442 20.49 -9.30 5.59
C THR A 442 21.30 -10.55 5.88
N PHE A 443 21.38 -11.45 4.91
CA PHE A 443 22.21 -12.64 4.98
C PHE A 443 23.59 -12.37 4.39
N ASP A 444 23.64 -11.66 3.27
CA ASP A 444 24.88 -11.32 2.58
C ASP A 444 24.76 -10.02 1.79
N SER A 445 25.89 -9.30 1.68
CA SER A 445 25.98 -8.01 0.98
C SER A 445 27.20 -7.99 0.05
N GLY A 446 27.10 -7.23 -1.05
CA GLY A 446 28.10 -7.26 -2.13
C GLY A 446 28.05 -8.51 -3.00
N MET A 447 26.88 -9.16 -3.06
CA MET A 447 26.63 -10.37 -3.83
C MET A 447 25.58 -10.12 -4.93
N PRO A 448 26.00 -9.89 -6.19
CA PRO A 448 25.11 -9.67 -7.32
C PRO A 448 24.56 -11.00 -7.86
N ALA A 449 23.81 -11.71 -7.00
CA ALA A 449 23.24 -13.01 -7.32
C ALA A 449 22.07 -12.87 -8.30
N VAL A 450 21.99 -13.77 -9.29
CA VAL A 450 20.84 -13.91 -10.23
C VAL A 450 20.14 -15.26 -10.12
N GLU A 451 20.59 -16.10 -9.19
CA GLU A 451 19.95 -17.35 -8.78
C GLU A 451 20.42 -17.62 -7.35
N VAL A 452 19.51 -18.08 -6.51
CA VAL A 452 19.83 -18.71 -5.24
C VAL A 452 19.08 -20.03 -5.19
N GLN A 453 19.76 -21.13 -4.83
CA GLN A 453 19.17 -22.46 -4.82
C GLN A 453 19.78 -23.31 -3.72
N SER A 454 18.95 -24.07 -3.01
CA SER A 454 19.42 -25.11 -2.09
C SER A 454 19.97 -26.30 -2.88
N GLY A 455 21.22 -26.66 -2.62
CA GLY A 455 21.90 -27.78 -3.26
C GLY A 455 21.86 -29.07 -2.44
N PRO A 456 22.55 -30.12 -2.91
CA PRO A 456 22.69 -31.38 -2.17
C PRO A 456 23.29 -31.17 -0.78
N GLY A 457 22.69 -31.80 0.24
CA GLY A 457 23.16 -31.70 1.63
C GLY A 457 22.65 -30.48 2.40
N GLY A 458 21.87 -29.59 1.75
CA GLY A 458 21.17 -28.48 2.41
C GLY A 458 21.80 -27.11 2.23
N ASP A 459 23.06 -27.05 1.80
CA ASP A 459 23.77 -25.79 1.64
C ASP A 459 23.16 -24.95 0.51
N LEU A 460 23.18 -23.63 0.70
CA LEU A 460 22.69 -22.66 -0.27
C LEU A 460 23.79 -22.35 -1.30
N PHE A 461 23.41 -22.29 -2.57
CA PHE A 461 24.27 -21.85 -3.67
C PHE A 461 23.70 -20.58 -4.29
N ALA A 462 24.57 -19.71 -4.77
CA ALA A 462 24.21 -18.50 -5.47
C ALA A 462 25.05 -18.34 -6.74
N VAL A 463 24.40 -17.92 -7.83
CA VAL A 463 25.06 -17.63 -9.10
C VAL A 463 25.45 -16.15 -9.12
N ASP A 464 26.74 -15.88 -8.95
CA ASP A 464 27.32 -14.54 -9.05
C ASP A 464 27.51 -14.18 -10.53
N TYR A 465 26.57 -13.40 -11.05
CA TYR A 465 26.54 -13.03 -12.46
C TYR A 465 27.72 -12.15 -12.85
N THR A 466 28.05 -11.15 -12.01
CA THR A 466 29.05 -10.13 -12.31
C THR A 466 30.46 -10.71 -12.29
N ASN A 467 30.74 -11.61 -11.34
CA ASN A 467 32.07 -12.22 -11.21
C ASN A 467 32.21 -13.53 -12.01
N GLY A 468 31.14 -14.02 -12.64
CA GLY A 468 31.19 -15.25 -13.43
C GLY A 468 31.47 -16.48 -12.57
N GLN A 469 30.81 -16.57 -11.42
CA GLN A 469 31.08 -17.58 -10.39
C GLN A 469 29.80 -18.23 -9.87
N VAL A 470 29.96 -19.44 -9.32
CA VAL A 470 28.98 -20.05 -8.42
C VAL A 470 29.59 -20.10 -7.03
N VAL A 471 28.86 -19.53 -6.08
CA VAL A 471 29.26 -19.45 -4.67
C VAL A 471 28.38 -20.39 -3.85
N ARG A 472 28.99 -21.17 -2.97
CA ARG A 472 28.33 -22.01 -1.97
C ARG A 472 28.47 -21.36 -0.59
N TYR A 473 27.39 -21.30 0.17
CA TYR A 473 27.42 -20.89 1.56
C TYR A 473 27.52 -22.12 2.46
N ILE A 474 28.43 -22.08 3.44
CA ILE A 474 28.74 -23.22 4.32
C ILE A 474 28.72 -22.73 5.76
N TYR A 475 28.16 -23.51 6.70
CA TYR A 475 28.21 -23.20 8.13
C TYR A 475 29.26 -24.07 8.84
N ALA A 476 30.43 -23.49 9.14
CA ALA A 476 31.56 -24.18 9.79
C ALA A 476 32.50 -23.18 10.49
N ASN A 477 33.28 -23.64 11.48
CA ASN A 477 34.28 -22.81 12.16
C ASN A 477 35.19 -22.10 11.15
N HIS A 478 35.33 -20.79 11.30
CA HIS A 478 36.17 -19.97 10.44
C HIS A 478 37.63 -20.14 10.82
N PRO A 479 38.51 -20.49 9.87
CA PRO A 479 39.89 -20.10 10.05
C PRO A 479 39.98 -18.57 10.10
N PRO A 480 40.88 -18.00 10.91
CA PRO A 480 40.97 -16.56 11.06
C PRO A 480 41.40 -15.92 9.74
N SER A 481 40.96 -14.69 9.46
CA SER A 481 41.49 -13.91 8.34
C SER A 481 42.78 -13.25 8.78
N ALA A 482 43.91 -13.81 8.35
CA ALA A 482 45.17 -13.11 8.42
C ALA A 482 45.14 -11.94 7.43
N VAL A 483 45.55 -10.75 7.85
CA VAL A 483 45.69 -9.56 7.00
C VAL A 483 47.06 -8.98 7.22
N ILE A 484 47.82 -8.81 6.13
CA ILE A 484 49.10 -8.12 6.16
C ILE A 484 48.89 -6.70 5.63
N GLY A 485 48.95 -5.71 6.51
CA GLY A 485 49.23 -4.34 6.11
C GLY A 485 50.73 -4.20 5.87
N ALA A 486 51.12 -3.65 4.72
CA ALA A 486 52.51 -3.37 4.38
C ALA A 486 52.65 -1.89 3.98
N SER A 487 53.65 -1.19 4.51
CA SER A 487 53.84 0.24 4.20
C SER A 487 54.24 0.51 2.74
N ALA A 488 54.67 -0.51 2.02
CA ALA A 488 54.96 -0.50 0.58
C ALA A 488 54.98 -1.94 0.06
N THR A 489 54.32 -2.23 -1.07
CA THR A 489 54.35 -3.55 -1.74
C THR A 489 55.23 -3.55 -2.98
N THR A 490 55.67 -2.38 -3.44
CA THR A 490 56.68 -2.23 -4.48
C THR A 490 57.62 -1.08 -4.12
N GLY A 491 58.83 -1.11 -4.68
CA GLY A 491 59.82 -0.06 -4.46
C GLY A 491 61.20 -0.42 -4.97
N VAL A 492 62.13 0.52 -4.85
CA VAL A 492 63.55 0.30 -5.20
C VAL A 492 64.35 -0.12 -3.97
N PRO A 493 65.34 -1.03 -4.10
CA PRO A 493 66.14 -1.45 -2.97
C PRO A 493 67.14 -0.36 -2.54
N PRO A 494 67.44 -0.22 -1.23
CA PRO A 494 66.84 -0.96 -0.12
C PRO A 494 65.43 -0.45 0.22
N LEU A 495 64.46 -1.36 0.24
CA LEU A 495 63.06 -1.08 0.57
C LEU A 495 62.78 -1.56 1.98
N THR A 496 62.58 -0.62 2.92
CA THR A 496 62.10 -0.96 4.27
C THR A 496 60.57 -0.97 4.26
N VAL A 497 59.99 -2.07 4.70
CA VAL A 497 58.54 -2.26 4.79
C VAL A 497 58.18 -2.50 6.25
N ASN A 498 57.30 -1.66 6.77
CA ASN A 498 56.66 -1.89 8.06
C ASN A 498 55.40 -2.72 7.80
N PHE A 499 55.25 -3.79 8.58
CA PHE A 499 54.12 -4.70 8.47
C PHE A 499 53.19 -4.56 9.67
N THR A 500 51.94 -4.93 9.49
CA THR A 500 50.95 -5.02 10.56
C THR A 500 50.00 -6.19 10.30
N ALA A 501 49.72 -6.96 11.34
CA ALA A 501 48.66 -7.96 11.43
C ALA A 501 47.42 -7.40 12.12
N ALA A 502 47.39 -6.11 12.48
CA ALA A 502 46.35 -5.52 13.32
C ALA A 502 44.94 -5.62 12.72
N ASP A 503 44.86 -5.69 11.40
CA ASP A 503 43.60 -5.84 10.67
C ASP A 503 43.21 -7.32 10.47
N SER A 504 44.02 -8.26 10.97
CA SER A 504 43.65 -9.67 11.02
C SER A 504 42.51 -9.85 12.00
N SER A 505 41.51 -10.64 11.62
CA SER A 505 40.30 -10.84 12.40
C SER A 505 39.84 -12.26 12.31
N ASP A 506 39.30 -12.80 13.39
CA ASP A 506 38.50 -14.01 13.32
C ASP A 506 37.02 -13.67 13.12
N ALA A 507 36.34 -14.37 12.21
CA ALA A 507 34.93 -14.10 11.91
C ALA A 507 33.98 -14.64 13.00
N ASP A 508 34.42 -15.63 13.78
CA ASP A 508 33.70 -16.14 14.95
C ASP A 508 34.01 -15.32 16.22
N GLY A 509 34.97 -14.39 16.14
CA GLY A 509 35.38 -13.48 17.22
C GLY A 509 36.46 -14.05 18.12
N ASP A 510 37.15 -15.10 17.69
CA ASP A 510 38.20 -15.76 18.47
C ASP A 510 39.50 -14.92 18.57
N PRO A 511 40.19 -14.96 19.73
CA PRO A 511 41.50 -14.32 19.87
C PRO A 511 42.58 -14.93 18.98
N LEU A 512 43.35 -14.08 18.27
CA LEU A 512 44.36 -14.53 17.31
C LEU A 512 45.77 -14.67 17.87
N THR A 513 46.51 -15.62 17.30
CA THR A 513 47.98 -15.77 17.42
C THR A 513 48.64 -15.58 16.06
N PHE A 514 49.88 -15.06 15.98
CA PHE A 514 50.53 -14.71 14.71
C PHE A 514 51.92 -15.34 14.55
N GLN A 515 52.29 -15.71 13.33
CA GLN A 515 53.63 -16.14 12.92
C GLN A 515 53.96 -15.53 11.56
N TRP A 516 55.17 -15.02 11.36
CA TRP A 516 55.58 -14.31 10.14
C TRP A 516 56.76 -14.99 9.44
N ASP A 517 56.72 -14.98 8.11
CA ASP A 517 57.83 -15.21 7.17
C ASP A 517 58.04 -13.87 6.45
N LEU A 518 58.98 -13.05 6.92
CA LEU A 518 59.25 -11.71 6.43
C LEU A 518 60.30 -11.70 5.32
N ASP A 519 61.21 -12.67 5.32
CA ASP A 519 62.30 -12.73 4.35
C ASP A 519 61.98 -13.55 3.08
N GLY A 520 60.86 -14.29 3.09
CA GLY A 520 60.34 -15.07 1.97
C GLY A 520 61.04 -16.42 1.77
N ASP A 521 61.72 -16.96 2.80
CA ASP A 521 62.41 -18.25 2.74
C ASP A 521 61.47 -19.46 2.90
N GLY A 522 60.23 -19.23 3.33
CA GLY A 522 59.18 -20.23 3.51
C GLY A 522 59.01 -20.72 4.95
N GLU A 523 59.84 -20.28 5.90
CA GLU A 523 59.74 -20.61 7.32
C GLU A 523 59.01 -19.49 8.10
N LEU A 524 58.08 -19.86 8.99
CA LEU A 524 57.26 -18.92 9.76
C LEU A 524 57.93 -18.59 11.13
N ASP A 525 59.17 -18.15 11.12
CA ASP A 525 60.00 -18.00 12.34
C ASP A 525 60.51 -16.57 12.61
N ASP A 526 60.25 -15.62 11.71
CA ASP A 526 60.80 -14.25 11.80
C ASP A 526 60.16 -13.39 12.88
N SER A 527 58.85 -13.54 13.10
CA SER A 527 58.14 -12.76 14.13
C SER A 527 56.82 -13.38 14.57
N THR A 528 56.36 -12.97 15.74
CA THR A 528 54.99 -13.20 16.24
C THR A 528 54.29 -11.89 16.61
N ALA A 529 54.96 -10.76 16.39
CA ALA A 529 54.46 -9.44 16.76
C ALA A 529 53.31 -9.01 15.83
N ILE A 530 52.40 -8.19 16.34
CA ILE A 530 51.35 -7.58 15.50
C ILE A 530 51.97 -6.61 14.50
N THR A 531 53.05 -5.89 14.83
CA THR A 531 53.66 -4.88 13.95
C THR A 531 55.17 -5.10 13.75
N PRO A 532 55.60 -6.06 12.91
CA PRO A 532 57.02 -6.26 12.59
C PRO A 532 57.49 -5.33 11.47
N SER A 533 58.81 -5.28 11.22
CA SER A 533 59.40 -4.51 10.11
C SER A 533 60.55 -5.29 9.47
N PHE A 534 60.70 -5.21 8.15
CA PHE A 534 61.76 -5.88 7.40
C PHE A 534 62.34 -4.99 6.30
N THR A 535 63.64 -5.12 6.00
CA THR A 535 64.33 -4.30 4.98
C THR A 535 64.88 -5.19 3.86
N TYR A 536 64.29 -5.08 2.66
CA TYR A 536 64.70 -5.80 1.46
C TYR A 536 65.81 -5.04 0.72
N THR A 537 67.03 -5.55 0.77
CA THR A 537 68.21 -4.87 0.19
C THR A 537 68.53 -5.25 -1.26
N GLN A 538 67.86 -6.26 -1.83
CA GLN A 538 68.09 -6.73 -3.21
C GLN A 538 66.81 -6.59 -4.05
N PRO A 539 66.92 -6.31 -5.36
CA PRO A 539 65.79 -6.45 -6.26
C PRO A 539 65.31 -7.90 -6.27
N GLY A 540 64.00 -8.11 -6.20
CA GLY A 540 63.44 -9.44 -6.04
C GLY A 540 61.95 -9.40 -5.71
N SER A 541 61.31 -10.55 -5.82
CA SER A 541 59.93 -10.77 -5.41
C SER A 541 59.97 -11.59 -4.13
N TYR A 542 59.57 -10.98 -3.01
CA TYR A 542 59.58 -11.60 -1.69
C TYR A 542 58.16 -11.92 -1.27
N ALA A 543 57.86 -13.19 -1.06
CA ALA A 543 56.53 -13.65 -0.63
C ALA A 543 56.46 -13.61 0.91
N VAL A 544 56.08 -12.46 1.46
CA VAL A 544 55.93 -12.30 2.92
C VAL A 544 54.69 -13.01 3.37
N ARG A 545 54.78 -13.89 4.35
CA ARG A 545 53.63 -14.63 4.88
C ARG A 545 53.35 -14.29 6.33
N LEU A 546 52.08 -14.34 6.67
CA LEU A 546 51.55 -14.22 8.03
C LEU A 546 50.60 -15.38 8.22
N ARG A 547 50.81 -16.17 9.28
CA ARG A 547 49.85 -17.15 9.76
C ARG A 547 49.17 -16.65 11.03
N ALA A 548 47.86 -16.48 10.97
CA ALA A 548 47.00 -16.27 12.13
C ALA A 548 46.39 -17.62 12.60
N GLY A 549 46.28 -17.85 13.91
CA GLY A 549 45.61 -19.03 14.48
C GLY A 549 44.56 -18.64 15.53
N ASP A 550 43.39 -19.28 15.48
CA ASP A 550 42.21 -18.99 16.32
C ASP A 550 42.18 -19.73 17.68
N GLY A 551 43.06 -20.74 17.85
CA GLY A 551 43.06 -21.59 19.05
C GLY A 551 41.99 -22.70 19.08
N HIS A 552 41.11 -22.76 18.08
CA HIS A 552 40.09 -23.81 17.89
C HIS A 552 40.39 -24.73 16.69
N GLY A 553 41.57 -24.57 16.08
CA GLY A 553 42.09 -25.44 15.03
C GLY A 553 42.01 -24.82 13.63
N GLY A 554 41.42 -23.63 13.49
CA GLY A 554 41.48 -22.82 12.29
C GLY A 554 42.79 -22.04 12.21
N GLN A 555 43.35 -22.02 11.00
CA GLN A 555 44.55 -21.24 10.67
C GLN A 555 44.31 -20.46 9.39
N GLY A 556 44.66 -19.18 9.41
CA GLY A 556 44.61 -18.29 8.27
C GLY A 556 45.99 -17.89 7.84
N ASP A 557 46.27 -17.98 6.55
CA ASP A 557 47.51 -17.45 5.98
C ASP A 557 47.20 -16.24 5.12
N ALA A 558 47.96 -15.17 5.31
CA ALA A 558 48.08 -14.08 4.35
C ALA A 558 49.45 -14.14 3.72
N THR A 559 49.50 -13.79 2.44
CA THR A 559 50.77 -13.55 1.75
C THR A 559 50.69 -12.20 1.05
N VAL A 560 51.70 -11.36 1.22
CA VAL A 560 51.88 -10.16 0.42
C VAL A 560 53.20 -10.27 -0.32
N THR A 561 53.16 -10.07 -1.63
CA THR A 561 54.37 -10.05 -2.42
C THR A 561 54.97 -8.65 -2.39
N ILE A 562 56.19 -8.53 -1.89
CA ILE A 562 56.98 -7.31 -1.98
C ILE A 562 57.81 -7.40 -3.25
N ASN A 563 57.36 -6.72 -4.30
CA ASN A 563 58.05 -6.65 -5.58
C ASN A 563 59.01 -5.47 -5.58
N VAL A 564 60.24 -5.77 -5.22
CA VAL A 564 61.33 -4.81 -5.21
C VAL A 564 61.86 -4.67 -6.64
N GLY A 565 61.23 -3.77 -7.43
CA GLY A 565 61.63 -3.43 -8.81
C GLY A 565 60.55 -3.23 -9.90
N ASN A 566 59.24 -3.35 -9.63
CA ASN A 566 58.15 -3.22 -10.64
C ASN A 566 57.11 -2.11 -10.32
N THR A 567 56.41 -1.54 -11.31
CA THR A 567 55.41 -0.43 -11.17
C THR A 567 54.13 -0.69 -11.99
N SER A 568 53.02 0.01 -11.70
CA SER A 568 51.74 -0.15 -12.42
C SER A 568 51.70 0.59 -13.78
N PRO A 569 50.91 0.10 -14.75
CA PRO A 569 50.71 0.79 -16.02
C PRO A 569 50.02 2.16 -15.83
N GLN A 570 50.13 3.03 -16.82
CA GLN A 570 49.53 4.36 -16.87
C GLN A 570 48.57 4.41 -18.05
N ALA A 571 47.26 4.37 -17.78
CA ALA A 571 46.21 4.47 -18.79
C ALA A 571 45.78 5.92 -19.06
N THR A 572 45.30 6.19 -20.26
CA THR A 572 44.78 7.50 -20.68
C THR A 572 43.60 7.29 -21.63
N ILE A 573 42.49 7.98 -21.37
CA ILE A 573 41.37 8.12 -22.30
C ILE A 573 41.65 9.33 -23.19
N ASN A 574 41.75 9.10 -24.50
CA ASN A 574 42.03 10.15 -25.49
C ASN A 574 40.73 10.80 -26.01
N THR A 575 39.69 10.00 -26.20
CA THR A 575 38.33 10.46 -26.57
C THR A 575 37.31 9.51 -25.93
N PRO A 576 36.11 10.00 -25.56
CA PRO A 576 35.65 11.40 -25.53
C PRO A 576 36.27 12.22 -24.38
N SER A 577 36.32 13.54 -24.55
CA SER A 577 36.68 14.46 -23.47
C SER A 577 35.49 14.71 -22.53
N THR A 578 35.73 15.24 -21.32
CA THR A 578 34.67 15.64 -20.37
C THR A 578 33.72 16.73 -20.90
N ALA A 579 34.10 17.43 -21.96
CA ALA A 579 33.25 18.44 -22.61
C ALA A 579 32.25 17.83 -23.62
N PHE A 580 32.39 16.55 -23.98
CA PHE A 580 31.45 15.88 -24.86
C PHE A 580 30.10 15.70 -24.15
N THR A 581 29.04 16.13 -24.82
CA THR A 581 27.65 15.93 -24.36
C THR A 581 26.86 15.11 -25.36
N TRP A 582 25.94 14.28 -24.88
CA TRP A 582 25.21 13.31 -25.71
C TRP A 582 23.70 13.55 -25.69
N ALA A 583 23.02 13.26 -26.80
CA ALA A 583 21.57 13.05 -26.87
C ALA A 583 21.28 11.55 -27.05
N VAL A 584 20.04 11.14 -26.77
CA VAL A 584 19.58 9.77 -27.04
C VAL A 584 19.87 9.42 -28.50
N GLY A 585 20.49 8.25 -28.73
CA GLY A 585 20.88 7.78 -30.06
C GLY A 585 22.22 8.31 -30.59
N ASP A 586 22.90 9.26 -29.93
CA ASP A 586 24.22 9.75 -30.36
C ASP A 586 25.25 8.60 -30.34
N THR A 587 26.12 8.53 -31.36
CA THR A 587 27.27 7.61 -31.35
C THR A 587 28.43 8.20 -30.55
N ILE A 588 28.87 7.49 -29.52
CA ILE A 588 29.97 7.85 -28.63
C ILE A 588 31.22 7.08 -29.07
N ALA A 589 32.11 7.73 -29.79
CA ALA A 589 33.40 7.16 -30.16
C ALA A 589 34.38 7.21 -28.98
N TYR A 590 35.10 6.12 -28.73
CA TYR A 590 36.12 6.01 -27.69
C TYR A 590 37.48 5.60 -28.24
N SER A 591 38.55 6.09 -27.60
CA SER A 591 39.92 5.61 -27.80
C SER A 591 40.81 5.93 -26.61
N GLY A 592 41.86 5.13 -26.42
CA GLY A 592 42.77 5.26 -25.28
C GLY A 592 44.11 4.59 -25.52
N THR A 593 45.06 4.88 -24.65
CA THR A 593 46.42 4.33 -24.64
C THR A 593 46.83 3.98 -23.23
N ALA A 594 47.75 3.01 -23.06
CA ALA A 594 48.37 2.76 -21.77
C ALA A 594 49.85 2.39 -21.94
N THR A 595 50.69 2.85 -21.00
CA THR A 595 52.13 2.54 -20.97
C THR A 595 52.58 2.12 -19.57
N ASP A 596 53.46 1.15 -19.51
CA ASP A 596 54.12 0.71 -18.29
C ASP A 596 55.65 0.87 -18.43
N ALA A 597 56.35 1.12 -17.32
CA ALA A 597 57.78 1.40 -17.36
C ALA A 597 58.63 0.15 -17.69
N GLN A 598 58.10 -1.05 -17.44
CA GLN A 598 58.74 -2.34 -17.63
C GLN A 598 58.26 -3.02 -18.92
N ASP A 599 56.98 -2.90 -19.26
CA ASP A 599 56.37 -3.53 -20.44
C ASP A 599 56.27 -2.61 -21.68
N GLY A 600 56.51 -1.31 -21.54
CA GLY A 600 56.31 -0.34 -22.62
C GLY A 600 54.82 -0.15 -22.93
N THR A 601 54.41 -0.19 -24.19
CA THR A 601 53.01 0.05 -24.58
C THR A 601 52.12 -1.18 -24.32
N ILE A 602 50.99 -0.98 -23.65
CA ILE A 602 50.00 -2.05 -23.42
C ILE A 602 49.16 -2.26 -24.70
N PRO A 603 49.04 -3.50 -25.23
CA PRO A 603 48.25 -3.81 -26.41
C PRO A 603 46.74 -3.77 -26.13
N GLY A 604 45.95 -3.43 -27.15
CA GLY A 604 44.49 -3.29 -27.03
C GLY A 604 43.73 -4.54 -26.57
N SER A 605 44.29 -5.74 -26.74
CA SER A 605 43.72 -6.98 -26.20
C SER A 605 43.70 -7.03 -24.66
N ARG A 606 44.46 -6.16 -23.99
CA ARG A 606 44.50 -6.00 -22.52
C ARG A 606 43.89 -4.68 -22.07
N MET A 607 43.03 -4.09 -22.90
CA MET A 607 42.32 -2.83 -22.63
C MET A 607 40.82 -3.08 -22.74
N VAL A 608 40.12 -2.98 -21.61
CA VAL A 608 38.68 -3.23 -21.52
C VAL A 608 37.96 -1.91 -21.29
N TRP A 609 36.95 -1.65 -22.11
CA TRP A 609 36.06 -0.49 -22.04
C TRP A 609 34.70 -0.89 -21.49
N LYS A 610 34.15 -0.05 -20.61
CA LYS A 610 32.80 -0.19 -20.06
C LYS A 610 32.02 1.11 -20.23
N LEU A 611 30.82 1.04 -20.80
CA LEU A 611 29.85 2.12 -20.79
C LEU A 611 28.80 1.84 -19.73
N SER A 612 28.67 2.75 -18.78
CA SER A 612 27.65 2.70 -17.74
C SER A 612 26.74 3.92 -17.82
N LEU A 613 25.49 3.75 -17.42
CA LEU A 613 24.53 4.82 -17.22
C LEU A 613 24.37 5.06 -15.72
N LEU A 614 24.45 6.33 -15.32
CA LEU A 614 24.25 6.78 -13.95
C LEU A 614 22.98 7.62 -13.93
N HIS A 615 22.07 7.34 -13.01
CA HIS A 615 20.85 8.14 -12.87
C HIS A 615 20.41 8.24 -11.41
N CYS A 616 19.68 9.32 -11.09
CA CYS A 616 19.32 9.67 -9.72
C CYS A 616 17.81 10.01 -9.59
N PRO A 617 16.89 9.04 -9.75
CA PRO A 617 15.46 9.29 -9.57
C PRO A 617 15.14 9.64 -8.10
N LEU A 618 15.91 9.10 -7.14
CA LEU A 618 15.90 9.47 -5.71
C LEU A 618 17.31 9.30 -5.09
N THR A 619 17.96 8.16 -5.37
CA THR A 619 19.36 7.87 -5.03
C THR A 619 20.13 7.54 -6.30
N CYS A 620 21.33 8.13 -6.44
CA CYS A 620 22.17 7.91 -7.61
C CYS A 620 22.68 6.47 -7.65
N HIS A 621 22.50 5.78 -8.77
CA HIS A 621 23.04 4.44 -9.01
C HIS A 621 23.48 4.27 -10.46
N GLU A 622 24.21 3.19 -10.74
CA GLU A 622 24.90 2.95 -12.01
C GLU A 622 24.57 1.57 -12.57
N HIS A 623 24.19 1.50 -13.85
CA HIS A 623 23.98 0.26 -14.60
C HIS A 623 25.02 0.14 -15.72
N GLU A 624 25.70 -1.01 -15.84
CA GLU A 624 26.54 -1.29 -17.02
C GLU A 624 25.62 -1.51 -18.22
N ILE A 625 25.77 -0.70 -19.27
CA ILE A 625 25.00 -0.82 -20.50
C ILE A 625 25.65 -1.85 -21.43
N THR A 626 26.97 -1.77 -21.59
CA THR A 626 27.74 -2.63 -22.50
C THR A 626 29.25 -2.50 -22.26
N SER A 627 30.03 -3.44 -22.80
CA SER A 627 31.49 -3.45 -22.73
C SER A 627 32.13 -3.91 -24.04
N ALA A 628 33.40 -3.57 -24.23
CA ALA A 628 34.18 -3.92 -25.42
C ALA A 628 35.68 -3.97 -25.11
N THR A 629 36.45 -4.74 -25.89
CA THR A 629 37.90 -4.86 -25.75
C THR A 629 38.60 -4.26 -26.97
N GLY A 630 39.64 -3.46 -26.75
CA GLY A 630 40.42 -2.84 -27.83
C GLY A 630 40.96 -1.45 -27.49
N THR A 631 41.73 -0.86 -28.41
CA THR A 631 42.26 0.51 -28.26
C THR A 631 41.25 1.60 -28.62
N SER A 632 40.20 1.27 -29.37
CA SER A 632 39.16 2.20 -29.84
C SER A 632 37.89 1.48 -30.30
N GLY A 633 36.77 2.20 -30.34
CA GLY A 633 35.48 1.71 -30.84
C GLY A 633 34.37 2.75 -30.66
N SER A 634 33.11 2.32 -30.63
CA SER A 634 31.97 3.20 -30.38
C SER A 634 30.81 2.51 -29.66
N PHE A 635 30.01 3.30 -28.95
CA PHE A 635 28.73 2.89 -28.38
C PHE A 635 27.61 3.83 -28.84
N VAL A 636 26.34 3.42 -28.69
CA VAL A 636 25.17 4.28 -28.94
C VAL A 636 24.62 4.74 -27.59
N ALA A 637 24.34 6.03 -27.45
CA ALA A 637 23.79 6.60 -26.23
C ALA A 637 22.34 6.10 -26.02
N PRO A 638 22.02 5.50 -24.86
CA PRO A 638 20.69 4.96 -24.59
C PRO A 638 19.67 6.07 -24.30
N ASP A 639 18.38 5.71 -24.36
CA ASP A 639 17.30 6.52 -23.80
C ASP A 639 17.22 6.32 -22.28
N HIS A 640 16.90 7.38 -21.53
CA HIS A 640 16.71 7.36 -20.08
C HIS A 640 16.10 8.66 -19.55
N GLU A 641 15.45 8.64 -18.38
CA GLU A 641 14.95 9.86 -17.74
C GLU A 641 16.07 10.78 -17.25
N TYR A 642 15.75 12.04 -16.94
CA TYR A 642 16.69 12.99 -16.33
C TYR A 642 16.42 13.12 -14.82
N PRO A 643 17.45 13.25 -13.94
CA PRO A 643 18.87 13.39 -14.24
C PRO A 643 19.60 12.05 -14.45
N SER A 644 20.21 11.89 -15.64
CA SER A 644 21.12 10.78 -15.95
C SER A 644 22.35 11.23 -16.72
N TYR A 645 23.46 10.50 -16.59
CA TYR A 645 24.76 10.75 -17.21
C TYR A 645 25.39 9.43 -17.63
N LEU A 646 26.30 9.45 -18.61
CA LEU A 646 27.06 8.25 -18.98
C LEU A 646 28.45 8.29 -18.37
N LYS A 647 28.98 7.14 -17.93
CA LYS A 647 30.38 6.98 -17.54
C LYS A 647 31.04 5.97 -18.46
N LEU A 648 32.13 6.40 -19.10
CA LEU A 648 32.97 5.52 -19.89
C LEU A 648 34.26 5.24 -19.11
N SER A 649 34.56 3.97 -18.86
CA SER A 649 35.75 3.54 -18.11
C SER A 649 36.67 2.66 -18.96
N LEU A 650 37.98 2.87 -18.83
CA LEU A 650 39.05 2.10 -19.44
C LEU A 650 39.89 1.44 -18.34
N THR A 651 40.02 0.12 -18.38
CA THR A 651 40.95 -0.66 -17.56
C THR A 651 42.08 -1.19 -18.45
N ALA A 652 43.34 -0.89 -18.09
CA ALA A 652 44.52 -1.44 -18.74
C ALA A 652 45.30 -2.35 -17.78
N THR A 653 45.75 -3.50 -18.27
CA THR A 653 46.47 -4.52 -17.47
C THR A 653 47.87 -4.80 -18.05
N ASP A 654 48.90 -4.75 -17.21
CA ASP A 654 50.28 -5.13 -17.58
C ASP A 654 50.47 -6.65 -17.69
N ALA A 655 51.68 -7.14 -17.97
CA ALA A 655 51.95 -8.56 -18.20
C ALA A 655 52.05 -9.37 -16.91
N GLN A 656 52.20 -8.70 -15.78
CA GLN A 656 52.28 -9.28 -14.45
C GLN A 656 50.97 -9.11 -13.65
N GLY A 657 49.94 -8.53 -14.28
CA GLY A 657 48.57 -8.43 -13.76
C GLY A 657 48.23 -7.12 -13.04
N LEU A 658 49.13 -6.13 -12.95
CA LEU A 658 48.81 -4.83 -12.36
C LEU A 658 47.94 -4.01 -13.32
N THR A 659 47.03 -3.20 -12.77
CA THR A 659 46.07 -2.43 -13.55
C THR A 659 46.11 -0.94 -13.25
N ASP A 660 45.66 -0.13 -14.22
CA ASP A 660 45.24 1.25 -14.02
C ASP A 660 43.87 1.47 -14.68
N ILE A 661 43.00 2.21 -13.99
CA ILE A 661 41.64 2.50 -14.42
C ILE A 661 41.48 4.01 -14.59
N LYS A 662 40.92 4.42 -15.73
CA LYS A 662 40.53 5.81 -15.98
C LYS A 662 39.07 5.86 -16.40
N SER A 663 38.36 6.93 -16.02
CA SER A 663 36.96 7.13 -16.40
C SER A 663 36.70 8.56 -16.82
N VAL A 664 35.71 8.74 -17.71
CA VAL A 664 35.16 10.04 -18.10
C VAL A 664 33.64 10.01 -17.94
N VAL A 665 33.08 11.04 -17.28
CA VAL A 665 31.62 11.23 -17.16
C VAL A 665 31.16 12.19 -18.25
N LEU A 666 30.12 11.79 -18.98
CA LEU A 666 29.57 12.48 -20.14
C LEU A 666 28.17 13.01 -19.77
N GLN A 667 28.01 14.32 -19.85
CA GLN A 667 26.78 15.01 -19.51
C GLN A 667 25.76 14.90 -20.66
N PRO A 668 24.46 14.66 -20.40
CA PRO A 668 23.48 14.70 -21.46
C PRO A 668 23.28 16.13 -21.96
N LYS A 669 22.89 16.27 -23.23
CA LYS A 669 22.16 17.42 -23.73
C LYS A 669 20.75 17.34 -23.13
N THR A 670 20.22 18.45 -22.63
CA THR A 670 18.89 18.50 -22.04
C THR A 670 18.00 19.49 -22.77
N VAL A 671 16.69 19.24 -22.71
CA VAL A 671 15.65 20.15 -23.20
C VAL A 671 14.57 20.32 -22.12
N ASN A 672 13.88 21.45 -22.16
CA ASN A 672 12.78 21.75 -21.27
C ASN A 672 11.44 21.56 -22.00
N ILE A 673 10.58 20.72 -21.42
CA ILE A 673 9.21 20.49 -21.89
C ILE A 673 8.25 21.14 -20.91
N GLY A 674 7.50 22.14 -21.39
CA GLY A 674 6.45 22.81 -20.63
C GLY A 674 5.09 22.15 -20.81
N PHE A 675 4.24 22.25 -19.79
CA PHE A 675 2.88 21.71 -19.80
C PHE A 675 1.90 22.79 -19.32
N GLU A 676 0.88 23.04 -20.14
CA GLU A 676 -0.18 24.01 -19.88
C GLU A 676 -1.57 23.38 -20.12
N THR A 677 -2.61 23.97 -19.55
CA THR A 677 -4.00 23.60 -19.85
C THR A 677 -4.84 24.82 -20.21
N SER A 678 -5.89 24.59 -20.98
CA SER A 678 -6.93 25.58 -21.28
C SER A 678 -8.31 24.99 -20.94
N PRO A 679 -8.99 25.44 -19.88
CA PRO A 679 -8.59 26.49 -18.94
C PRO A 679 -7.38 26.07 -18.08
N PRO A 680 -6.58 27.04 -17.57
CA PRO A 680 -5.39 26.76 -16.77
C PRO A 680 -5.74 26.15 -15.40
N GLY A 681 -4.80 25.42 -14.80
CA GLY A 681 -4.97 24.82 -13.47
C GLY A 681 -5.56 23.40 -13.49
N LEU A 682 -5.78 22.83 -14.67
CA LEU A 682 -6.06 21.41 -14.83
C LEU A 682 -4.75 20.59 -14.76
N GLN A 683 -4.88 19.31 -14.43
CA GLN A 683 -3.78 18.37 -14.28
C GLN A 683 -3.37 17.78 -15.62
N ILE A 684 -2.07 17.53 -15.76
CA ILE A 684 -1.47 16.72 -16.82
C ILE A 684 -0.65 15.62 -16.15
N GLY A 685 -0.76 14.40 -16.68
CA GLY A 685 0.16 13.32 -16.39
C GLY A 685 1.41 13.44 -17.25
N PHE A 686 2.58 13.33 -16.64
CA PHE A 686 3.88 13.25 -17.28
C PHE A 686 4.63 12.04 -16.72
N ASN A 687 4.89 11.06 -17.58
CA ASN A 687 5.37 9.73 -17.21
C ASN A 687 4.48 9.15 -16.08
N SER A 688 5.04 8.83 -14.92
CA SER A 688 4.32 8.29 -13.77
C SER A 688 3.70 9.35 -12.84
N GLU A 689 3.92 10.65 -13.08
CA GLU A 689 3.49 11.73 -12.20
C GLU A 689 2.29 12.49 -12.76
N GLN A 690 1.36 12.88 -11.88
CA GLN A 690 0.37 13.92 -12.21
C GLN A 690 0.80 15.25 -11.61
N SER A 691 0.64 16.34 -12.35
CA SER A 691 0.97 17.68 -11.89
C SER A 691 -0.05 18.71 -12.37
N VAL A 692 -0.37 19.67 -11.52
CA VAL A 692 -1.24 20.80 -11.85
C VAL A 692 -0.47 21.79 -12.73
N THR A 693 -1.06 22.22 -13.84
CA THR A 693 -0.44 23.17 -14.77
C THR A 693 -0.51 24.63 -14.30
N PRO A 694 0.44 25.49 -14.73
CA PRO A 694 1.57 25.20 -15.60
C PRO A 694 2.78 24.61 -14.86
N PHE A 695 3.51 23.70 -15.50
CA PHE A 695 4.80 23.21 -15.00
C PHE A 695 5.78 22.92 -16.14
N VAL A 696 7.07 22.77 -15.81
CA VAL A 696 8.14 22.44 -16.76
C VAL A 696 8.89 21.22 -16.25
N ARG A 697 9.30 20.34 -17.17
CA ARG A 697 10.19 19.20 -16.91
C ARG A 697 11.45 19.31 -17.76
N THR A 698 12.60 19.10 -17.16
CA THR A 698 13.88 18.98 -17.88
C THR A 698 14.12 17.51 -18.17
N VAL A 699 14.36 17.16 -19.42
CA VAL A 699 14.58 15.78 -19.89
C VAL A 699 15.81 15.71 -20.80
N ILE A 700 16.29 14.49 -21.08
CA ILE A 700 17.41 14.26 -22.00
C ILE A 700 16.94 14.54 -23.43
N ALA A 701 17.75 15.24 -24.21
CA ALA A 701 17.43 15.51 -25.61
C ALA A 701 17.29 14.19 -26.38
N GLY A 702 16.16 14.02 -27.07
CA GLY A 702 15.80 12.80 -27.80
C GLY A 702 15.08 11.73 -26.95
N SER A 703 14.88 11.95 -25.65
CA SER A 703 14.17 10.97 -24.80
C SER A 703 12.68 10.86 -25.13
N HIS A 704 12.14 9.67 -25.02
CA HIS A 704 10.70 9.40 -25.15
C HIS A 704 10.01 9.54 -23.80
N ASN A 705 8.93 10.32 -23.75
CA ASN A 705 8.18 10.58 -22.51
C ASN A 705 6.69 10.40 -22.76
N SER A 706 5.98 9.80 -21.81
CA SER A 706 4.52 9.66 -21.87
C SER A 706 3.85 10.91 -21.32
N ILE A 707 2.84 11.41 -22.04
CA ILE A 707 2.02 12.53 -21.58
C ILE A 707 0.56 12.16 -21.67
N SER A 708 -0.21 12.55 -20.67
CA SER A 708 -1.65 12.27 -20.60
C SER A 708 -2.41 13.46 -20.04
N ALA A 709 -3.63 13.64 -20.51
CA ALA A 709 -4.56 14.63 -20.00
C ALA A 709 -5.71 13.87 -19.31
N PRO A 710 -5.67 13.65 -17.97
CA PRO A 710 -6.76 13.02 -17.25
C PRO A 710 -8.10 13.65 -17.64
N SER A 711 -9.15 12.86 -17.85
CA SER A 711 -10.46 13.39 -18.27
C SER A 711 -11.57 12.44 -17.85
N PRO A 712 -12.71 12.95 -17.34
CA PRO A 712 -12.99 14.36 -17.10
C PRO A 712 -12.25 14.92 -15.87
N GLN A 713 -12.01 16.23 -15.86
CA GLN A 713 -11.51 16.95 -14.68
C GLN A 713 -12.53 17.98 -14.20
N SER A 714 -12.53 18.30 -12.92
CA SER A 714 -13.41 19.35 -12.38
C SER A 714 -12.61 20.62 -12.12
N ALA A 715 -13.02 21.73 -12.74
CA ALA A 715 -12.47 23.06 -12.50
C ALA A 715 -13.56 24.13 -12.63
N ASP A 716 -13.43 25.23 -11.89
CA ASP A 716 -14.38 26.35 -11.90
C ASP A 716 -15.85 25.97 -11.67
N GLY A 717 -16.11 24.85 -10.97
CA GLY A 717 -17.46 24.32 -10.75
C GLY A 717 -18.07 23.60 -11.95
N PHE A 718 -17.28 23.27 -12.98
CA PHE A 718 -17.71 22.55 -14.16
C PHE A 718 -16.81 21.36 -14.46
N THR A 719 -17.43 20.31 -14.99
CA THR A 719 -16.71 19.19 -15.59
C THR A 719 -16.10 19.64 -16.91
N HIS A 720 -14.81 19.39 -17.07
CA HIS A 720 -13.99 19.69 -18.23
C HIS A 720 -13.57 18.37 -18.86
N THR A 721 -13.93 18.15 -20.12
CA THR A 721 -13.55 16.97 -20.89
C THR A 721 -12.43 17.33 -21.84
N PHE A 722 -11.40 16.49 -21.92
CA PHE A 722 -10.29 16.70 -22.84
C PHE A 722 -10.80 16.81 -24.29
N ALA A 723 -10.29 17.81 -25.00
CA ALA A 723 -10.64 18.08 -26.40
C ALA A 723 -9.46 17.82 -27.33
N SER A 724 -8.28 18.37 -27.03
CA SER A 724 -7.10 18.20 -27.89
C SER A 724 -5.80 18.61 -27.19
N TRP A 725 -4.67 18.08 -27.68
CA TRP A 725 -3.35 18.60 -27.40
C TRP A 725 -2.88 19.58 -28.49
N SER A 726 -2.00 20.51 -28.13
CA SER A 726 -1.41 21.48 -29.06
C SER A 726 -0.59 20.87 -30.19
N ASP A 727 -0.09 19.65 -30.01
CA ASP A 727 0.64 18.88 -31.02
C ASP A 727 -0.28 17.93 -31.83
N GLY A 728 -1.58 17.89 -31.51
CA GLY A 728 -2.56 17.02 -32.17
C GLY A 728 -2.51 15.57 -31.70
N GLY A 729 -1.74 15.24 -30.66
CA GLY A 729 -1.69 13.89 -30.10
C GLY A 729 -3.00 13.46 -29.42
N ALA A 730 -3.15 12.15 -29.22
CA ALA A 730 -4.29 11.57 -28.49
C ALA A 730 -4.28 12.00 -27.01
N ILE A 731 -5.40 11.79 -26.28
CA ILE A 731 -5.52 12.19 -24.87
C ILE A 731 -4.34 11.74 -24.00
N SER A 732 -3.84 10.53 -24.29
CA SER A 732 -2.53 10.07 -23.84
C SER A 732 -1.73 9.57 -25.04
N HIS A 733 -0.45 9.92 -25.08
CA HIS A 733 0.50 9.49 -26.12
C HIS A 733 1.95 9.77 -25.67
N ASN A 734 2.93 9.26 -26.42
CA ASN A 734 4.34 9.52 -26.18
C ASN A 734 4.86 10.67 -27.05
N ILE A 735 5.80 11.45 -26.52
CA ILE A 735 6.50 12.54 -27.21
C ILE A 735 8.02 12.30 -27.18
N THR A 736 8.71 12.69 -28.26
CA THR A 736 10.18 12.71 -28.31
C THR A 736 10.69 14.12 -28.03
N ALA A 737 11.48 14.26 -26.97
CA ALA A 737 11.98 15.54 -26.49
C ALA A 737 13.17 16.07 -27.33
N SER A 738 12.92 16.42 -28.59
CA SER A 738 13.95 16.83 -29.55
C SER A 738 14.41 18.30 -29.39
N ALA A 739 13.56 19.17 -28.85
CA ALA A 739 13.85 20.57 -28.58
C ALA A 739 12.98 21.10 -27.42
N ASN A 740 13.28 22.31 -26.93
CA ASN A 740 12.41 22.97 -25.97
C ASN A 740 11.03 23.19 -26.57
N ALA A 741 9.98 22.71 -25.91
CA ALA A 741 8.61 22.76 -26.39
C ALA A 741 7.62 22.99 -25.24
N THR A 742 6.39 23.37 -25.55
CA THR A 742 5.30 23.46 -24.57
C THR A 742 4.07 22.76 -25.15
N TYR A 743 3.55 21.80 -24.40
CA TYR A 743 2.36 21.04 -24.76
C TYR A 743 1.17 21.58 -23.97
N THR A 744 0.13 22.01 -24.68
CA THR A 744 -1.10 22.53 -24.06
C THR A 744 -2.24 21.55 -24.27
N ALA A 745 -2.84 21.05 -23.19
CA ALA A 745 -4.08 20.28 -23.26
C ALA A 745 -5.30 21.22 -23.16
N THR A 746 -6.14 21.20 -24.17
CA THR A 746 -7.40 21.94 -24.23
C THR A 746 -8.53 21.07 -23.73
N PHE A 747 -9.35 21.62 -22.85
CA PHE A 747 -10.55 20.97 -22.33
C PHE A 747 -11.78 21.80 -22.66
N GLU A 748 -12.86 21.10 -22.98
CA GLU A 748 -14.18 21.67 -23.17
C GLU A 748 -15.03 21.51 -21.92
N ARG A 749 -15.76 22.56 -21.57
CA ARG A 749 -16.68 22.57 -20.44
C ARG A 749 -17.96 21.81 -20.79
N ALA A 750 -18.37 20.86 -19.94
CA ALA A 750 -19.62 20.13 -20.10
C ALA A 750 -20.84 21.08 -20.06
N GLN A 751 -21.81 20.84 -20.96
CA GLN A 751 -22.99 21.67 -21.13
C GLN A 751 -23.96 21.53 -19.94
N ALA A 752 -24.55 22.63 -19.46
CA ALA A 752 -25.52 22.63 -18.35
C ALA A 752 -26.73 21.72 -18.66
N PRO A 753 -27.37 21.11 -17.64
CA PRO A 753 -28.54 20.24 -17.85
C PRO A 753 -29.63 20.91 -18.70
N ASP A 754 -30.15 20.18 -19.68
CA ASP A 754 -31.15 20.72 -20.60
C ASP A 754 -32.40 21.23 -19.86
N GLY A 755 -32.78 22.47 -20.18
CA GLY A 755 -33.92 23.18 -19.58
C GLY A 755 -33.68 23.86 -18.23
N LEU A 756 -32.48 23.82 -17.65
CA LEU A 756 -32.17 24.52 -16.39
C LEU A 756 -32.14 26.05 -16.61
N VAL A 757 -32.93 26.79 -15.82
CA VAL A 757 -33.06 28.25 -15.95
C VAL A 757 -32.59 29.05 -14.75
N ALA A 758 -32.53 28.45 -13.56
CA ALA A 758 -31.91 29.05 -12.38
C ALA A 758 -31.44 27.96 -11.42
N ALA A 759 -30.29 28.14 -10.78
CA ALA A 759 -29.78 27.22 -9.77
C ALA A 759 -29.03 27.99 -8.67
N TYR A 760 -29.40 27.78 -7.41
CA TYR A 760 -28.80 28.44 -6.25
C TYR A 760 -28.37 27.43 -5.17
N GLY A 761 -27.06 27.29 -4.95
CA GLY A 761 -26.49 26.45 -3.89
C GLY A 761 -26.46 27.12 -2.52
N MET A 762 -26.58 28.44 -2.44
CA MET A 762 -26.58 29.18 -1.16
C MET A 762 -25.32 28.93 -0.29
N ASP A 763 -24.15 28.92 -0.94
CA ASP A 763 -22.84 28.62 -0.33
C ASP A 763 -21.95 29.84 -0.04
N GLU A 764 -22.40 31.04 -0.40
CA GLU A 764 -21.59 32.27 -0.34
C GLU A 764 -21.14 32.59 1.10
N GLY A 765 -21.97 32.28 2.10
CA GLY A 765 -21.62 32.35 3.52
C GLY A 765 -21.47 33.76 4.10
N ALA A 766 -21.54 34.81 3.29
CA ALA A 766 -21.54 36.21 3.71
C ALA A 766 -22.17 37.12 2.65
N GLY A 767 -22.58 38.33 3.06
CA GLY A 767 -23.16 39.33 2.16
C GLY A 767 -24.62 39.03 1.78
N THR A 768 -25.11 39.72 0.75
CA THR A 768 -26.52 39.65 0.31
C THR A 768 -26.69 39.09 -1.10
N ALA A 769 -25.61 38.73 -1.79
CA ALA A 769 -25.69 38.14 -3.12
C ALA A 769 -26.02 36.65 -3.03
N VAL A 770 -26.87 36.16 -3.95
CA VAL A 770 -27.15 34.74 -4.15
C VAL A 770 -26.88 34.45 -5.62
N ALA A 771 -25.80 33.73 -5.91
CA ALA A 771 -25.30 33.50 -7.26
C ALA A 771 -26.14 32.45 -8.01
N ASP A 772 -26.36 32.68 -9.30
CA ASP A 772 -27.03 31.73 -10.19
C ASP A 772 -25.99 30.87 -10.92
N SER A 773 -25.96 29.58 -10.62
CA SER A 773 -25.04 28.59 -11.23
C SER A 773 -25.57 28.00 -12.55
N SER A 774 -26.78 28.35 -12.99
CA SER A 774 -27.36 27.82 -14.24
C SER A 774 -26.73 28.39 -15.52
N GLY A 775 -25.99 29.49 -15.40
CA GLY A 775 -25.45 30.24 -16.55
C GLY A 775 -26.48 31.13 -17.27
N LYS A 776 -27.67 31.35 -16.69
CA LYS A 776 -28.72 32.23 -17.26
C LYS A 776 -28.74 33.64 -16.67
N GLY A 777 -27.90 33.92 -15.66
CA GLY A 777 -27.73 35.26 -15.10
C GLY A 777 -28.87 35.72 -14.20
N ASN A 778 -29.66 34.79 -13.65
CA ASN A 778 -30.78 35.05 -12.76
C ASN A 778 -30.33 35.21 -11.30
N ALA A 779 -29.30 36.02 -11.04
CA ALA A 779 -28.76 36.21 -9.69
C ALA A 779 -29.81 36.83 -8.73
N GLY A 780 -29.78 36.39 -7.47
CA GLY A 780 -30.66 36.85 -6.40
C GLY A 780 -29.99 37.85 -5.44
N THR A 781 -30.81 38.65 -4.77
CA THR A 781 -30.39 39.51 -3.65
C THR A 781 -31.22 39.19 -2.41
N ALA A 782 -30.56 38.73 -1.35
CA ALA A 782 -31.16 38.38 -0.09
C ALA A 782 -31.44 39.61 0.80
N ALA A 783 -32.57 39.59 1.50
CA ALA A 783 -32.99 40.63 2.43
C ALA A 783 -33.45 40.01 3.75
N SER A 784 -32.99 40.57 4.88
CA SER A 784 -33.33 40.11 6.24
C SER A 784 -33.04 38.64 6.51
N THR A 785 -32.09 38.03 5.80
CA THR A 785 -31.61 36.65 5.98
C THR A 785 -30.27 36.63 6.72
N THR A 786 -29.88 35.46 7.22
CA THR A 786 -28.53 35.21 7.73
C THR A 786 -27.99 33.91 7.13
N TRP A 787 -26.67 33.81 6.97
CA TRP A 787 -26.03 32.58 6.50
C TRP A 787 -25.92 31.55 7.62
N SER A 788 -26.27 30.31 7.31
CA SER A 788 -26.03 29.13 8.14
C SER A 788 -24.71 28.50 7.74
N THR A 789 -23.87 28.13 8.69
CA THR A 789 -22.64 27.36 8.42
C THR A 789 -22.92 25.87 8.18
N THR A 790 -24.17 25.44 8.31
CA THR A 790 -24.60 24.06 8.09
C THR A 790 -25.82 24.03 7.16
N GLY A 791 -25.61 23.58 5.92
CA GLY A 791 -26.63 23.34 4.90
C GLY A 791 -27.07 21.89 4.80
N LYS A 792 -27.85 21.56 3.76
CA LYS A 792 -28.03 20.18 3.31
C LYS A 792 -26.78 19.71 2.57
N PHE A 793 -26.20 20.61 1.77
CA PHE A 793 -24.86 20.51 1.22
C PHE A 793 -24.16 21.84 1.51
N GLY A 794 -22.92 21.81 2.00
CA GLY A 794 -22.20 23.04 2.35
C GLY A 794 -22.93 23.92 3.38
N LYS A 795 -23.27 25.15 2.99
CA LYS A 795 -23.96 26.16 3.80
C LYS A 795 -25.43 26.28 3.37
N ALA A 796 -26.19 27.18 4.01
CA ALA A 796 -27.56 27.45 3.60
C ALA A 796 -27.96 28.88 3.99
N LEU A 797 -29.10 29.33 3.47
CA LEU A 797 -29.67 30.62 3.86
C LEU A 797 -30.79 30.44 4.90
N SER A 798 -30.73 31.23 5.97
CA SER A 798 -31.70 31.20 7.07
C SER A 798 -32.73 32.32 6.92
N PHE A 799 -34.00 31.93 7.06
CA PHE A 799 -35.18 32.77 6.94
C PHE A 799 -35.92 32.83 8.28
N ASN A 800 -36.30 34.04 8.69
CA ASN A 800 -36.78 34.36 10.04
C ASN A 800 -38.31 34.21 10.23
N GLY A 801 -39.05 33.80 9.21
CA GLY A 801 -40.51 33.61 9.29
C GLY A 801 -41.37 34.87 9.33
N THR A 802 -40.78 36.07 9.20
CA THR A 802 -41.50 37.35 9.33
C THR A 802 -41.16 38.40 8.27
N SER A 803 -39.94 38.40 7.72
CA SER A 803 -39.47 39.45 6.80
C SER A 803 -38.36 39.01 5.82
N SER A 804 -37.85 37.78 5.94
CA SER A 804 -36.76 37.29 5.09
C SER A 804 -37.23 36.85 3.71
N TRP A 805 -36.53 37.24 2.64
CA TRP A 805 -36.66 36.64 1.31
C TRP A 805 -35.41 36.88 0.44
N VAL A 806 -35.33 36.20 -0.70
CA VAL A 806 -34.44 36.53 -1.82
C VAL A 806 -35.25 37.11 -2.97
N THR A 807 -34.76 38.20 -3.55
CA THR A 807 -35.31 38.82 -4.77
C THR A 807 -34.47 38.44 -5.97
N VAL A 808 -35.06 37.74 -6.93
CA VAL A 808 -34.48 37.52 -8.25
C VAL A 808 -35.24 38.40 -9.25
N ALA A 809 -34.51 39.27 -9.95
CA ALA A 809 -35.11 40.18 -10.93
C ALA A 809 -35.82 39.41 -12.05
N ASP A 810 -36.87 40.01 -12.61
CA ASP A 810 -37.56 39.39 -13.74
C ASP A 810 -36.63 39.26 -14.96
N SER A 811 -36.76 38.14 -15.67
CA SER A 811 -36.00 37.80 -16.85
C SER A 811 -36.85 36.93 -17.77
N GLY A 812 -36.63 37.03 -19.08
CA GLY A 812 -37.34 36.22 -20.06
C GLY A 812 -37.15 34.71 -19.86
N SER A 813 -36.02 34.27 -19.26
CA SER A 813 -35.79 32.86 -18.93
C SER A 813 -36.67 32.33 -17.79
N LEU A 814 -37.29 33.22 -17.00
CA LEU A 814 -38.24 32.87 -15.92
C LEU A 814 -39.71 32.87 -16.40
N HIS A 815 -39.95 33.21 -17.67
CA HIS A 815 -41.28 33.22 -18.30
C HIS A 815 -41.63 31.82 -18.80
N LEU A 816 -41.83 30.89 -17.85
CA LEU A 816 -42.15 29.49 -18.14
C LEU A 816 -43.55 29.40 -18.76
N THR A 817 -43.71 28.64 -19.86
CA THR A 817 -44.96 28.54 -20.63
C THR A 817 -45.53 27.12 -20.66
N ASP A 818 -44.75 26.17 -21.20
CA ASP A 818 -45.26 24.85 -21.58
C ASP A 818 -44.98 23.78 -20.52
N GLY A 819 -44.05 24.05 -19.60
CA GLY A 819 -43.75 23.19 -18.47
C GLY A 819 -42.79 23.84 -17.50
N MET A 820 -42.64 23.23 -16.33
CA MET A 820 -41.68 23.67 -15.32
C MET A 820 -41.28 22.55 -14.35
N THR A 821 -40.12 22.72 -13.71
CA THR A 821 -39.79 22.04 -12.46
C THR A 821 -39.24 23.05 -11.45
N LEU A 822 -39.72 23.00 -10.21
CA LEU A 822 -39.26 23.83 -9.09
C LEU A 822 -38.76 22.91 -7.98
N GLU A 823 -37.56 23.10 -7.46
CA GLU A 823 -36.97 22.23 -6.43
C GLU A 823 -36.28 23.02 -5.33
N ALA A 824 -36.27 22.48 -4.11
CA ALA A 824 -35.49 22.99 -2.99
C ALA A 824 -35.29 21.92 -1.92
N TRP A 825 -34.15 21.97 -1.23
CA TRP A 825 -34.02 21.39 0.11
C TRP A 825 -34.49 22.42 1.15
N VAL A 826 -35.34 21.98 2.08
CA VAL A 826 -35.88 22.84 3.13
C VAL A 826 -35.78 22.20 4.51
N ARG A 827 -35.47 23.00 5.53
CA ARG A 827 -35.44 22.60 6.94
C ARG A 827 -36.28 23.56 7.78
N PRO A 828 -37.61 23.36 7.83
CA PRO A 828 -38.52 24.29 8.45
C PRO A 828 -38.40 24.26 9.99
N THR A 829 -38.39 25.42 10.63
CA THR A 829 -38.53 25.59 12.08
C THR A 829 -39.99 25.84 12.49
N SER A 830 -40.85 26.16 11.52
CA SER A 830 -42.31 26.24 11.69
C SER A 830 -43.00 25.78 10.41
N VAL A 831 -44.07 24.99 10.57
CA VAL A 831 -44.95 24.52 9.49
C VAL A 831 -46.39 25.02 9.67
N THR A 832 -46.56 26.07 10.47
CA THR A 832 -47.87 26.67 10.76
C THR A 832 -48.10 27.91 9.89
N GLY A 833 -49.30 28.01 9.31
CA GLY A 833 -49.66 29.07 8.37
C GLY A 833 -49.04 28.89 6.97
N TRP A 834 -49.25 29.88 6.10
CA TRP A 834 -48.69 29.88 4.75
C TRP A 834 -47.20 30.24 4.79
N ARG A 835 -46.37 29.50 4.03
CA ARG A 835 -44.90 29.62 4.05
C ARG A 835 -44.33 29.47 2.64
N THR A 836 -43.93 30.55 1.99
CA THR A 836 -43.37 30.50 0.63
C THR A 836 -41.97 29.92 0.61
N VAL A 837 -41.74 28.83 -0.13
CA VAL A 837 -40.38 28.34 -0.45
C VAL A 837 -39.87 29.07 -1.68
N LEU A 838 -40.64 29.04 -2.78
CA LEU A 838 -40.34 29.75 -4.02
C LEU A 838 -41.64 30.19 -4.71
N MET A 839 -41.69 31.40 -5.25
CA MET A 839 -42.87 31.95 -5.94
C MET A 839 -42.46 32.92 -7.06
N LYS A 840 -42.97 32.71 -8.27
CA LYS A 840 -42.96 33.74 -9.31
C LYS A 840 -44.19 34.61 -9.14
N GLU A 841 -44.00 35.87 -8.78
CA GLU A 841 -45.09 36.80 -8.54
C GLU A 841 -45.77 37.20 -9.88
N PHE A 842 -47.02 37.63 -9.78
CA PHE A 842 -47.82 38.27 -10.84
C PHE A 842 -48.71 39.33 -10.20
N GLY A 843 -48.19 40.55 -10.03
CA GLY A 843 -48.87 41.58 -9.22
C GLY A 843 -48.99 41.15 -7.76
N ALA A 844 -50.22 41.10 -7.22
CA ALA A 844 -50.50 40.62 -5.86
C ALA A 844 -50.79 39.09 -5.80
N ASP A 845 -50.64 38.38 -6.92
CA ASP A 845 -50.96 36.95 -7.09
C ASP A 845 -49.72 36.18 -7.64
N LEU A 846 -49.83 34.89 -7.97
CA LEU A 846 -48.68 34.04 -8.37
C LEU A 846 -48.79 33.44 -9.79
N ALA A 847 -47.70 33.35 -10.55
CA ALA A 847 -47.67 32.56 -11.78
C ALA A 847 -47.51 31.06 -11.47
N TYR A 848 -46.50 30.74 -10.66
CA TYR A 848 -46.22 29.41 -10.14
C TYR A 848 -45.54 29.52 -8.77
N ALA A 849 -45.76 28.53 -7.90
CA ALA A 849 -45.19 28.53 -6.56
C ALA A 849 -45.01 27.13 -5.96
N LEU A 850 -44.07 27.04 -5.03
CA LEU A 850 -43.88 25.95 -4.08
C LEU A 850 -43.95 26.55 -2.66
N MET A 851 -44.91 26.11 -1.85
CA MET A 851 -45.18 26.73 -0.55
C MET A 851 -45.88 25.80 0.44
N GLY A 852 -45.74 26.04 1.75
CA GLY A 852 -46.55 25.39 2.78
C GLY A 852 -47.97 25.95 2.80
N SER A 853 -48.98 25.06 2.88
CA SER A 853 -50.40 25.43 2.89
C SER A 853 -50.94 25.36 4.33
N GLY A 854 -51.48 26.44 4.89
CA GLY A 854 -51.76 26.55 6.34
C GLY A 854 -52.66 25.49 7.02
N SER A 855 -53.21 24.51 6.29
CA SER A 855 -54.02 23.38 6.78
C SER A 855 -53.54 21.99 6.32
N SER A 856 -52.51 21.91 5.47
CA SER A 856 -51.99 20.69 4.84
C SER A 856 -50.48 20.83 4.61
N GLY A 857 -49.80 19.80 4.11
CA GLY A 857 -48.35 19.84 3.89
C GLY A 857 -47.86 20.88 2.86
N PRO A 858 -46.62 20.74 2.37
CA PRO A 858 -46.15 21.52 1.22
C PRO A 858 -47.09 21.32 0.02
N ALA A 859 -47.19 22.33 -0.82
CA ALA A 859 -48.09 22.36 -1.96
C ALA A 859 -47.44 23.09 -3.14
N ALA A 860 -47.67 22.56 -4.33
CA ALA A 860 -47.34 23.22 -5.58
C ALA A 860 -48.57 23.98 -6.11
N PHE A 861 -48.37 25.12 -6.76
CA PHE A 861 -49.42 25.93 -7.36
C PHE A 861 -49.03 26.38 -8.77
N VAL A 862 -49.98 26.35 -9.70
CA VAL A 862 -49.84 26.92 -11.05
C VAL A 862 -51.09 27.67 -11.47
N TYR A 863 -50.89 28.77 -12.19
CA TYR A 863 -51.94 29.52 -12.85
C TYR A 863 -51.71 29.43 -14.36
N THR A 864 -52.67 28.83 -15.05
CA THR A 864 -52.60 28.60 -16.48
C THR A 864 -53.73 29.33 -17.20
N SER A 865 -53.69 29.34 -18.53
CA SER A 865 -54.84 29.76 -19.36
C SER A 865 -56.10 28.92 -19.14
N GLY A 866 -55.98 27.71 -18.57
CA GLY A 866 -57.08 26.80 -18.24
C GLY A 866 -57.63 26.95 -16.82
N GLY A 867 -57.01 27.75 -15.95
CA GLY A 867 -57.46 27.97 -14.57
C GLY A 867 -56.32 27.89 -13.55
N THR A 868 -56.66 27.58 -12.29
CA THR A 868 -55.71 27.47 -11.18
C THR A 868 -55.70 26.06 -10.61
N ALA A 869 -54.52 25.44 -10.48
CA ALA A 869 -54.37 24.14 -9.83
C ALA A 869 -53.40 24.20 -8.66
N ASN A 870 -53.66 23.34 -7.69
CA ASN A 870 -52.73 23.02 -6.63
C ASN A 870 -52.60 21.50 -6.43
N ALA A 871 -51.46 21.08 -5.89
CA ALA A 871 -51.20 19.70 -5.49
C ALA A 871 -50.60 19.70 -4.06
N PRO A 872 -51.43 19.58 -3.00
CA PRO A 872 -50.96 19.59 -1.61
C PRO A 872 -50.59 18.19 -1.08
N ALA A 873 -49.50 18.10 -0.32
CA ALA A 873 -49.17 16.92 0.45
C ALA A 873 -50.13 16.74 1.64
N ALA A 874 -50.46 15.49 1.98
CA ALA A 874 -51.38 15.16 3.07
C ALA A 874 -50.83 15.45 4.48
N THR A 875 -49.50 15.55 4.64
CA THR A 875 -48.84 15.72 5.95
C THR A 875 -47.79 16.82 5.92
N ASN A 876 -47.61 17.48 7.06
CA ASN A 876 -46.58 18.50 7.23
C ASN A 876 -45.19 17.89 7.22
N LEU A 877 -44.21 18.68 6.75
CA LEU A 877 -42.80 18.32 6.85
C LEU A 877 -42.35 18.24 8.32
N PRO A 878 -41.42 17.33 8.65
CA PRO A 878 -40.83 17.29 9.98
C PRO A 878 -40.06 18.57 10.29
N LEU A 879 -40.25 19.09 11.51
CA LEU A 879 -39.52 20.28 11.98
C LEU A 879 -38.05 19.96 12.18
N ASN A 880 -37.19 20.93 11.85
CA ASN A 880 -35.73 20.87 12.04
C ASN A 880 -35.05 19.68 11.34
N THR A 881 -35.70 19.12 10.32
CA THR A 881 -35.17 18.02 9.50
C THR A 881 -35.18 18.46 8.03
N TRP A 882 -34.12 18.14 7.30
CA TRP A 882 -34.05 18.40 5.86
C TRP A 882 -35.09 17.55 5.12
N SER A 883 -35.85 18.17 4.23
CA SER A 883 -36.75 17.51 3.29
C SER A 883 -36.58 18.13 1.90
N HIS A 884 -36.52 17.31 0.87
CA HIS A 884 -36.52 17.77 -0.51
C HIS A 884 -37.96 17.94 -0.98
N VAL A 885 -38.27 19.08 -1.58
CA VAL A 885 -39.58 19.38 -2.16
C VAL A 885 -39.41 19.76 -3.63
N ALA A 886 -40.14 19.08 -4.51
CA ALA A 886 -40.09 19.35 -5.95
C ALA A 886 -41.50 19.42 -6.55
N ALA A 887 -41.72 20.31 -7.53
CA ALA A 887 -42.97 20.44 -8.25
C ALA A 887 -42.72 20.35 -9.76
N THR A 888 -43.46 19.51 -10.49
CA THR A 888 -43.38 19.44 -11.95
C THR A 888 -44.71 19.79 -12.61
N TYR A 889 -44.64 20.48 -13.75
CA TYR A 889 -45.78 20.72 -14.64
C TYR A 889 -45.36 20.42 -16.08
N ASP A 890 -46.11 19.57 -16.76
CA ASP A 890 -45.82 19.10 -18.13
C ASP A 890 -46.78 19.66 -19.19
N GLY A 891 -47.56 20.70 -18.84
CA GLY A 891 -48.61 21.25 -19.70
C GLY A 891 -49.96 20.52 -19.58
N ALA A 892 -50.01 19.41 -18.83
CA ALA A 892 -51.23 18.62 -18.62
C ALA A 892 -51.45 18.19 -17.16
N SER A 893 -50.42 18.15 -16.33
CA SER A 893 -50.48 17.66 -14.95
C SER A 893 -49.46 18.37 -14.07
N LEU A 894 -49.93 18.89 -12.93
CA LEU A 894 -49.12 19.39 -11.84
C LEU A 894 -48.87 18.26 -10.84
N ARG A 895 -47.61 18.03 -10.46
CA ARG A 895 -47.23 17.01 -9.47
C ARG A 895 -46.35 17.63 -8.40
N LEU A 896 -46.56 17.23 -7.15
CA LEU A 896 -45.69 17.53 -6.03
C LEU A 896 -44.95 16.25 -5.61
N TYR A 897 -43.65 16.39 -5.32
CA TYR A 897 -42.79 15.36 -4.79
C TYR A 897 -42.23 15.80 -3.43
N VAL A 898 -42.17 14.86 -2.48
CA VAL A 898 -41.48 15.03 -1.19
C VAL A 898 -40.47 13.89 -1.05
N ASN A 899 -39.20 14.24 -0.88
CA ASN A 899 -38.08 13.29 -0.82
C ASN A 899 -38.05 12.30 -2.00
N GLY A 900 -38.31 12.82 -3.22
CA GLY A 900 -38.31 12.04 -4.46
C GLY A 900 -39.57 11.22 -4.73
N VAL A 901 -40.52 11.16 -3.79
CA VAL A 901 -41.78 10.41 -3.94
C VAL A 901 -42.93 11.36 -4.28
N VAL A 902 -43.78 11.00 -5.25
CA VAL A 902 -44.99 11.78 -5.59
C VAL A 902 -45.90 11.83 -4.38
N ALA A 903 -46.12 13.04 -3.86
CA ALA A 903 -47.00 13.32 -2.73
C ALA A 903 -48.44 13.59 -3.17
N ASP A 904 -48.62 14.29 -4.30
CA ASP A 904 -49.93 14.53 -4.91
C ASP A 904 -49.81 14.89 -6.41
N SER A 905 -50.90 14.76 -7.15
CA SER A 905 -50.98 15.07 -8.59
C SER A 905 -52.36 15.61 -8.97
N ASN A 906 -52.39 16.65 -9.80
CA ASN A 906 -53.62 17.27 -10.29
C ASN A 906 -53.58 17.48 -11.81
N THR A 907 -54.60 17.02 -12.53
CA THR A 907 -54.69 17.17 -14.00
C THR A 907 -55.21 18.54 -14.38
N MET A 908 -54.38 19.32 -15.09
CA MET A 908 -54.70 20.66 -15.58
C MET A 908 -53.91 20.97 -16.85
N SER A 909 -54.61 21.43 -17.89
CA SER A 909 -53.99 21.85 -19.15
C SER A 909 -53.97 23.38 -19.31
N GLY A 910 -53.07 23.85 -20.18
CA GLY A 910 -52.95 25.26 -20.55
C GLY A 910 -51.58 25.83 -20.22
N ASN A 911 -51.19 26.88 -20.93
CA ASN A 911 -49.89 27.52 -20.73
C ASN A 911 -49.86 28.26 -19.40
N LEU A 912 -48.74 28.15 -18.69
CA LEU A 912 -48.46 28.94 -17.50
C LEU A 912 -48.51 30.43 -17.84
N ARG A 913 -49.10 31.23 -16.95
CA ARG A 913 -49.12 32.68 -17.13
C ARG A 913 -47.73 33.27 -16.90
N THR A 914 -47.36 34.26 -17.69
CA THR A 914 -46.09 34.98 -17.58
C THR A 914 -46.33 36.46 -17.28
N GLY A 915 -45.36 37.13 -16.66
CA GLY A 915 -45.47 38.52 -16.26
C GLY A 915 -44.14 39.06 -15.72
N THR A 916 -44.07 40.36 -15.49
CA THR A 916 -42.82 41.09 -15.20
C THR A 916 -42.49 41.25 -13.71
N SER A 917 -43.28 40.63 -12.83
CA SER A 917 -42.99 40.63 -11.39
C SER A 917 -41.85 39.66 -11.05
N PRO A 918 -41.06 39.90 -9.99
CA PRO A 918 -39.86 39.10 -9.70
C PRO A 918 -40.17 37.67 -9.24
N LEU A 919 -39.13 36.83 -9.26
CA LEU A 919 -39.12 35.55 -8.55
C LEU A 919 -38.66 35.78 -7.10
N ARG A 920 -39.36 35.16 -6.15
CA ARG A 920 -39.09 35.24 -4.72
C ARG A 920 -38.72 33.87 -4.16
N ILE A 921 -37.75 33.83 -3.26
CA ILE A 921 -37.41 32.63 -2.48
C ILE A 921 -37.55 32.97 -0.99
N GLY A 922 -38.24 32.13 -0.24
CA GLY A 922 -38.43 32.26 1.20
C GLY A 922 -39.46 33.30 1.68
N GLY A 923 -40.12 34.03 0.78
CA GLY A 923 -41.19 34.98 1.13
C GLY A 923 -41.95 35.51 -0.08
N ASN A 924 -43.00 36.30 0.12
CA ASN A 924 -43.71 37.00 -0.96
C ASN A 924 -44.27 38.36 -0.52
N SER A 925 -44.53 39.23 -1.50
CA SER A 925 -45.01 40.60 -1.29
C SER A 925 -46.54 40.76 -1.34
N GLY A 926 -47.26 39.82 -1.97
CA GLY A 926 -48.72 39.88 -2.11
C GLY A 926 -49.48 39.60 -0.80
N SER A 927 -49.05 38.57 -0.07
CA SER A 927 -49.74 38.06 1.13
C SER A 927 -48.88 38.12 2.40
N GLY A 928 -47.58 38.44 2.30
CA GLY A 928 -46.68 38.53 3.45
C GLY A 928 -46.43 37.17 4.12
N GLU A 929 -46.28 36.11 3.34
CA GLU A 929 -46.08 34.75 3.84
C GLU A 929 -44.60 34.39 3.76
N TYR A 930 -43.95 34.23 4.91
CA TYR A 930 -42.50 34.09 5.01
C TYR A 930 -42.09 32.71 5.52
N PHE A 931 -41.10 32.08 4.87
CA PHE A 931 -40.50 30.84 5.34
C PHE A 931 -39.76 31.04 6.65
N SER A 932 -39.85 30.04 7.53
CA SER A 932 -39.16 30.00 8.81
C SER A 932 -38.29 28.76 8.85
N GLY A 933 -36.96 28.93 8.76
CA GLY A 933 -36.01 27.81 8.72
C GLY A 933 -34.89 28.03 7.72
N LEU A 934 -34.28 26.93 7.25
CA LEU A 934 -33.24 26.96 6.22
C LEU A 934 -33.80 26.54 4.86
N ILE A 935 -33.36 27.22 3.80
CA ILE A 935 -33.54 26.78 2.41
C ILE A 935 -32.14 26.61 1.81
N ASP A 936 -32.01 25.59 0.98
CA ASP A 936 -30.78 25.22 0.31
C ASP A 936 -31.11 24.59 -1.07
N GLU A 937 -30.14 24.52 -1.98
CA GLU A 937 -30.24 23.75 -3.23
C GLU A 937 -31.47 24.02 -4.09
N VAL A 938 -31.69 25.28 -4.47
CA VAL A 938 -32.88 25.69 -5.24
C VAL A 938 -32.64 25.56 -6.74
N ARG A 939 -33.50 24.84 -7.46
CA ARG A 939 -33.46 24.72 -8.94
C ARG A 939 -34.78 25.12 -9.58
N VAL A 940 -34.69 25.72 -10.77
CA VAL A 940 -35.83 26.02 -11.65
C VAL A 940 -35.51 25.53 -13.05
N TYR A 941 -36.42 24.73 -13.62
CA TYR A 941 -36.36 24.26 -15.01
C TYR A 941 -37.58 24.76 -15.80
N ASN A 942 -37.41 24.96 -17.11
CA ASN A 942 -38.49 25.30 -18.04
C ASN A 942 -39.21 24.07 -18.66
N ARG A 943 -39.00 22.89 -18.07
CA ARG A 943 -39.66 21.63 -18.44
C ARG A 943 -39.94 20.79 -17.21
N ALA A 944 -40.85 19.84 -17.34
CA ALA A 944 -41.04 18.81 -16.32
C ALA A 944 -39.84 17.83 -16.32
N LEU A 945 -39.26 17.60 -15.14
CA LEU A 945 -38.30 16.52 -14.91
C LEU A 945 -39.02 15.20 -14.66
N THR A 946 -38.34 14.10 -15.01
CA THR A 946 -38.78 12.76 -14.65
C THR A 946 -38.44 12.44 -13.17
N PRO A 947 -39.11 11.46 -12.53
CA PRO A 947 -38.77 11.07 -11.16
C PRO A 947 -37.29 10.68 -10.96
N ALA A 948 -36.65 10.06 -11.97
CA ALA A 948 -35.23 9.71 -11.90
C ALA A 948 -34.32 10.96 -11.95
N GLN A 949 -34.70 11.98 -12.72
CA GLN A 949 -34.00 13.25 -12.76
C GLN A 949 -34.15 14.01 -11.43
N ILE A 950 -35.35 14.03 -10.83
CA ILE A 950 -35.59 14.60 -9.49
C ILE A 950 -34.75 13.86 -8.43
N ALA A 951 -34.66 12.54 -8.51
CA ALA A 951 -33.82 11.75 -7.60
C ALA A 951 -32.32 12.05 -7.79
N THR A 952 -31.88 12.36 -9.01
CA THR A 952 -30.50 12.77 -9.29
C THR A 952 -30.23 14.16 -8.70
N ASP A 953 -31.10 15.13 -8.97
CA ASP A 953 -30.95 16.51 -8.49
C ASP A 953 -30.99 16.59 -6.96
N MET A 954 -31.89 15.84 -6.32
CA MET A 954 -31.98 15.75 -4.85
C MET A 954 -30.66 15.31 -4.19
N ASN A 955 -29.84 14.52 -4.88
CA ASN A 955 -28.59 13.96 -4.36
C ASN A 955 -27.34 14.69 -4.89
N THR A 956 -27.50 15.71 -5.73
CA THR A 956 -26.41 16.45 -6.34
C THR A 956 -26.45 17.90 -5.85
N PRO A 957 -25.37 18.50 -5.32
CA PRO A 957 -25.39 19.91 -4.93
C PRO A 957 -25.37 20.89 -6.12
N VAL A 958 -25.77 22.16 -5.90
CA VAL A 958 -25.73 23.25 -6.87
C VAL A 958 -24.47 24.08 -6.65
N GLY A 959 -23.70 24.30 -7.72
CA GLY A 959 -22.49 25.12 -7.68
C GLY A 959 -21.24 24.30 -7.35
N PRO A 960 -20.07 24.92 -7.22
CA PRO A 960 -18.86 24.19 -6.93
C PRO A 960 -19.04 23.50 -5.57
N GLN A 961 -18.96 22.16 -5.56
CA GLN A 961 -18.41 21.51 -4.39
C GLN A 961 -17.09 22.23 -4.12
N GLY A 962 -16.90 22.74 -2.89
CA GLY A 962 -15.52 22.85 -2.40
C GLY A 962 -14.84 21.53 -2.76
N PRO A 963 -13.56 21.54 -3.18
CA PRO A 963 -12.90 20.34 -3.70
C PRO A 963 -13.35 19.17 -2.83
N PRO A 964 -13.90 18.08 -3.42
CA PRO A 964 -14.43 16.98 -2.63
C PRO A 964 -13.43 16.76 -1.53
N ASP A 965 -13.89 16.84 -0.28
CA ASP A 965 -13.00 16.60 0.83
C ASP A 965 -12.35 15.26 0.50
N THR A 966 -11.09 15.30 0.11
CA THR A 966 -10.27 14.15 -0.32
C THR A 966 -9.12 13.99 0.63
N GLN A 967 -8.95 14.97 1.52
CA GLN A 967 -8.00 14.92 2.60
C GLN A 967 -8.66 14.06 3.68
N PRO A 968 -8.13 12.85 3.92
CA PRO A 968 -8.67 12.02 4.98
C PRO A 968 -8.30 12.61 6.34
N PRO A 969 -9.11 12.35 7.38
CA PRO A 969 -8.78 12.74 8.74
C PRO A 969 -7.37 12.29 9.14
N THR A 970 -6.68 13.06 9.97
CA THR A 970 -5.40 12.61 10.54
C THR A 970 -5.59 11.32 11.34
N ALA A 971 -4.52 10.53 11.53
CA ALA A 971 -4.59 9.35 12.37
C ALA A 971 -5.08 9.70 13.79
N PRO A 972 -6.11 9.00 14.34
CA PRO A 972 -6.48 9.15 15.73
C PRO A 972 -5.32 8.69 16.60
N GLY A 973 -4.82 9.51 17.53
CA GLY A 973 -3.66 9.06 18.30
C GLY A 973 -3.10 10.07 19.30
N PRO A 974 -2.49 9.58 20.40
CA PRO A 974 -2.19 8.16 20.67
C PRO A 974 -3.42 7.36 21.11
N LEU A 975 -3.61 6.17 20.51
CA LEU A 975 -4.54 5.13 20.97
C LEU A 975 -3.90 4.37 22.13
N THR A 976 -4.71 4.09 23.15
CA THR A 976 -4.37 3.24 24.28
C THR A 976 -5.41 2.14 24.41
N ALA A 977 -4.97 0.93 24.75
CA ALA A 977 -5.83 -0.20 25.04
C ALA A 977 -5.54 -0.72 26.43
N THR A 978 -6.60 -0.99 27.18
CA THR A 978 -6.53 -1.65 28.48
C THR A 978 -7.34 -2.93 28.38
N GLY A 979 -6.64 -4.07 28.35
CA GLY A 979 -7.27 -5.39 28.29
C GLY A 979 -7.70 -5.85 29.68
N GLY A 980 -8.90 -6.41 29.75
CA GLY A 980 -9.47 -7.03 30.94
C GLY A 980 -10.07 -8.40 30.63
N PRO A 981 -10.61 -9.12 31.63
CA PRO A 981 -11.49 -10.26 31.49
C PRO A 981 -12.53 -10.02 30.40
N GLY A 982 -12.49 -10.79 29.32
CA GLY A 982 -13.55 -10.82 28.31
C GLY A 982 -13.76 -9.55 27.48
N SER A 983 -12.94 -8.51 27.65
CA SER A 983 -13.12 -7.22 26.96
C SER A 983 -11.85 -6.39 26.89
N THR A 984 -11.83 -5.43 25.97
CA THR A 984 -10.79 -4.41 25.88
C THR A 984 -11.42 -3.04 25.80
N GLN A 985 -10.89 -2.11 26.58
CA GLN A 985 -11.27 -0.71 26.53
C GLN A 985 -10.26 0.10 25.72
N LEU A 986 -10.76 0.94 24.82
CA LEU A 986 -9.97 1.71 23.86
C LEU A 986 -10.27 3.20 24.02
N VAL A 987 -9.21 4.00 24.11
CA VAL A 987 -9.29 5.46 24.21
C VAL A 987 -8.20 6.07 23.34
N TRP A 988 -8.55 7.07 22.55
CA TRP A 988 -7.61 7.79 21.67
C TRP A 988 -7.77 9.30 21.78
N THR A 989 -6.84 10.05 21.17
CA THR A 989 -7.04 11.50 20.96
C THR A 989 -7.82 11.69 19.65
N PRO A 990 -8.82 12.59 19.59
CA PRO A 990 -9.59 12.83 18.37
C PRO A 990 -8.70 13.17 17.18
N ALA A 991 -9.05 12.64 16.02
CA ALA A 991 -8.47 13.07 14.76
C ALA A 991 -8.92 14.50 14.43
N THR A 992 -8.08 15.23 13.71
CA THR A 992 -8.43 16.52 13.10
C THR A 992 -8.56 16.35 11.60
N ASP A 993 -9.37 17.21 11.01
CA ASP A 993 -9.66 17.20 9.59
C ASP A 993 -9.94 18.63 9.13
N ASN A 994 -9.73 18.92 7.84
CA ASN A 994 -9.94 20.25 7.24
C ASN A 994 -11.43 20.64 7.17
N VAL A 995 -12.36 19.69 7.12
CA VAL A 995 -13.82 19.95 7.12
C VAL A 995 -14.48 19.41 8.38
N GLY A 996 -14.03 18.27 8.90
CA GLY A 996 -14.40 17.76 10.23
C GLY A 996 -14.61 16.25 10.28
N VAL A 997 -14.24 15.65 11.42
CA VAL A 997 -14.39 14.21 11.65
C VAL A 997 -15.83 13.87 12.05
N THR A 998 -16.43 12.92 11.34
CA THR A 998 -17.83 12.49 11.54
C THR A 998 -17.91 11.24 12.43
N GLY A 999 -16.89 10.38 12.45
CA GLY A 999 -16.86 9.21 13.33
C GLY A 999 -15.57 8.39 13.25
N TYR A 1000 -15.58 7.24 13.91
CA TYR A 1000 -14.45 6.31 13.97
C TYR A 1000 -14.93 4.86 13.78
N THR A 1001 -14.14 4.04 13.08
CA THR A 1001 -14.29 2.58 13.05
C THR A 1001 -13.21 1.93 13.89
N VAL A 1002 -13.57 0.87 14.62
CA VAL A 1002 -12.70 0.19 15.57
C VAL A 1002 -12.48 -1.24 15.14
N HIS A 1003 -11.21 -1.65 15.12
CA HIS A 1003 -10.81 -2.92 14.56
C HIS A 1003 -10.00 -3.73 15.58
N ARG A 1004 -10.20 -5.04 15.60
CA ARG A 1004 -9.54 -6.01 16.51
C ARG A 1004 -8.93 -7.16 15.72
N SER A 1005 -7.71 -7.55 16.06
CA SER A 1005 -7.10 -8.81 15.62
C SER A 1005 -6.50 -9.58 16.78
N ALA A 1006 -6.38 -10.91 16.67
CA ALA A 1006 -5.59 -11.71 17.61
C ALA A 1006 -4.08 -11.69 17.28
N THR A 1007 -3.71 -11.11 16.14
CA THR A 1007 -2.33 -11.01 15.64
C THR A 1007 -1.93 -9.54 15.49
N ALA A 1008 -0.72 -9.20 15.93
CA ALA A 1008 -0.13 -7.86 15.80
C ALA A 1008 0.03 -7.47 14.33
N GLY A 1009 0.18 -6.18 14.08
CA GLY A 1009 0.41 -5.61 12.76
C GLY A 1009 -0.80 -5.71 11.82
N PHE A 1010 -1.99 -5.96 12.34
CA PHE A 1010 -3.18 -6.15 11.51
C PHE A 1010 -3.63 -4.83 10.88
N THR A 1011 -4.08 -4.90 9.64
CA THR A 1011 -4.65 -3.76 8.92
C THR A 1011 -6.16 -3.67 9.19
N PRO A 1012 -6.68 -2.53 9.64
CA PRO A 1012 -8.13 -2.29 9.72
C PRO A 1012 -8.86 -2.60 8.42
N SER A 1013 -9.88 -3.45 8.49
CA SER A 1013 -10.78 -3.80 7.38
C SER A 1013 -12.18 -4.13 7.91
N GLY A 1014 -13.18 -4.25 7.03
CA GLY A 1014 -14.54 -4.67 7.44
C GLY A 1014 -14.59 -6.05 8.10
N ALA A 1015 -13.63 -6.94 7.80
CA ALA A 1015 -13.58 -8.30 8.36
C ALA A 1015 -13.13 -8.34 9.83
N ASN A 1016 -12.37 -7.33 10.27
CA ASN A 1016 -11.89 -7.21 11.65
C ASN A 1016 -12.46 -6.00 12.37
N GLN A 1017 -13.43 -5.32 11.76
CA GLN A 1017 -14.20 -4.25 12.39
C GLN A 1017 -15.09 -4.86 13.47
N VAL A 1018 -14.90 -4.40 14.69
CA VAL A 1018 -15.69 -4.83 15.86
C VAL A 1018 -16.74 -3.79 16.26
N GLY A 1019 -16.67 -2.58 15.73
CA GLY A 1019 -17.73 -1.59 15.85
C GLY A 1019 -17.35 -0.19 15.34
N SER A 1020 -18.17 0.79 15.69
CA SER A 1020 -17.98 2.20 15.35
C SER A 1020 -18.29 3.10 16.55
N ALA A 1021 -17.67 4.28 16.60
CA ALA A 1021 -17.86 5.28 17.65
C ALA A 1021 -18.00 6.68 17.04
N THR A 1022 -18.81 7.55 17.65
CA THR A 1022 -18.93 8.97 17.26
C THR A 1022 -18.01 9.90 18.09
N GLY A 1023 -17.25 9.33 19.02
CA GLY A 1023 -16.31 10.03 19.90
C GLY A 1023 -15.07 9.18 20.19
N PRO A 1024 -14.08 9.71 20.94
CA PRO A 1024 -12.72 9.16 20.99
C PRO A 1024 -12.52 7.97 21.95
N SER A 1025 -13.51 7.08 22.04
CA SER A 1025 -13.47 5.88 22.90
C SER A 1025 -14.38 4.78 22.39
N PHE A 1026 -14.00 3.53 22.65
CA PHE A 1026 -14.80 2.35 22.36
C PHE A 1026 -14.50 1.22 23.35
N ILE A 1027 -15.50 0.35 23.57
CA ILE A 1027 -15.33 -0.86 24.37
C ILE A 1027 -15.65 -2.05 23.48
N ASP A 1028 -14.66 -2.92 23.32
CA ASP A 1028 -14.81 -4.17 22.62
C ASP A 1028 -15.03 -5.31 23.62
N SER A 1029 -16.26 -5.84 23.68
CA SER A 1029 -16.73 -6.76 24.71
C SER A 1029 -17.05 -8.15 24.15
N GLY A 1030 -17.05 -9.18 25.01
CA GLY A 1030 -17.34 -10.56 24.60
C GLY A 1030 -16.18 -11.21 23.85
N VAL A 1031 -14.96 -10.75 24.13
CA VAL A 1031 -13.72 -11.19 23.49
C VAL A 1031 -13.20 -12.40 24.26
N ALA A 1032 -12.83 -13.47 23.57
CA ALA A 1032 -12.26 -14.64 24.24
C ALA A 1032 -10.92 -14.31 24.90
N PRO A 1033 -10.45 -15.08 25.90
CA PRO A 1033 -9.06 -15.04 26.34
C PRO A 1033 -8.05 -15.05 25.19
N GLY A 1034 -7.14 -14.09 25.16
CA GLY A 1034 -6.10 -13.97 24.15
C GLY A 1034 -5.43 -12.60 24.19
N THR A 1035 -4.29 -12.48 23.52
CA THR A 1035 -3.75 -11.16 23.23
C THR A 1035 -4.42 -10.65 21.97
N TYR A 1036 -4.97 -9.46 22.03
CA TYR A 1036 -5.61 -8.80 20.90
C TYR A 1036 -4.95 -7.46 20.64
N TYR A 1037 -4.97 -7.07 19.39
CA TYR A 1037 -4.39 -5.86 18.87
C TYR A 1037 -5.51 -5.01 18.33
N TYR A 1038 -5.43 -3.71 18.59
CA TYR A 1038 -6.46 -2.74 18.26
C TYR A 1038 -5.90 -1.54 17.51
N ARG A 1039 -6.73 -1.05 16.57
CA ARG A 1039 -6.50 0.16 15.79
C ARG A 1039 -7.84 0.84 15.55
N VAL A 1040 -7.78 2.16 15.44
CA VAL A 1040 -8.95 3.00 15.18
C VAL A 1040 -8.69 3.85 13.95
N VAL A 1041 -9.69 3.96 13.09
CA VAL A 1041 -9.67 4.77 11.87
C VAL A 1041 -10.73 5.85 12.00
N ALA A 1042 -10.37 7.11 11.77
CA ALA A 1042 -11.33 8.22 11.69
C ALA A 1042 -11.91 8.31 10.28
N PHE A 1043 -13.15 8.78 10.17
CA PHE A 1043 -13.76 9.14 8.89
C PHE A 1043 -14.53 10.46 8.99
N ASP A 1044 -14.57 11.21 7.89
CA ASP A 1044 -15.27 12.49 7.77
C ASP A 1044 -16.66 12.34 7.13
N GLY A 1045 -17.31 13.47 6.84
CA GLY A 1045 -18.63 13.51 6.19
C GLY A 1045 -18.64 13.13 4.71
N ALA A 1046 -17.47 13.09 4.06
CA ALA A 1046 -17.26 12.66 2.68
C ALA A 1046 -16.83 11.18 2.57
N SER A 1047 -16.73 10.48 3.70
CA SER A 1047 -16.30 9.07 3.83
C SER A 1047 -14.83 8.81 3.52
N ASN A 1048 -13.96 9.84 3.55
CA ASN A 1048 -12.53 9.57 3.53
C ASN A 1048 -12.13 8.96 4.86
N THR A 1049 -11.24 7.97 4.80
CA THR A 1049 -10.76 7.27 5.98
C THR A 1049 -9.31 7.66 6.25
N GLY A 1050 -9.07 8.14 7.47
CA GLY A 1050 -7.76 8.50 7.97
C GLY A 1050 -6.82 7.30 8.06
N PRO A 1051 -5.50 7.54 8.13
CA PRO A 1051 -4.58 6.50 8.54
C PRO A 1051 -5.01 5.92 9.90
N PRO A 1052 -4.79 4.62 10.15
CA PRO A 1052 -5.12 4.05 11.43
C PRO A 1052 -4.25 4.64 12.53
N SER A 1053 -4.78 4.64 13.76
CA SER A 1053 -4.01 4.94 14.96
C SER A 1053 -2.76 4.06 15.06
N ASN A 1054 -1.87 4.42 15.99
CA ASN A 1054 -0.89 3.44 16.47
C ASN A 1054 -1.61 2.17 16.92
N GLU A 1055 -0.98 1.03 16.69
CA GLU A 1055 -1.46 -0.23 17.21
C GLU A 1055 -1.17 -0.31 18.69
N VAL A 1056 -2.13 -0.86 19.43
CA VAL A 1056 -1.93 -1.22 20.82
C VAL A 1056 -2.39 -2.64 21.02
N SER A 1057 -1.61 -3.38 21.79
CA SER A 1057 -2.03 -4.68 22.28
C SER A 1057 -2.76 -4.53 23.61
N ALA A 1058 -3.73 -5.40 23.81
CA ALA A 1058 -4.40 -5.63 25.06
C ALA A 1058 -4.48 -7.13 25.26
N VAL A 1059 -4.04 -7.59 26.43
CA VAL A 1059 -4.24 -8.98 26.83
C VAL A 1059 -5.66 -9.07 27.39
N VAL A 1060 -6.56 -9.63 26.60
CA VAL A 1060 -7.85 -10.08 27.11
C VAL A 1060 -7.58 -11.34 27.89
N THR A 1061 -7.57 -11.25 29.20
CA THR A 1061 -7.43 -12.45 30.01
C THR A 1061 -8.70 -13.27 29.89
N GLN A 1062 -8.58 -14.60 30.02
CA GLN A 1062 -9.74 -15.42 30.32
C GLN A 1062 -10.40 -14.72 31.50
N PRO A 1063 -11.68 -14.33 31.41
CA PRO A 1063 -12.34 -13.95 32.62
C PRO A 1063 -12.09 -15.09 33.57
N PRO A 1064 -11.40 -14.87 34.71
CA PRO A 1064 -11.24 -15.94 35.66
C PRO A 1064 -12.63 -16.51 35.80
N THR A 1065 -12.78 -17.81 35.55
CA THR A 1065 -14.07 -18.47 35.70
C THR A 1065 -14.29 -18.54 37.21
N VAL A 1066 -14.54 -17.37 37.79
CA VAL A 1066 -14.94 -17.20 39.16
C VAL A 1066 -16.33 -17.77 39.13
N SER A 1067 -16.41 -19.04 39.51
CA SER A 1067 -17.63 -19.82 39.48
C SER A 1067 -18.80 -18.95 39.94
N GLY A 1068 -19.81 -18.81 39.10
CA GLY A 1068 -21.00 -18.02 39.39
C GLY A 1068 -20.88 -16.50 39.28
N LEU A 1069 -19.82 -15.92 38.73
CA LEU A 1069 -19.76 -14.50 38.35
C LEU A 1069 -20.62 -14.25 37.11
N VAL A 1070 -21.50 -13.26 37.19
CA VAL A 1070 -22.54 -12.93 36.21
C VAL A 1070 -22.27 -11.59 35.53
N ALA A 1071 -21.75 -10.61 36.26
CA ALA A 1071 -21.35 -9.32 35.70
C ALA A 1071 -20.20 -8.72 36.52
N ALA A 1072 -19.25 -8.05 35.86
CA ALA A 1072 -18.13 -7.37 36.53
C ALA A 1072 -17.72 -6.10 35.77
N TYR A 1073 -17.72 -4.96 36.45
CA TYR A 1073 -17.47 -3.65 35.86
C TYR A 1073 -16.38 -2.91 36.65
N GLY A 1074 -15.18 -2.80 36.08
CA GLY A 1074 -14.05 -2.07 36.68
C GLY A 1074 -14.08 -0.56 36.46
N MET A 1075 -15.06 -0.03 35.70
CA MET A 1075 -15.25 1.41 35.48
C MET A 1075 -14.00 2.19 35.01
N ASN A 1076 -13.11 1.54 34.25
CA ASN A 1076 -11.80 2.07 33.90
C ASN A 1076 -11.76 2.98 32.65
N ALA A 1077 -12.92 3.39 32.13
CA ALA A 1077 -13.00 4.26 30.95
C ALA A 1077 -12.67 5.71 31.27
N SER A 1078 -12.11 6.41 30.27
CA SER A 1078 -11.76 7.83 30.39
C SER A 1078 -12.62 8.74 29.51
N THR A 1079 -13.31 8.20 28.50
CA THR A 1079 -14.30 8.89 27.67
C THR A 1079 -15.39 7.91 27.18
N GLY A 1080 -16.51 8.43 26.66
CA GLY A 1080 -17.60 7.62 26.10
C GLY A 1080 -18.70 7.22 27.09
N ALA A 1081 -19.72 6.51 26.59
CA ALA A 1081 -20.87 6.07 27.37
C ALA A 1081 -20.91 4.55 27.63
N ALA A 1082 -20.05 3.75 26.99
CA ALA A 1082 -20.05 2.30 27.17
C ALA A 1082 -19.43 1.92 28.53
N VAL A 1083 -19.95 0.87 29.16
CA VAL A 1083 -19.45 0.27 30.40
C VAL A 1083 -19.27 -1.24 30.17
N ALA A 1084 -18.03 -1.72 30.10
CA ALA A 1084 -17.70 -3.10 29.75
C ALA A 1084 -18.09 -4.08 30.86
N ASP A 1085 -18.83 -5.14 30.52
CA ASP A 1085 -18.90 -6.34 31.37
C ASP A 1085 -17.71 -7.25 31.09
N THR A 1086 -16.90 -7.44 32.12
CA THR A 1086 -15.68 -8.23 32.07
C THR A 1086 -15.92 -9.68 32.52
N SER A 1087 -17.12 -10.02 33.01
CA SER A 1087 -17.44 -11.37 33.51
C SER A 1087 -17.42 -12.48 32.44
N GLY A 1088 -17.47 -12.10 31.15
CA GLY A 1088 -17.62 -13.01 30.02
C GLY A 1088 -19.08 -13.32 29.66
N ASN A 1089 -20.07 -12.77 30.36
CA ASN A 1089 -21.50 -12.99 30.06
C ASN A 1089 -22.11 -11.93 29.13
N GLY A 1090 -21.34 -10.91 28.72
CA GLY A 1090 -21.76 -9.90 27.75
C GLY A 1090 -22.80 -8.92 28.28
N ASN A 1091 -22.90 -8.75 29.60
CA ASN A 1091 -23.86 -7.85 30.26
C ASN A 1091 -23.39 -6.38 30.23
N ASN A 1092 -23.02 -5.86 29.06
CA ASN A 1092 -22.50 -4.51 28.92
C ASN A 1092 -23.53 -3.44 29.26
N GLY A 1093 -23.06 -2.31 29.78
CA GLY A 1093 -23.87 -1.17 30.16
C GLY A 1093 -23.66 0.08 29.30
N THR A 1094 -24.64 0.98 29.32
CA THR A 1094 -24.56 2.33 28.72
C THR A 1094 -24.84 3.38 29.78
N ALA A 1095 -23.86 4.23 30.08
CA ALA A 1095 -23.94 5.37 30.97
C ALA A 1095 -24.77 6.51 30.34
N THR A 1096 -25.61 7.14 31.15
CA THR A 1096 -26.42 8.31 30.80
C THR A 1096 -26.11 9.40 31.82
N ALA A 1097 -25.71 10.58 31.36
CA ALA A 1097 -25.40 11.75 32.20
C ALA A 1097 -24.37 11.51 33.34
N ALA A 1098 -23.59 10.43 33.30
CA ALA A 1098 -22.47 10.17 34.20
C ALA A 1098 -21.15 10.58 33.52
N THR A 1099 -20.12 10.86 34.31
CA THR A 1099 -18.81 11.30 33.79
C THR A 1099 -17.67 10.48 34.38
N TRP A 1100 -16.66 10.15 33.58
CA TRP A 1100 -15.49 9.42 34.04
C TRP A 1100 -14.56 10.33 34.86
N THR A 1101 -14.02 9.80 35.96
CA THR A 1101 -13.09 10.51 36.86
C THR A 1101 -12.14 9.51 37.52
N ALA A 1102 -11.09 9.98 38.20
CA ALA A 1102 -10.21 9.11 38.99
C ALA A 1102 -11.00 8.32 40.07
N GLY A 1103 -10.75 7.00 40.13
CA GLY A 1103 -11.50 6.03 40.92
C GLY A 1103 -10.80 5.52 42.17
N LYS A 1104 -11.29 4.40 42.71
CA LYS A 1104 -10.67 3.64 43.80
C LYS A 1104 -9.49 2.82 43.24
N TYR A 1105 -9.67 2.24 42.06
CA TYR A 1105 -8.64 1.62 41.26
C TYR A 1105 -8.77 2.16 39.84
N GLY A 1106 -7.74 2.84 39.31
CA GLY A 1106 -7.84 3.47 38.00
C GLY A 1106 -8.91 4.58 37.94
N GLN A 1107 -9.96 4.38 37.14
CA GLN A 1107 -11.05 5.34 36.93
C GLN A 1107 -12.34 4.89 37.62
N ALA A 1108 -13.33 5.78 37.72
CA ALA A 1108 -14.67 5.51 38.25
C ALA A 1108 -15.70 6.37 37.51
N LEU A 1109 -16.99 6.01 37.66
CA LEU A 1109 -18.09 6.85 37.19
C LEU A 1109 -18.57 7.80 38.29
N SER A 1110 -18.67 9.08 37.93
CA SER A 1110 -19.27 10.15 38.74
C SER A 1110 -20.74 10.32 38.39
N PHE A 1111 -21.59 10.20 39.41
CA PHE A 1111 -23.04 10.32 39.32
C PHE A 1111 -23.50 11.61 40.01
N ASN A 1112 -24.34 12.38 39.30
CA ASN A 1112 -24.72 13.74 39.69
C ASN A 1112 -25.83 13.81 40.75
N GLY A 1113 -26.46 12.69 41.11
CA GLY A 1113 -27.55 12.65 42.09
C GLY A 1113 -28.92 13.07 41.58
N THR A 1114 -29.09 13.34 40.28
CA THR A 1114 -30.35 13.81 39.68
C THR A 1114 -30.76 13.15 38.37
N SER A 1115 -29.81 12.68 37.56
CA SER A 1115 -30.09 12.12 36.22
C SER A 1115 -29.07 11.08 35.75
N SER A 1116 -27.98 10.85 36.49
CA SER A 1116 -26.94 9.91 36.08
C SER A 1116 -27.31 8.46 36.40
N TRP A 1117 -27.18 7.53 35.45
CA TRP A 1117 -27.19 6.08 35.69
C TRP A 1117 -26.44 5.31 34.61
N VAL A 1118 -26.24 4.01 34.79
CA VAL A 1118 -25.87 3.05 33.75
C VAL A 1118 -27.04 2.11 33.49
N THR A 1119 -27.32 1.84 32.21
CA THR A 1119 -28.34 0.88 31.76
C THR A 1119 -27.66 -0.37 31.21
N VAL A 1120 -27.90 -1.52 31.83
CA VAL A 1120 -27.49 -2.84 31.33
C VAL A 1120 -28.73 -3.56 30.84
N ALA A 1121 -28.72 -3.97 29.57
CA ALA A 1121 -29.86 -4.66 28.96
C ALA A 1121 -30.19 -5.96 29.72
N ASP A 1122 -31.47 -6.34 29.73
CA ASP A 1122 -31.86 -7.60 30.35
C ASP A 1122 -31.23 -8.80 29.62
N SER A 1123 -30.80 -9.79 30.38
CA SER A 1123 -30.25 -11.04 29.88
C SER A 1123 -30.64 -12.17 30.83
N GLY A 1124 -30.68 -13.40 30.31
CA GLY A 1124 -30.99 -14.58 31.11
C GLY A 1124 -29.99 -14.84 32.24
N SER A 1125 -28.73 -14.38 32.12
CA SER A 1125 -27.73 -14.53 33.19
C SER A 1125 -28.01 -13.63 34.39
N LEU A 1126 -28.71 -12.50 34.18
CA LEU A 1126 -29.13 -11.58 35.25
C LEU A 1126 -30.41 -12.04 35.97
N HIS A 1127 -31.04 -13.13 35.53
CA HIS A 1127 -32.23 -13.72 36.14
C HIS A 1127 -31.84 -14.60 37.33
N LEU A 1128 -31.30 -13.97 38.37
CA LEU A 1128 -30.90 -14.64 39.61
C LEU A 1128 -32.16 -15.17 40.31
N THR A 1129 -32.20 -16.45 40.69
CA THR A 1129 -33.37 -17.07 41.33
C THR A 1129 -33.10 -17.47 42.77
N ASP A 1130 -32.08 -18.29 43.02
CA ASP A 1130 -31.96 -19.00 44.30
C ASP A 1130 -30.79 -18.49 45.15
N ALA A 1131 -29.81 -17.81 44.54
CA ALA A 1131 -28.67 -17.25 45.23
C ALA A 1131 -28.11 -16.03 44.48
N MET A 1132 -27.49 -15.09 45.23
CA MET A 1132 -26.74 -13.98 44.65
C MET A 1132 -25.65 -13.43 45.56
N THR A 1133 -24.66 -12.78 44.96
CA THR A 1133 -23.78 -11.80 45.64
C THR A 1133 -23.68 -10.53 44.78
N LEU A 1134 -23.83 -9.35 45.38
CA LEU A 1134 -23.71 -8.05 44.73
C LEU A 1134 -22.62 -7.25 45.44
N GLU A 1135 -21.72 -6.59 44.72
CA GLU A 1135 -20.61 -5.83 45.32
C GLU A 1135 -20.33 -4.52 44.56
N ALA A 1136 -19.83 -3.50 45.26
CA ALA A 1136 -19.34 -2.26 44.67
C ALA A 1136 -18.40 -1.49 45.62
N TRP A 1137 -17.42 -0.78 45.08
CA TRP A 1137 -16.78 0.34 45.78
C TRP A 1137 -17.58 1.63 45.54
N VAL A 1138 -17.90 2.36 46.60
CA VAL A 1138 -18.67 3.61 46.53
C VAL A 1138 -17.99 4.73 47.30
N ARG A 1139 -18.05 5.94 46.76
CA ARG A 1139 -17.60 7.19 47.39
C ARG A 1139 -18.72 8.22 47.33
N PRO A 1140 -19.71 8.13 48.24
CA PRO A 1140 -20.89 8.97 48.16
C PRO A 1140 -20.54 10.43 48.46
N ALA A 1141 -21.02 11.35 47.62
CA ALA A 1141 -20.98 12.80 47.86
C ALA A 1141 -22.21 13.27 48.66
N GLY A 1142 -23.30 12.50 48.64
CA GLY A 1142 -24.49 12.72 49.46
C GLY A 1142 -25.28 11.42 49.68
N MET A 1143 -25.73 11.21 50.91
CA MET A 1143 -26.48 10.01 51.31
C MET A 1143 -27.93 10.29 51.73
N SER A 1144 -28.40 11.53 51.67
CA SER A 1144 -29.78 11.84 52.07
C SER A 1144 -30.79 11.31 51.05
N GLY A 1145 -31.79 10.58 51.56
CA GLY A 1145 -32.84 9.96 50.75
C GLY A 1145 -32.40 8.65 50.12
N TRP A 1146 -33.24 8.15 49.20
CA TRP A 1146 -32.97 6.95 48.42
C TRP A 1146 -31.90 7.24 47.34
N ARG A 1147 -30.90 6.37 47.27
CA ARG A 1147 -29.74 6.48 46.37
C ARG A 1147 -29.38 5.07 45.89
N THR A 1148 -29.56 4.81 44.61
CA THR A 1148 -29.33 3.49 44.02
C THR A 1148 -27.87 3.28 43.70
N VAL A 1149 -27.23 2.26 44.29
CA VAL A 1149 -25.88 1.84 43.86
C VAL A 1149 -26.03 0.87 42.68
N LEU A 1150 -26.85 -0.17 42.84
CA LEU A 1150 -27.13 -1.20 41.84
C LEU A 1150 -28.57 -1.68 42.03
N MET A 1151 -29.35 -1.84 40.96
CA MET A 1151 -30.73 -2.33 41.02
C MET A 1151 -31.12 -3.10 39.75
N LYS A 1152 -31.59 -4.35 39.89
CA LYS A 1152 -32.31 -5.04 38.83
C LYS A 1152 -33.77 -4.63 38.89
N GLU A 1153 -34.25 -3.98 37.85
CA GLU A 1153 -35.64 -3.50 37.80
C GLU A 1153 -36.62 -4.67 37.57
N PHE A 1154 -37.87 -4.45 37.98
CA PHE A 1154 -39.04 -5.27 37.69
C PHE A 1154 -40.24 -4.33 37.53
N GLY A 1155 -40.47 -3.82 36.33
CA GLY A 1155 -41.42 -2.73 36.11
C GLY A 1155 -40.97 -1.46 36.85
N ALA A 1156 -41.85 -0.89 37.68
CA ALA A 1156 -41.54 0.27 38.53
C ALA A 1156 -40.91 -0.10 39.90
N ASP A 1157 -40.58 -1.38 40.11
CA ASP A 1157 -40.11 -1.94 41.39
C ASP A 1157 -38.78 -2.72 41.17
N LEU A 1158 -38.19 -3.38 42.19
CA LEU A 1158 -36.86 -4.03 42.10
C LEU A 1158 -36.85 -5.56 42.31
N ALA A 1159 -36.14 -6.33 41.51
CA ALA A 1159 -35.85 -7.73 41.82
C ALA A 1159 -34.84 -7.86 42.97
N TYR A 1160 -33.70 -7.19 42.84
CA TYR A 1160 -32.65 -7.10 43.85
C TYR A 1160 -31.89 -5.78 43.70
N ALA A 1161 -31.34 -5.25 44.80
CA ALA A 1161 -30.60 -3.99 44.79
C ALA A 1161 -29.63 -3.84 45.97
N ILE A 1162 -28.63 -2.96 45.78
CA ILE A 1162 -27.93 -2.24 46.86
C ILE A 1162 -28.29 -0.76 46.71
N MET A 1163 -28.85 -0.18 47.76
CA MET A 1163 -29.25 1.24 47.77
C MET A 1163 -29.28 1.79 49.20
N SER A 1164 -29.23 3.11 49.34
CA SER A 1164 -29.55 3.73 50.64
C SER A 1164 -31.04 3.58 50.95
N SER A 1165 -31.38 3.60 52.23
CA SER A 1165 -32.74 3.32 52.70
C SER A 1165 -33.37 4.54 53.38
N GLY A 1166 -34.53 4.97 52.88
CA GLY A 1166 -35.36 6.00 53.49
C GLY A 1166 -34.67 7.37 53.67
N SER A 1167 -35.18 8.16 54.63
CA SER A 1167 -34.64 9.48 54.95
C SER A 1167 -33.33 9.45 55.76
N SER A 1168 -32.98 8.31 56.38
CA SER A 1168 -31.75 8.15 57.16
C SER A 1168 -30.51 8.01 56.27
N GLY A 1169 -30.67 7.51 55.05
CA GLY A 1169 -29.59 7.44 54.06
C GLY A 1169 -28.63 6.27 54.23
N VAL A 1170 -28.93 5.36 55.17
CA VAL A 1170 -28.02 4.25 55.48
C VAL A 1170 -28.05 3.20 54.37
N PRO A 1171 -26.89 2.60 54.02
CA PRO A 1171 -26.82 1.61 52.94
C PRO A 1171 -27.54 0.31 53.34
N ALA A 1172 -28.22 -0.31 52.39
CA ALA A 1172 -28.93 -1.55 52.57
C ALA A 1172 -28.94 -2.40 51.29
N ALA A 1173 -29.04 -3.71 51.48
CA ALA A 1173 -29.40 -4.64 50.42
C ALA A 1173 -30.92 -4.84 50.42
N PHE A 1174 -31.52 -4.93 49.23
CA PHE A 1174 -32.94 -5.21 49.03
C PHE A 1174 -33.11 -6.38 48.09
N ILE A 1175 -34.08 -7.24 48.38
CA ILE A 1175 -34.54 -8.28 47.46
C ILE A 1175 -36.06 -8.40 47.49
N TYR A 1176 -36.62 -8.93 46.43
CA TYR A 1176 -38.01 -9.34 46.38
C TYR A 1176 -38.11 -10.82 46.04
N THR A 1177 -38.69 -11.56 46.97
CA THR A 1177 -39.17 -12.92 46.72
C THR A 1177 -40.68 -12.86 46.49
N SER A 1178 -41.49 -13.32 47.44
CA SER A 1178 -42.95 -13.07 47.50
C SER A 1178 -43.29 -11.72 48.13
N SER A 1179 -42.34 -11.11 48.84
CA SER A 1179 -42.45 -9.77 49.44
C SER A 1179 -41.07 -9.09 49.45
N GLY A 1180 -41.06 -7.75 49.53
CA GLY A 1180 -39.82 -6.96 49.59
C GLY A 1180 -39.20 -7.01 50.98
N VAL A 1181 -37.91 -7.33 51.06
CA VAL A 1181 -37.15 -7.45 52.30
C VAL A 1181 -35.79 -6.80 52.17
N ASN A 1182 -35.25 -6.28 53.27
CA ASN A 1182 -33.97 -5.58 53.28
C ASN A 1182 -33.08 -5.95 54.47
N ALA A 1183 -31.77 -5.83 54.27
CA ALA A 1183 -30.75 -5.91 55.31
C ALA A 1183 -30.00 -4.58 55.35
N GLN A 1184 -30.21 -3.79 56.41
CA GLN A 1184 -29.84 -2.39 56.51
C GLN A 1184 -28.74 -2.15 57.54
N ALA A 1185 -27.71 -1.39 57.18
CA ALA A 1185 -26.65 -1.01 58.10
C ALA A 1185 -27.14 -0.01 59.17
N ALA A 1186 -26.48 -0.01 60.33
CA ALA A 1186 -26.83 0.90 61.43
C ALA A 1186 -26.39 2.36 61.20
N ASN A 1187 -25.36 2.58 60.37
CA ASN A 1187 -24.72 3.88 60.19
C ASN A 1187 -24.57 4.23 58.71
N ASN A 1188 -24.51 5.53 58.41
CA ASN A 1188 -24.21 6.03 57.08
C ASN A 1188 -22.77 5.73 56.68
N LEU A 1189 -22.54 5.58 55.38
CA LEU A 1189 -21.19 5.55 54.83
C LEU A 1189 -20.55 6.94 54.97
N PRO A 1190 -19.23 7.00 55.21
CA PRO A 1190 -18.51 8.27 55.22
C PRO A 1190 -18.59 8.96 53.85
N LEU A 1191 -18.97 10.23 53.84
CA LEU A 1191 -19.03 11.02 52.61
C LEU A 1191 -17.61 11.29 52.08
N ASN A 1192 -17.49 11.30 50.75
CA ASN A 1192 -16.24 11.57 50.03
C ASN A 1192 -15.08 10.65 50.43
N ALA A 1193 -15.37 9.48 51.01
CA ALA A 1193 -14.43 8.42 51.30
C ALA A 1193 -14.90 7.11 50.68
N TRP A 1194 -13.96 6.31 50.19
CA TRP A 1194 -14.26 5.01 49.61
C TRP A 1194 -14.71 4.02 50.67
N SER A 1195 -15.83 3.34 50.41
CA SER A 1195 -16.32 2.20 51.18
C SER A 1195 -16.72 1.07 50.23
N HIS A 1196 -16.36 -0.16 50.56
CA HIS A 1196 -16.82 -1.34 49.84
C HIS A 1196 -18.17 -1.79 50.42
N VAL A 1197 -19.17 -2.02 49.57
CA VAL A 1197 -20.48 -2.55 49.97
C VAL A 1197 -20.71 -3.89 49.29
N ALA A 1198 -21.21 -4.88 50.03
CA ALA A 1198 -21.54 -6.19 49.47
C ALA A 1198 -22.82 -6.77 50.07
N ALA A 1199 -23.61 -7.48 49.26
CA ALA A 1199 -24.83 -8.17 49.67
C ALA A 1199 -24.81 -9.62 49.23
N THR A 1200 -25.17 -10.57 50.10
CA THR A 1200 -25.28 -12.00 49.73
C THR A 1200 -26.66 -12.54 50.08
N TYR A 1201 -27.22 -13.39 49.22
CA TYR A 1201 -28.46 -14.12 49.46
C TYR A 1201 -28.30 -15.59 49.07
N ASP A 1202 -28.72 -16.50 49.95
CA ASP A 1202 -28.56 -17.95 49.81
C ASP A 1202 -29.88 -18.72 49.62
N GLY A 1203 -30.96 -18.00 49.27
CA GLY A 1203 -32.31 -18.57 49.15
C GLY A 1203 -33.06 -18.63 50.48
N ALA A 1204 -32.38 -18.33 51.60
CA ALA A 1204 -32.94 -18.36 52.95
C ALA A 1204 -32.56 -17.13 53.81
N THR A 1205 -31.50 -16.40 53.49
CA THR A 1205 -30.98 -15.31 54.31
C THR A 1205 -30.27 -14.25 53.46
N LEU A 1206 -30.72 -13.00 53.56
CA LEU A 1206 -30.05 -11.82 53.00
C LEU A 1206 -29.05 -11.26 54.02
N ARG A 1207 -27.82 -10.96 53.58
CA ARG A 1207 -26.76 -10.39 54.42
C ARG A 1207 -26.16 -9.18 53.72
N PHE A 1208 -25.75 -8.18 54.49
CA PHE A 1208 -25.11 -6.96 53.99
C PHE A 1208 -23.80 -6.68 54.74
N TYR A 1209 -22.78 -6.32 53.99
CA TYR A 1209 -21.42 -6.11 54.44
C TYR A 1209 -20.93 -4.71 54.04
N VAL A 1210 -20.13 -4.11 54.90
CA VAL A 1210 -19.41 -2.84 54.63
C VAL A 1210 -17.94 -3.04 54.95
N ASN A 1211 -17.05 -2.74 54.00
CA ASN A 1211 -15.60 -2.95 54.10
C ASN A 1211 -15.21 -4.37 54.53
N GLY A 1212 -15.93 -5.37 54.00
CA GLY A 1212 -15.74 -6.80 54.31
C GLY A 1212 -16.33 -7.27 55.65
N VAL A 1213 -16.90 -6.37 56.45
CA VAL A 1213 -17.50 -6.70 57.76
C VAL A 1213 -19.01 -6.88 57.60
N LEU A 1214 -19.57 -7.99 58.11
CA LEU A 1214 -21.01 -8.21 58.15
C LEU A 1214 -21.68 -7.19 59.09
N VAL A 1215 -22.57 -6.36 58.56
CA VAL A 1215 -23.24 -5.29 59.32
C VAL A 1215 -24.74 -5.52 59.50
N ALA A 1216 -25.37 -6.35 58.66
CA ALA A 1216 -26.79 -6.68 58.78
C ALA A 1216 -27.12 -8.07 58.20
N THR A 1217 -28.13 -8.72 58.78
CA THR A 1217 -28.65 -10.02 58.35
C THR A 1217 -30.17 -10.02 58.46
N ASN A 1218 -30.87 -10.58 57.48
CA ASN A 1218 -32.32 -10.76 57.47
C ASN A 1218 -32.68 -12.16 56.95
N PRO A 1219 -33.17 -13.08 57.81
CA PRO A 1219 -33.64 -14.40 57.41
C PRO A 1219 -34.95 -14.29 56.61
N THR A 1220 -34.93 -14.71 55.35
CA THR A 1220 -36.07 -14.65 54.44
C THR A 1220 -35.89 -15.69 53.35
N GLY A 1221 -36.89 -16.56 53.16
CA GLY A 1221 -36.81 -17.66 52.20
C GLY A 1221 -37.56 -17.40 50.91
N GLY A 1222 -37.14 -18.07 49.84
CA GLY A 1222 -37.85 -18.13 48.56
C GLY A 1222 -37.02 -17.62 47.38
N ASN A 1223 -37.53 -17.87 46.18
CA ASN A 1223 -36.84 -17.49 44.96
C ASN A 1223 -37.00 -15.99 44.73
N LEU A 1224 -35.90 -15.35 44.33
CA LEU A 1224 -35.90 -13.99 43.82
C LEU A 1224 -36.81 -13.91 42.59
N ARG A 1225 -37.56 -12.81 42.47
CA ARG A 1225 -38.33 -12.55 41.26
C ARG A 1225 -37.40 -12.25 40.09
N THR A 1226 -37.74 -12.78 38.93
CA THR A 1226 -37.05 -12.51 37.66
C THR A 1226 -38.01 -11.81 36.70
N GLY A 1227 -37.47 -11.00 35.80
CA GLY A 1227 -38.26 -10.24 34.84
C GLY A 1227 -37.37 -9.57 33.81
N THR A 1228 -37.99 -9.00 32.77
CA THR A 1228 -37.30 -8.50 31.57
C THR A 1228 -36.86 -7.05 31.63
N SER A 1229 -37.00 -6.39 32.79
CA SER A 1229 -36.54 -5.01 32.98
C SER A 1229 -35.02 -4.96 33.18
N PRO A 1230 -34.33 -3.87 32.81
CA PRO A 1230 -32.87 -3.82 32.80
C PRO A 1230 -32.25 -3.81 34.22
N LEU A 1231 -30.93 -4.05 34.27
CA LEU A 1231 -30.11 -3.76 35.45
C LEU A 1231 -29.63 -2.31 35.37
N ARG A 1232 -29.66 -1.61 36.51
CA ARG A 1232 -29.23 -0.20 36.64
C ARG A 1232 -28.10 -0.06 37.64
N ILE A 1233 -27.16 0.83 37.35
CA ILE A 1233 -26.09 1.23 38.27
C ILE A 1233 -26.20 2.75 38.47
N GLY A 1234 -26.17 3.21 39.73
CA GLY A 1234 -26.16 4.64 40.05
C GLY A 1234 -27.50 5.39 39.91
N GLY A 1235 -28.58 4.72 39.51
CA GLY A 1235 -29.92 5.32 39.44
C GLY A 1235 -31.00 4.28 39.08
N ASN A 1236 -32.27 4.68 39.05
CA ASN A 1236 -33.35 3.81 38.60
C ASN A 1236 -34.47 4.62 37.92
N SER A 1237 -35.26 3.93 37.08
CA SER A 1237 -36.36 4.52 36.31
C SER A 1237 -37.71 4.50 37.03
N GLY A 1238 -37.87 3.67 38.06
CA GLY A 1238 -39.11 3.52 38.81
C GLY A 1238 -39.42 4.72 39.72
N SER A 1239 -38.46 5.11 40.56
CA SER A 1239 -38.59 6.15 41.59
C SER A 1239 -37.65 7.34 41.38
N GLY A 1240 -36.66 7.23 40.47
CA GLY A 1240 -35.71 8.31 40.22
C GLY A 1240 -34.70 8.50 41.35
N ASP A 1241 -34.29 7.42 42.00
CA ASP A 1241 -33.35 7.47 43.13
C ASP A 1241 -31.89 7.41 42.64
N TYR A 1242 -31.36 8.56 42.22
CA TYR A 1242 -30.02 8.68 41.64
C TYR A 1242 -28.93 8.78 42.71
N PHE A 1243 -27.86 8.02 42.54
CA PHE A 1243 -26.65 8.11 43.35
C PHE A 1243 -25.95 9.45 43.15
N SER A 1244 -25.41 10.01 44.24
CA SER A 1244 -24.59 11.20 44.20
C SER A 1244 -23.19 10.84 44.72
N GLY A 1245 -22.19 10.88 43.85
CA GLY A 1245 -20.82 10.46 44.18
C GLY A 1245 -20.23 9.52 43.15
N LEU A 1246 -19.17 8.79 43.55
CA LEU A 1246 -18.46 7.88 42.64
C LEU A 1246 -18.83 6.42 42.93
N ILE A 1247 -18.95 5.62 41.87
CA ILE A 1247 -19.06 4.16 41.95
C ILE A 1247 -17.96 3.54 41.10
N ASP A 1248 -17.32 2.50 41.64
CA ASP A 1248 -16.21 1.77 41.05
C ASP A 1248 -16.35 0.27 41.38
N GLU A 1249 -15.68 -0.60 40.63
CA GLU A 1249 -15.50 -2.04 40.96
C GLU A 1249 -16.81 -2.80 41.31
N VAL A 1250 -17.76 -2.86 40.37
CA VAL A 1250 -19.07 -3.50 40.60
C VAL A 1250 -19.04 -4.97 40.19
N ARG A 1251 -19.55 -5.88 41.04
CA ARG A 1251 -19.67 -7.32 40.72
C ARG A 1251 -21.06 -7.88 41.04
N VAL A 1252 -21.51 -8.83 40.22
CA VAL A 1252 -22.75 -9.58 40.40
C VAL A 1252 -22.45 -11.06 40.24
N TYR A 1253 -22.86 -11.88 41.20
CA TYR A 1253 -22.74 -13.33 41.21
C TYR A 1253 -24.11 -14.00 41.35
N ASN A 1254 -24.30 -15.17 40.76
CA ASN A 1254 -25.45 -16.06 40.97
C ASN A 1254 -25.22 -17.08 42.11
N LYS A 1255 -24.21 -16.84 42.96
CA LYS A 1255 -23.90 -17.65 44.13
C LYS A 1255 -23.59 -16.78 45.34
N VAL A 1256 -23.54 -17.42 46.50
CA VAL A 1256 -23.13 -16.80 47.76
C VAL A 1256 -21.60 -16.83 47.87
N LEU A 1257 -20.98 -15.67 48.07
CA LEU A 1257 -19.58 -15.59 48.46
C LEU A 1257 -19.42 -15.66 49.98
N THR A 1258 -18.35 -16.32 50.41
CA THR A 1258 -17.93 -16.32 51.82
C THR A 1258 -17.30 -14.97 52.20
N PRO A 1259 -17.26 -14.59 53.50
CA PRO A 1259 -16.59 -13.37 53.94
C PRO A 1259 -15.13 -13.25 53.48
N ALA A 1260 -14.41 -14.37 53.38
CA ALA A 1260 -13.04 -14.40 52.86
C ALA A 1260 -12.97 -14.07 51.36
N GLN A 1261 -13.93 -14.56 50.57
CA GLN A 1261 -14.02 -14.24 49.14
C GLN A 1261 -14.40 -12.76 48.93
N ILE A 1262 -15.34 -12.22 49.71
CA ILE A 1262 -15.68 -10.78 49.69
C ILE A 1262 -14.45 -9.94 50.05
N ALA A 1263 -13.64 -10.38 51.03
CA ALA A 1263 -12.41 -9.70 51.39
C ALA A 1263 -11.34 -9.76 50.28
N THR A 1264 -11.27 -10.87 49.54
CA THR A 1264 -10.40 -11.00 48.36
C THR A 1264 -10.85 -10.05 47.25
N ASP A 1265 -12.14 -10.05 46.91
CA ASP A 1265 -12.71 -9.23 45.85
C ASP A 1265 -12.58 -7.73 46.15
N MET A 1266 -12.72 -7.33 47.42
CA MET A 1266 -12.52 -5.95 47.86
C MET A 1266 -11.09 -5.44 47.63
N ASN A 1267 -10.09 -6.32 47.66
CA ASN A 1267 -8.68 -5.97 47.51
C ASN A 1267 -8.12 -6.26 46.12
N THR A 1268 -8.91 -6.88 45.25
CA THR A 1268 -8.50 -7.24 43.89
C THR A 1268 -9.33 -6.41 42.92
N PRO A 1269 -8.74 -5.52 42.10
CA PRO A 1269 -9.50 -4.79 41.11
C PRO A 1269 -10.08 -5.75 40.05
N VAL A 1270 -11.24 -5.39 39.49
CA VAL A 1270 -11.76 -5.93 38.24
C VAL A 1270 -10.80 -5.46 37.16
N SER A 1271 -9.91 -6.37 36.77
CA SER A 1271 -8.98 -6.20 35.65
C SER A 1271 -9.71 -5.87 34.36
#